data_AF-A0A117JZI0-F1
#
_entry.id   AF-A0A117JZI0-F1
#
_cell.length_a   1.000
_cell.length_b   1.000
_cell.length_c   1.000
_cell.angle_alpha   90.00
_cell.angle_beta   90.00
_cell.angle_gamma   90.00
#
_symmetry.space_group_name_H-M   'P 1'
#
loop_
_entity.id
_entity.type
_entity.pdbx_description
1 polymer ?
#
loop_
_entity_poly.entity_id
_entity_poly.type
_entity_poly.pdbx_seq_one_letter_code
_entity_poly.pdbx_strand_id
1 'polypeptide(L)'
;MAVTRTACSYCGVGCGIEVQTRNDGGRPVIARVSGDRLHPTNAGRLCTKGATHAELMGADDGRLTSGLIRPARGEDAVPVPADDGGGGAGRRLRAIIDEHGPDAVGIYVSGQMSLESQYLATKLAKGFLRTRYLESNSRLCMASAATGYKQSLGADGPPGSYEDLDVTNLFLVIGSNMADCHPILFQRMVDRLKAGARLIVVDPRRTATADRADLHLPIRPGTDLALLNGLLHLLVERGDIDEQFIAEHTEGWAGMPDFLADYSPSRVAAITGLAESDLRAAAAMIADAKDWVTCWAVGMNQSTHGTANTTAICNLHLATGAICRPGAGPLSLTGQPNAMGGREMGYMGPGLPGQRAITSAGDRAFVEQRWGLAPGTIRDDAGPGAVDMFERLAAGAIKACWIICTNPVATMPNRATTIAGLEAAELVITQDVYRDTATNRYADIVLPATLWAESDQVMVNSDRTLTLLQQAVPPPGQARPDWRLICEVAAELGFGADFAYTDSAQIFDEIREFSNPRTGFDLRGADYERLRRTPLQWPVPPRDAPGGQDARHPIRYLNDGVSQALHVDADGHRPRLAFPTPSRRAVFHARPHTDAAELPDADYPFVLNTGRLQHQWHTMTKTGRVDKLTRLNGRPFVEVHPHDAATLGVVDGQPVEIASRRGRAVLPAAISDRVMPGNCFAPFHWNDEHGEYLTVNAVTNDAVDPDSLQPEFKVSAVALRPVQTVTTPVSTRRAPVLQVTDGPLVLWASQTGTAEEFATAVAARLPRAQLVTMDELPLPRLAEAREVVVITSTFGDGGPPDNGADFYDRLQGPDAPKLDRVRFAVLGIGDRAYSDFCGHARSLDGRLAALGATRMLDRVDCEAYDRDRLERWAQQMSHLLDPDGDGATGGGVATLTRTVAAPFTRARPLLAPLSRNTLLTPTHARKEVRHFGFDISEHDVTYAAGDSLGVHATNSAAAVDGWLAATGLDGAETVDVDGAALALREALTVSYDFCRLTPDLLRFVAEQCRDRASVKALRAAREDLDAWSVGRNGLDVVREFTVRAAPQQWQEVLVRLTPRQYSISSSPLVSPHEVQLTVSVVRYRGRDGGARGGVASSFLADRATAPVPVFLQRSPHFRPPHDARTPMIMIGPGTGVAPFRAFLQERRALGHTGDNWLFFGDRHRAENFYYRDDLEDMVTDGFLRLDLAFSRDQPKPVYVQHRMREHGAQLWRWLERGAHLYVCGDATRMARDVDDALTAIIRRHGGMSESAAREYKKGLVADKRYVRDVY
;
A
#
# COMPACT_ATOMS: atom_id res chain seq x y z
N MET A 1 24.31 20.88 13.06
CA MET A 1 22.95 20.41 12.71
C MET A 1 22.09 20.61 13.93
N ALA A 2 20.96 21.32 13.81
CA ALA A 2 20.02 21.52 14.91
C ALA A 2 18.90 20.48 14.82
N VAL A 3 18.37 20.04 15.97
CA VAL A 3 17.23 19.13 16.07
C VAL A 3 16.05 19.90 16.64
N THR A 4 14.92 19.87 15.95
CA THR A 4 13.70 20.56 16.35
C THR A 4 12.56 19.54 16.48
N ARG A 5 11.82 19.57 17.59
CA ARG A 5 10.65 18.71 17.82
C ARG A 5 9.38 19.38 17.32
N THR A 6 8.59 18.65 16.56
CA THR A 6 7.35 19.10 15.94
C THR A 6 6.37 17.92 15.83
N ALA A 7 5.28 18.07 15.09
CA ALA A 7 4.36 16.97 14.78
C ALA A 7 4.02 16.90 13.29
N CYS A 8 3.50 15.74 12.89
CA CYS A 8 3.01 15.43 11.55
C CYS A 8 1.83 16.33 11.18
N SER A 9 1.86 16.90 9.97
CA SER A 9 0.84 17.84 9.47
C SER A 9 -0.32 17.20 8.68
N TYR A 10 -0.45 15.87 8.71
CA TYR A 10 -1.47 15.11 7.98
C TYR A 10 -2.68 14.73 8.86
N CYS A 11 -2.83 13.46 9.23
CA CYS A 11 -4.04 12.97 9.92
C CYS A 11 -4.11 13.40 11.40
N GLY A 12 -5.32 13.37 11.97
CA GLY A 12 -5.63 13.67 13.37
C GLY A 12 -5.05 12.71 14.41
N VAL A 13 -4.13 11.83 14.03
CA VAL A 13 -3.32 11.06 14.98
C VAL A 13 -2.38 11.98 15.77
N GLY A 14 -1.74 12.95 15.09
CA GLY A 14 -0.79 13.87 15.74
C GLY A 14 0.51 13.18 16.17
N CYS A 15 1.19 12.51 15.23
CA CYS A 15 2.47 11.84 15.49
C CYS A 15 3.60 12.87 15.69
N GLY A 16 4.42 12.72 16.73
CA GLY A 16 5.61 13.54 16.93
C GLY A 16 6.70 13.25 15.92
N ILE A 17 7.41 14.30 15.50
CA ILE A 17 8.48 14.29 14.51
C ILE A 17 9.70 15.05 15.07
N GLU A 18 10.89 14.53 14.79
CA GLU A 18 12.15 15.25 14.91
C GLU A 18 12.63 15.69 13.51
N VAL A 19 12.93 16.98 13.38
CA VAL A 19 13.49 17.59 12.17
C VAL A 19 14.95 17.93 12.43
N GLN A 20 15.84 17.39 11.60
CA GLN A 20 17.25 17.74 11.59
C GLN A 20 17.52 18.72 10.45
N THR A 21 18.08 19.88 10.78
CA THR A 21 18.43 20.90 9.77
C THR A 21 19.93 20.99 9.54
N ARG A 22 20.29 21.33 8.30
CA ARG A 22 21.64 21.71 7.89
C ARG A 22 21.63 23.12 7.31
N ASN A 23 22.78 23.78 7.32
CA ASN A 23 22.94 25.05 6.62
C ASN A 23 23.26 24.76 5.14
N ASP A 24 22.53 25.44 4.26
CA ASP A 24 22.76 25.47 2.83
C ASP A 24 22.73 26.93 2.35
N GLY A 25 23.86 27.43 1.83
CA GLY A 25 23.99 28.84 1.44
C GLY A 25 23.69 29.86 2.55
N GLY A 26 23.89 29.49 3.82
CA GLY A 26 23.56 30.33 4.99
C GLY A 26 22.09 30.29 5.43
N ARG A 27 21.24 29.45 4.80
CA ARG A 27 19.85 29.21 5.21
C ARG A 27 19.70 27.79 5.78
N PRO A 28 18.93 27.61 6.87
CA PRO A 28 18.63 26.27 7.37
C PRO A 28 17.64 25.57 6.44
N VAL A 29 17.97 24.35 6.03
CA VAL A 29 17.12 23.46 5.23
C VAL A 29 16.94 22.12 5.94
N ILE A 30 15.82 21.44 5.70
CA ILE A 30 15.54 20.14 6.31
C ILE A 30 16.46 19.08 5.68
N ALA A 31 17.34 18.50 6.48
CA ALA A 31 18.24 17.43 6.06
C ALA A 31 17.62 16.05 6.27
N ARG A 32 16.86 15.87 7.36
CA ARG A 32 16.25 14.59 7.72
C ARG A 32 15.00 14.78 8.59
N VAL A 33 14.05 13.87 8.42
CA VAL A 33 12.87 13.72 9.27
C VAL A 33 12.89 12.31 9.89
N SER A 34 12.56 12.21 11.18
CA SER A 34 12.33 10.94 11.88
C SER A 34 11.20 11.08 12.90
N GLY A 35 10.64 9.96 13.36
CA GLY A 35 9.61 10.01 14.41
C GLY A 35 10.22 10.36 15.76
N ASP A 36 9.56 11.22 16.53
CA ASP A 36 9.94 11.54 17.91
C ASP A 36 9.63 10.34 18.83
N ARG A 37 10.69 9.74 19.39
CA ARG A 37 10.60 8.58 20.29
C ARG A 37 9.95 8.91 21.63
N LEU A 38 9.95 10.17 22.04
CA LEU A 38 9.36 10.62 23.31
C LEU A 38 7.90 11.05 23.16
N HIS A 39 7.38 11.18 21.93
CA HIS A 39 6.01 11.61 21.73
C HIS A 39 5.02 10.45 22.02
N PRO A 40 4.04 10.64 22.93
CA PRO A 40 3.19 9.57 23.47
C PRO A 40 2.27 8.94 22.41
N THR A 41 1.90 9.71 21.39
CA THR A 41 1.06 9.22 20.30
C THR A 41 1.67 8.05 19.52
N ASN A 42 2.96 8.13 19.18
CA ASN A 42 3.57 7.28 18.17
C ASN A 42 4.86 6.58 18.61
N ALA A 43 5.49 7.01 19.71
CA ALA A 43 6.73 6.41 20.23
C ALA A 43 7.80 6.20 19.13
N GLY A 44 7.99 7.22 18.27
CA GLY A 44 8.96 7.20 17.17
C GLY A 44 8.47 6.55 15.87
N ARG A 45 7.29 5.93 15.83
CA ARG A 45 6.73 5.34 14.59
C ARG A 45 6.17 6.43 13.67
N LEU A 46 6.39 6.28 12.36
CA LEU A 46 5.77 7.11 11.33
C LEU A 46 5.21 6.21 10.21
N CYS A 47 4.09 6.63 9.62
CA CYS A 47 3.63 6.05 8.35
C CYS A 47 4.41 6.66 7.18
N THR A 48 4.25 6.12 5.97
CA THR A 48 4.95 6.60 4.76
C THR A 48 4.79 8.10 4.56
N LYS A 49 3.57 8.64 4.68
CA LYS A 49 3.32 10.09 4.58
C LYS A 49 4.12 10.88 5.63
N GLY A 50 4.12 10.40 6.88
CA GLY A 50 4.87 11.00 7.98
C GLY A 50 6.37 11.00 7.73
N ALA A 51 6.91 9.89 7.23
CA ALA A 51 8.33 9.73 6.97
C ALA A 51 8.84 10.62 5.81
N THR A 52 7.97 11.00 4.87
CA THR A 52 8.35 11.77 3.68
C THR A 52 8.14 13.29 3.80
N HIS A 53 8.14 13.85 5.01
CA HIS A 53 8.00 15.32 5.18
C HIS A 53 9.22 16.09 4.65
N ALA A 54 10.42 15.49 4.65
CA ALA A 54 11.60 16.11 4.07
C ALA A 54 11.41 16.31 2.55
N GLU A 55 10.90 15.28 1.86
CA GLU A 55 10.57 15.36 0.44
C GLU A 55 9.43 16.33 0.15
N LEU A 56 8.40 16.41 1.01
CA LEU A 56 7.35 17.42 0.89
C LEU A 56 7.93 18.84 0.92
N MET A 57 8.80 19.13 1.88
CA MET A 57 9.39 20.45 2.02
C MET A 57 10.44 20.76 0.94
N GLY A 58 11.06 19.73 0.37
CA GLY A 58 11.95 19.86 -0.79
C GLY A 58 11.20 20.01 -2.13
N ALA A 59 9.92 19.66 -2.20
CA ALA A 59 9.08 19.87 -3.38
C ALA A 59 8.49 21.29 -3.37
N ASP A 60 9.35 22.27 -3.66
CA ASP A 60 9.05 23.71 -3.60
C ASP A 60 8.37 24.27 -4.85
N ASP A 61 8.27 23.47 -5.92
CA ASP A 61 7.55 23.84 -7.14
C ASP A 61 6.11 24.28 -6.82
N GLY A 62 5.69 25.40 -7.41
CA GLY A 62 4.37 26.00 -7.20
C GLY A 62 4.11 26.58 -5.81
N ARG A 63 5.08 26.64 -4.88
CA ARG A 63 4.91 27.33 -3.58
C ARG A 63 4.67 28.83 -3.78
N LEU A 64 3.75 29.39 -3.00
CA LEU A 64 3.49 30.84 -3.00
C LEU A 64 4.58 31.58 -2.21
N THR A 65 5.22 32.55 -2.86
CA THR A 65 6.29 33.39 -2.27
C THR A 65 5.91 34.87 -2.19
N SER A 66 4.79 35.27 -2.77
CA SER A 66 4.21 36.61 -2.71
C SER A 66 2.69 36.53 -2.83
N GLY A 67 1.98 37.64 -2.61
CA GLY A 67 0.54 37.70 -2.88
C GLY A 67 0.27 37.64 -4.38
N LEU A 68 -0.95 37.23 -4.76
CA LEU A 68 -1.45 37.32 -6.12
C LEU A 68 -2.76 38.10 -6.13
N ILE A 69 -2.93 38.98 -7.13
CA ILE A 69 -4.19 39.68 -7.38
C ILE A 69 -4.58 39.44 -8.84
N ARG A 70 -5.86 39.15 -9.06
CA ARG A 70 -6.45 39.12 -10.39
C ARG A 70 -7.00 40.52 -10.72
N PRO A 71 -6.52 41.19 -11.79
CA PRO A 71 -7.01 42.54 -12.11
C PRO A 71 -8.49 42.55 -12.51
N ALA A 72 -8.93 41.56 -13.30
CA ALA A 72 -10.32 41.33 -13.65
C ALA A 72 -10.63 39.83 -13.79
N ARG A 73 -11.90 39.44 -13.61
CA ARG A 73 -12.32 38.03 -13.79
C ARG A 73 -11.99 37.55 -15.20
N GLY A 74 -11.39 36.36 -15.29
CA GLY A 74 -10.93 35.76 -16.54
C GLY A 74 -9.51 36.16 -16.97
N GLU A 75 -8.88 37.17 -16.35
CA GLU A 75 -7.46 37.48 -16.58
C GLU A 75 -6.54 36.70 -15.64
N ASP A 76 -5.26 36.54 -15.98
CA ASP A 76 -4.30 35.85 -15.12
C ASP A 76 -4.01 36.62 -13.82
N ALA A 77 -3.76 35.87 -12.73
CA ALA A 77 -3.37 36.47 -11.46
C ALA A 77 -1.92 36.95 -11.49
N VAL A 78 -1.68 38.21 -11.10
CA VAL A 78 -0.36 38.84 -11.12
C VAL A 78 0.26 38.88 -9.71
N PRO A 79 1.59 38.69 -9.58
CA PRO A 79 2.27 38.81 -8.29
C PRO A 79 2.24 40.24 -7.75
N VAL A 80 1.97 40.37 -6.46
CA VAL A 80 2.05 41.62 -5.68
C VAL A 80 2.77 41.36 -4.34
N PRO A 81 3.33 42.38 -3.69
CA PRO A 81 3.76 42.27 -2.31
C PRO A 81 2.65 41.73 -1.40
N ALA A 82 3.00 40.90 -0.42
CA ALA A 82 2.04 40.29 0.50
C ALA A 82 1.24 41.35 1.28
N ASP A 83 1.87 42.46 1.65
CA ASP A 83 1.21 43.61 2.30
C ASP A 83 0.14 44.24 1.38
N ASP A 84 0.42 44.37 0.09
CA ASP A 84 -0.53 44.90 -0.89
C ASP A 84 -1.70 43.94 -1.10
N GLY A 85 -1.44 42.62 -1.09
CA GLY A 85 -2.46 41.58 -1.13
C GLY A 85 -3.39 41.63 0.09
N GLY A 86 -2.82 41.67 1.30
CA GLY A 86 -3.57 41.79 2.56
C GLY A 86 -4.37 43.09 2.63
N GLY A 87 -3.73 44.21 2.26
CA GLY A 87 -4.37 45.52 2.10
C GLY A 87 -5.54 45.50 1.12
N GLY A 88 -5.34 44.91 -0.05
CA GLY A 88 -6.38 44.77 -1.08
C GLY A 88 -7.56 43.93 -0.59
N ALA A 89 -7.29 42.83 0.12
CA ALA A 89 -8.31 41.99 0.71
C ALA A 89 -9.15 42.74 1.76
N GLY A 90 -8.50 43.41 2.72
CA GLY A 90 -9.18 44.17 3.77
C GLY A 90 -10.02 45.32 3.23
N ARG A 91 -9.48 46.13 2.31
CA ARG A 91 -10.22 47.25 1.70
C ARG A 91 -11.44 46.80 0.89
N ARG A 92 -11.32 45.73 0.09
CA ARG A 92 -12.45 45.21 -0.70
C ARG A 92 -13.50 44.56 0.19
N LEU A 93 -13.10 43.84 1.24
CA LEU A 93 -14.04 43.32 2.24
C LEU A 93 -14.77 44.45 2.96
N ARG A 94 -14.04 45.49 3.41
CA ARG A 94 -14.63 46.68 4.06
C ARG A 94 -15.68 47.33 3.15
N ALA A 95 -15.38 47.54 1.87
CA ALA A 95 -16.34 48.10 0.92
C ALA A 95 -17.64 47.27 0.83
N ILE A 96 -17.52 45.95 0.70
CA ILE A 96 -18.68 45.04 0.64
C ILE A 96 -19.50 45.08 1.95
N ILE A 97 -18.83 45.13 3.11
CA ILE A 97 -19.49 45.19 4.41
C ILE A 97 -20.22 46.53 4.58
N ASP A 98 -19.61 47.63 4.18
CA ASP A 98 -20.22 48.96 4.29
C ASP A 98 -21.44 49.11 3.37
N GLU A 99 -21.44 48.46 2.20
CA GLU A 99 -22.56 48.49 1.25
C GLU A 99 -23.68 47.49 1.57
N HIS A 100 -23.33 46.23 1.86
CA HIS A 100 -24.28 45.12 1.95
C HIS A 100 -24.46 44.55 3.37
N GLY A 101 -23.69 45.06 4.33
CA GLY A 101 -23.70 44.56 5.70
C GLY A 101 -22.82 43.32 5.92
N PRO A 102 -22.66 42.89 7.19
CA PRO A 102 -21.68 41.86 7.55
C PRO A 102 -22.03 40.47 7.01
N ASP A 103 -23.32 40.16 6.85
CA ASP A 103 -23.79 38.87 6.33
C ASP A 103 -23.55 38.73 4.81
N ALA A 104 -23.05 39.76 4.13
CA ALA A 104 -22.55 39.67 2.77
C ALA A 104 -21.15 38.99 2.69
N VAL A 105 -20.52 38.67 3.82
CA VAL A 105 -19.19 38.05 3.89
C VAL A 105 -19.28 36.67 4.55
N GLY A 106 -18.80 35.65 3.85
CA GLY A 106 -18.57 34.30 4.37
C GLY A 106 -17.08 34.02 4.58
N ILE A 107 -16.74 33.35 5.68
CA ILE A 107 -15.38 32.88 5.98
C ILE A 107 -15.39 31.35 6.09
N TYR A 108 -14.61 30.68 5.24
CA TYR A 108 -14.52 29.22 5.17
C TYR A 108 -13.12 28.73 5.54
N VAL A 109 -12.99 28.09 6.69
CA VAL A 109 -11.70 27.75 7.31
C VAL A 109 -11.45 26.25 7.43
N SER A 110 -10.33 25.85 8.04
CA SER A 110 -9.86 24.47 7.99
C SER A 110 -9.44 23.90 9.34
N GLY A 111 -9.73 22.62 9.55
CA GLY A 111 -9.14 21.81 10.63
C GLY A 111 -7.63 21.53 10.47
N GLN A 112 -6.98 22.08 9.44
CA GLN A 112 -5.54 22.02 9.23
C GLN A 112 -4.80 23.28 9.70
N MET A 113 -5.52 24.35 10.04
CA MET A 113 -4.94 25.58 10.60
C MET A 113 -4.45 25.36 12.04
N SER A 114 -3.55 26.22 12.50
CA SER A 114 -3.14 26.26 13.91
C SER A 114 -4.30 26.66 14.83
N LEU A 115 -4.21 26.30 16.11
CA LEU A 115 -5.21 26.67 17.12
C LEU A 115 -5.42 28.19 17.21
N GLU A 116 -4.32 28.94 17.15
CA GLU A 116 -4.29 30.40 17.19
C GLU A 116 -5.03 31.00 16.00
N SER A 117 -4.81 30.46 14.80
CA SER A 117 -5.45 30.94 13.58
C SER A 117 -6.96 30.67 13.59
N GLN A 118 -7.38 29.51 14.12
CA GLN A 118 -8.79 29.15 14.29
C GLN A 118 -9.50 30.06 15.31
N TYR A 119 -8.81 30.39 16.41
CA TYR A 119 -9.27 31.35 17.40
C TYR A 119 -9.46 32.74 16.79
N LEU A 120 -8.46 33.27 16.09
CA LEU A 120 -8.54 34.59 15.48
C LEU A 120 -9.61 34.68 14.39
N ALA A 121 -9.79 33.65 13.57
CA ALA A 121 -10.89 33.60 12.61
C ALA A 121 -12.26 33.69 13.32
N THR A 122 -12.41 33.02 14.46
CA THR A 122 -13.64 33.07 15.27
C THR A 122 -13.84 34.45 15.91
N LYS A 123 -12.78 35.01 16.50
CA LYS A 123 -12.75 36.37 17.08
C LYS A 123 -13.18 37.40 16.04
N LEU A 124 -12.55 37.39 14.87
CA LEU A 124 -12.85 38.31 13.78
C LEU A 124 -14.28 38.16 13.28
N ALA A 125 -14.70 36.95 12.92
CA ALA A 125 -16.01 36.73 12.30
C ALA A 125 -17.18 37.08 13.23
N LYS A 126 -17.14 36.59 14.48
CA LYS A 126 -18.29 36.68 15.40
C LYS A 126 -18.27 37.91 16.29
N GLY A 127 -17.08 38.34 16.71
CA GLY A 127 -16.91 39.49 17.60
C GLY A 127 -16.89 40.83 16.87
N PHE A 128 -16.16 40.92 15.76
CA PHE A 128 -15.84 42.21 15.12
C PHE A 128 -16.61 42.43 13.82
N LEU A 129 -16.54 41.49 12.88
CA LEU A 129 -17.35 41.53 11.65
C LEU A 129 -18.84 41.32 11.96
N ARG A 130 -19.14 40.41 12.89
CA ARG A 130 -20.51 40.00 13.27
C ARG A 130 -21.27 39.34 12.11
N THR A 131 -20.52 38.72 11.19
CA THR A 131 -21.10 37.83 10.18
C THR A 131 -21.53 36.52 10.85
N ARG A 132 -22.69 36.01 10.44
CA ARG A 132 -23.14 34.68 10.87
C ARG A 132 -22.50 33.53 10.08
N TYR A 133 -21.78 33.84 8.99
CA TYR A 133 -21.21 32.86 8.07
C TYR A 133 -19.73 32.60 8.33
N LEU A 134 -19.45 31.90 9.44
CA LEU A 134 -18.16 31.25 9.70
C LEU A 134 -18.35 29.74 9.71
N GLU A 135 -17.74 29.07 8.74
CA GLU A 135 -17.78 27.61 8.63
C GLU A 135 -16.42 27.01 8.37
N SER A 136 -16.30 25.70 8.57
CA SER A 136 -15.05 24.98 8.34
C SER A 136 -15.28 23.69 7.58
N ASN A 137 -14.26 23.23 6.85
CA ASN A 137 -14.23 21.86 6.32
C ASN A 137 -14.34 20.77 7.40
N SER A 138 -14.19 21.11 8.69
CA SER A 138 -14.45 20.19 9.79
C SER A 138 -15.94 19.89 9.95
N ARG A 139 -16.83 20.73 9.41
CA ARG A 139 -18.25 20.45 9.19
C ARG A 139 -18.45 19.20 8.38
N LEU A 140 -17.60 19.00 7.37
CA LEU A 140 -17.63 17.87 6.46
C LEU A 140 -17.12 16.57 7.10
N CYS A 141 -16.64 16.60 8.34
CA CYS A 141 -15.85 15.52 8.92
C CYS A 141 -16.29 15.11 10.34
N MET A 142 -16.29 16.04 11.30
CA MET A 142 -16.38 15.74 12.73
C MET A 142 -17.56 16.39 13.45
N ALA A 143 -18.40 17.16 12.75
CA ALA A 143 -19.50 17.89 13.38
C ALA A 143 -20.52 16.93 14.01
N SER A 144 -20.82 15.80 13.37
CA SER A 144 -21.70 14.75 13.91
C SER A 144 -21.19 14.16 15.21
N ALA A 145 -19.90 13.78 15.26
CA ALA A 145 -19.27 13.26 16.47
C ALA A 145 -19.27 14.29 17.61
N ALA A 146 -18.94 15.53 17.30
CA ALA A 146 -18.95 16.63 18.27
C ALA A 146 -20.34 16.86 18.87
N THR A 147 -21.36 16.85 18.02
CA THR A 147 -22.75 17.10 18.42
C THR A 147 -23.29 15.94 19.24
N GLY A 148 -23.03 14.69 18.85
CA GLY A 148 -23.46 13.52 19.61
C GLY A 148 -22.78 13.41 20.98
N TYR A 149 -21.50 13.75 21.10
CA TYR A 149 -20.83 13.85 22.40
C TYR A 149 -21.44 14.93 23.28
N LYS A 150 -21.74 16.12 22.73
CA LYS A 150 -22.42 17.18 23.49
C LYS A 150 -23.81 16.75 23.96
N GLN A 151 -24.59 16.07 23.10
CA GLN A 151 -25.91 15.58 23.46
C GLN A 151 -25.87 14.48 24.53
N SER A 152 -24.91 13.56 24.47
CA SER A 152 -24.86 12.40 25.37
C SER A 152 -24.07 12.67 26.64
N LEU A 153 -22.95 13.39 26.54
CA LEU A 153 -21.98 13.59 27.62
C LEU A 153 -21.91 15.06 28.08
N GLY A 154 -22.57 16.00 27.41
CA GLY A 154 -22.59 17.42 27.77
C GLY A 154 -21.42 18.27 27.24
N ALA A 155 -20.39 17.64 26.66
CA ALA A 155 -19.21 18.32 26.14
C ALA A 155 -18.61 17.60 24.94
N ASP A 156 -17.91 18.33 24.09
CA ASP A 156 -17.14 17.74 22.99
C ASP A 156 -15.82 17.13 23.49
N GLY A 157 -15.25 16.23 22.69
CA GLY A 157 -14.01 15.50 22.92
C GLY A 157 -14.26 14.09 23.47
N PRO A 158 -13.42 13.10 23.15
CA PRO A 158 -13.57 11.77 23.69
C PRO A 158 -13.40 11.76 25.21
N PRO A 159 -14.16 10.93 25.95
CA PRO A 159 -13.97 10.70 27.38
C PRO A 159 -12.62 10.03 27.73
N GLY A 160 -12.10 9.22 26.81
CA GLY A 160 -10.84 8.48 26.94
C GLY A 160 -9.69 9.09 26.13
N SER A 161 -8.67 8.26 25.86
CA SER A 161 -7.45 8.64 25.13
C SER A 161 -6.83 7.48 24.34
N TYR A 162 -5.69 7.71 23.67
CA TYR A 162 -5.02 6.63 22.95
C TYR A 162 -4.40 5.57 23.87
N GLU A 163 -4.12 5.90 25.13
CA GLU A 163 -3.67 4.94 26.15
C GLU A 163 -4.70 3.83 26.38
N ASP A 164 -6.00 4.08 26.13
CA ASP A 164 -7.04 3.04 26.23
C ASP A 164 -6.84 1.93 25.18
N LEU A 165 -6.23 2.24 24.04
CA LEU A 165 -5.94 1.27 22.99
C LEU A 165 -4.86 0.26 23.42
N ASP A 166 -4.07 0.55 24.45
CA ASP A 166 -3.02 -0.36 24.93
C ASP A 166 -3.54 -1.40 25.93
N VAL A 167 -4.74 -1.21 26.48
CA VAL A 167 -5.24 -2.01 27.59
C VAL A 167 -6.66 -2.57 27.37
N THR A 168 -7.42 -2.05 26.40
CA THR A 168 -8.76 -2.58 26.04
C THR A 168 -8.74 -4.08 25.70
N ASN A 169 -9.81 -4.81 26.00
CA ASN A 169 -9.97 -6.23 25.64
C ASN A 169 -10.72 -6.44 24.33
N LEU A 170 -11.41 -5.41 23.83
CA LEU A 170 -12.15 -5.46 22.58
C LEU A 170 -12.12 -4.09 21.88
N PHE A 171 -11.89 -4.14 20.58
CA PHE A 171 -12.11 -3.00 19.68
C PHE A 171 -13.40 -3.23 18.90
N LEU A 172 -14.33 -2.26 18.96
CA LEU A 172 -15.40 -2.11 17.98
C LEU A 172 -14.98 -1.01 16.99
N VAL A 173 -14.48 -1.41 15.82
CA VAL A 173 -14.12 -0.46 14.76
C VAL A 173 -15.29 -0.35 13.79
N ILE A 174 -15.99 0.78 13.78
CA ILE A 174 -17.20 0.97 12.97
C ILE A 174 -17.08 2.21 12.08
N GLY A 175 -17.37 2.08 10.79
CA GLY A 175 -17.29 3.17 9.82
C GLY A 175 -15.90 3.80 9.74
N SER A 176 -14.84 2.98 9.87
CA SER A 176 -13.45 3.43 9.90
C SER A 176 -12.49 2.44 9.27
N ASN A 177 -11.75 2.90 8.25
CA ASN A 177 -10.60 2.18 7.70
C ASN A 177 -9.31 2.73 8.33
N MET A 178 -9.00 2.27 9.55
CA MET A 178 -7.85 2.73 10.33
C MET A 178 -6.52 2.44 9.62
N ALA A 179 -6.40 1.31 8.91
CA ALA A 179 -5.19 0.93 8.19
C ALA A 179 -4.72 2.00 7.18
N ASP A 180 -5.67 2.62 6.47
CA ASP A 180 -5.35 3.66 5.48
C ASP A 180 -5.42 5.08 6.05
N CYS A 181 -6.37 5.33 6.95
CA CYS A 181 -6.67 6.68 7.44
C CYS A 181 -5.86 7.06 8.70
N HIS A 182 -5.59 6.10 9.59
CA HIS A 182 -4.90 6.31 10.87
C HIS A 182 -3.84 5.22 11.12
N PRO A 183 -2.82 5.05 10.24
CA PRO A 183 -2.00 3.84 10.22
C PRO A 183 -1.24 3.56 11.53
N ILE A 184 -0.87 4.61 12.27
CA ILE A 184 -0.18 4.45 13.57
C ILE A 184 -1.13 3.94 14.65
N LEU A 185 -2.39 4.39 14.67
CA LEU A 185 -3.39 3.85 15.60
C LEU A 185 -3.78 2.42 15.19
N PHE A 186 -3.85 2.12 13.89
CA PHE A 186 -4.00 0.74 13.41
C PHE A 186 -2.87 -0.16 13.87
N GLN A 187 -1.61 0.30 13.80
CA GLN A 187 -0.48 -0.47 14.32
C GLN A 187 -0.57 -0.69 15.83
N ARG A 188 -0.95 0.34 16.60
CA ARG A 188 -1.16 0.24 18.05
C ARG A 188 -2.28 -0.75 18.40
N MET A 189 -3.39 -0.71 17.68
CA MET A 189 -4.48 -1.69 17.79
C MET A 189 -3.96 -3.11 17.48
N VAL A 190 -3.24 -3.31 16.38
CA VAL A 190 -2.66 -4.61 16.02
C VAL A 190 -1.70 -5.14 17.10
N ASP A 191 -0.92 -4.27 17.73
CA ASP A 191 -0.06 -4.66 18.85
C ASP A 191 -0.91 -5.14 20.05
N ARG A 192 -2.05 -4.48 20.31
CA ARG A 192 -2.99 -4.92 21.35
C ARG A 192 -3.73 -6.22 21.00
N LEU A 193 -4.08 -6.46 19.74
CA LEU A 193 -4.65 -7.74 19.28
C LEU A 193 -3.68 -8.90 19.51
N LYS A 194 -2.38 -8.70 19.24
CA LYS A 194 -1.34 -9.70 19.55
C LYS A 194 -1.21 -9.97 21.05
N ALA A 195 -1.60 -9.02 21.89
CA ALA A 195 -1.65 -9.17 23.34
C ALA A 195 -2.99 -9.73 23.85
N GLY A 196 -3.88 -10.19 22.96
CA GLY A 196 -5.09 -10.95 23.30
C GLY A 196 -6.41 -10.18 23.25
N ALA A 197 -6.42 -8.92 22.80
CA ALA A 197 -7.70 -8.23 22.55
C ALA A 197 -8.38 -8.78 21.29
N ARG A 198 -9.72 -8.69 21.25
CA ARG A 198 -10.53 -9.03 20.08
C ARG A 198 -10.87 -7.80 19.22
N LEU A 199 -11.27 -8.01 17.98
CA LEU A 199 -11.66 -6.97 17.02
C LEU A 199 -12.96 -7.32 16.29
N ILE A 200 -13.95 -6.43 16.41
CA ILE A 200 -15.11 -6.37 15.53
C ILE A 200 -14.91 -5.22 14.55
N VAL A 201 -15.08 -5.46 13.25
CA VAL A 201 -15.08 -4.42 12.22
C VAL A 201 -16.46 -4.35 11.57
N VAL A 202 -17.05 -3.17 11.55
CA VAL A 202 -18.31 -2.87 10.86
C VAL A 202 -18.01 -1.89 9.73
N ASP A 203 -18.00 -2.41 8.50
CA ASP A 203 -17.72 -1.64 7.29
C ASP A 203 -18.33 -2.39 6.09
N PRO A 204 -19.13 -1.72 5.22
CA PRO A 204 -19.64 -2.34 3.99
C PRO A 204 -18.52 -2.88 3.09
N ARG A 205 -17.28 -2.40 3.24
CA ARG A 205 -16.12 -2.80 2.46
C ARG A 205 -15.21 -3.74 3.24
N ARG A 206 -14.67 -4.75 2.56
CA ARG A 206 -13.57 -5.58 3.08
C ARG A 206 -12.24 -4.83 2.95
N THR A 207 -11.95 -4.01 3.95
CA THR A 207 -10.72 -3.19 4.03
C THR A 207 -9.58 -3.94 4.72
N ALA A 208 -8.36 -3.43 4.63
CA ALA A 208 -7.22 -3.99 5.39
C ALA A 208 -7.42 -3.93 6.92
N THR A 209 -8.36 -3.10 7.40
CA THR A 209 -8.81 -3.12 8.79
C THR A 209 -9.72 -4.30 9.06
N ALA A 210 -10.68 -4.57 8.16
CA ALA A 210 -11.59 -5.72 8.22
C ALA A 210 -10.84 -7.06 8.13
N ASP A 211 -9.77 -7.15 7.33
CA ASP A 211 -8.92 -8.35 7.20
C ASP A 211 -8.23 -8.77 8.52
N ARG A 212 -8.26 -7.92 9.56
CA ARG A 212 -7.74 -8.23 10.90
C ARG A 212 -8.81 -8.61 11.91
N ALA A 213 -10.09 -8.51 11.55
CA ALA A 213 -11.19 -8.68 12.48
C ALA A 213 -11.40 -10.15 12.85
N ASP A 214 -11.73 -10.40 14.12
CA ASP A 214 -12.33 -11.68 14.54
C ASP A 214 -13.75 -11.81 13.98
N LEU A 215 -14.45 -10.68 13.83
CA LEU A 215 -15.78 -10.58 13.24
C LEU A 215 -15.88 -9.35 12.34
N HIS A 216 -16.03 -9.56 11.02
CA HIS A 216 -16.35 -8.51 10.06
C HIS A 216 -17.85 -8.52 9.75
N LEU A 217 -18.52 -7.39 9.96
CA LEU A 217 -19.93 -7.17 9.63
C LEU A 217 -20.04 -6.28 8.38
N PRO A 218 -20.23 -6.86 7.18
CA PRO A 218 -20.44 -6.11 5.93
C PRO A 218 -21.86 -5.52 5.88
N ILE A 219 -22.06 -4.45 6.62
CA ILE A 219 -23.37 -3.82 6.81
C ILE A 219 -23.87 -3.12 5.53
N ARG A 220 -25.19 -3.18 5.25
CA ARG A 220 -25.84 -2.34 4.23
C ARG A 220 -25.60 -0.84 4.53
N PRO A 221 -25.09 -0.03 3.59
CA PRO A 221 -24.77 1.37 3.89
C PRO A 221 -25.97 2.16 4.43
N GLY A 222 -25.72 2.98 5.46
CA GLY A 222 -26.74 3.84 6.08
C GLY A 222 -27.59 3.16 7.16
N THR A 223 -27.35 1.89 7.47
CA THR A 223 -28.15 1.11 8.44
C THR A 223 -27.49 0.94 9.81
N ASP A 224 -26.40 1.68 10.07
CA ASP A 224 -25.57 1.57 11.27
C ASP A 224 -26.35 1.82 12.58
N LEU A 225 -27.31 2.76 12.57
CA LEU A 225 -28.14 3.05 13.73
C LEU A 225 -29.03 1.87 14.13
N ALA A 226 -29.54 1.10 13.16
CA ALA A 226 -30.30 -0.12 13.43
C ALA A 226 -29.42 -1.20 14.06
N LEU A 227 -28.17 -1.35 13.58
CA LEU A 227 -27.19 -2.26 14.20
C LEU A 227 -26.91 -1.85 15.65
N LEU A 228 -26.60 -0.58 15.92
CA LEU A 228 -26.25 -0.13 17.27
C LEU A 228 -27.42 -0.31 18.26
N ASN A 229 -28.64 0.01 17.83
CA ASN A 229 -29.84 -0.25 18.64
C ASN A 229 -30.06 -1.75 18.85
N GLY A 230 -29.83 -2.58 17.82
CA GLY A 230 -29.92 -4.05 17.93
C GLY A 230 -28.88 -4.66 18.89
N LEU A 231 -27.65 -4.15 18.88
CA LEU A 231 -26.62 -4.57 19.82
C LEU A 231 -27.01 -4.22 21.26
N LEU A 232 -27.56 -3.02 21.48
CA LEU A 232 -28.05 -2.62 22.80
C LEU A 232 -29.25 -3.48 23.25
N HIS A 233 -30.19 -3.77 22.35
CA HIS A 233 -31.30 -4.69 22.60
C HIS A 233 -30.80 -6.05 23.09
N LEU A 234 -29.82 -6.63 22.40
CA LEU A 234 -29.22 -7.93 22.75
C LEU A 234 -28.49 -7.91 24.10
N LEU A 235 -27.79 -6.82 24.43
CA LEU A 235 -27.15 -6.66 25.75
C LEU A 235 -28.18 -6.57 26.88
N VAL A 236 -29.30 -5.87 26.66
CA VAL A 236 -30.43 -5.80 27.60
C VAL A 236 -31.11 -7.17 27.77
N GLU A 237 -31.41 -7.87 26.66
CA GLU A 237 -32.02 -9.21 26.68
C GLU A 237 -31.21 -10.20 27.52
N ARG A 238 -29.88 -10.08 27.48
CA ARG A 238 -28.94 -10.96 28.20
C ARG A 238 -28.68 -10.54 29.65
N GLY A 239 -29.10 -9.34 30.06
CA GLY A 239 -28.77 -8.76 31.36
C GLY A 239 -27.30 -8.31 31.49
N ASP A 240 -26.60 -8.09 30.36
CA ASP A 240 -25.19 -7.69 30.31
C ASP A 240 -25.02 -6.15 30.39
N ILE A 241 -25.81 -5.49 31.24
CA ILE A 241 -25.80 -4.05 31.49
C ILE A 241 -25.35 -3.72 32.91
N ASP A 242 -24.76 -2.53 33.10
CA ASP A 242 -24.34 -2.02 34.40
C ASP A 242 -25.46 -1.16 35.02
N GLU A 243 -26.39 -1.82 35.70
CA GLU A 243 -27.55 -1.16 36.34
C GLU A 243 -27.13 -0.11 37.37
N GLN A 244 -26.02 -0.34 38.09
CA GLN A 244 -25.53 0.62 39.08
C GLN A 244 -25.00 1.89 38.40
N PHE A 245 -24.19 1.74 37.34
CA PHE A 245 -23.70 2.87 36.57
C PHE A 245 -24.86 3.65 35.93
N ILE A 246 -25.83 2.95 35.34
CA ILE A 246 -27.03 3.57 34.77
C ILE A 246 -27.76 4.40 35.84
N ALA A 247 -28.03 3.80 37.00
CA ALA A 247 -28.76 4.44 38.10
C ALA A 247 -28.02 5.61 38.75
N GLU A 248 -26.68 5.60 38.79
CA GLU A 248 -25.88 6.68 39.41
C GLU A 248 -25.55 7.80 38.41
N HIS A 249 -25.23 7.46 37.17
CA HIS A 249 -24.54 8.38 36.26
C HIS A 249 -25.32 8.75 35.00
N THR A 250 -26.51 8.19 34.77
CA THR A 250 -27.23 8.38 33.49
C THR A 250 -28.68 8.81 33.65
N GLU A 251 -29.25 9.52 32.70
CA GLU A 251 -30.70 9.77 32.59
C GLU A 251 -31.24 9.28 31.23
N GLY A 252 -32.56 9.16 31.10
CA GLY A 252 -33.21 8.71 29.85
C GLY A 252 -33.33 7.19 29.69
N TRP A 253 -32.87 6.38 30.65
CA TRP A 253 -32.96 4.91 30.59
C TRP A 253 -34.40 4.36 30.66
N ALA A 254 -35.31 5.00 31.41
CA ALA A 254 -36.62 4.42 31.74
C ALA A 254 -37.47 4.01 30.52
N GLY A 255 -37.36 4.73 29.39
CA GLY A 255 -38.06 4.39 28.13
C GLY A 255 -37.23 3.61 27.12
N MET A 256 -35.96 3.32 27.43
CA MET A 256 -35.03 2.67 26.51
C MET A 256 -35.41 1.19 26.23
N PRO A 257 -35.78 0.35 27.22
CA PRO A 257 -36.18 -1.04 26.95
C PRO A 257 -37.38 -1.15 25.99
N ASP A 258 -38.40 -0.32 26.17
CA ASP A 258 -39.59 -0.31 25.31
C ASP A 258 -39.23 0.11 23.88
N PHE A 259 -38.37 1.13 23.72
CA PHE A 259 -37.85 1.54 22.42
C PHE A 259 -37.03 0.43 21.75
N LEU A 260 -36.19 -0.27 22.51
CA LEU A 260 -35.34 -1.35 21.98
C LEU A 260 -36.14 -2.58 21.55
N ALA A 261 -37.37 -2.78 22.04
CA ALA A 261 -38.23 -3.88 21.60
C ALA A 261 -38.51 -3.84 20.07
N ASP A 262 -38.43 -2.66 19.45
CA ASP A 262 -38.52 -2.51 18.00
C ASP A 262 -37.28 -2.97 17.22
N TYR A 263 -36.18 -3.34 17.91
CA TYR A 263 -34.90 -3.75 17.32
C TYR A 263 -34.55 -5.20 17.64
N SER A 264 -35.53 -6.10 17.50
CA SER A 264 -35.28 -7.55 17.59
C SER A 264 -34.21 -7.99 16.59
N PRO A 265 -33.43 -9.06 16.88
CA PRO A 265 -32.36 -9.52 15.99
C PRO A 265 -32.83 -9.78 14.55
N SER A 266 -34.02 -10.35 14.39
CA SER A 266 -34.62 -10.61 13.07
C SER A 266 -34.93 -9.34 12.27
N ARG A 267 -35.44 -8.30 12.94
CA ARG A 267 -35.71 -7.01 12.30
C ARG A 267 -34.41 -6.28 11.95
N VAL A 268 -33.43 -6.31 12.85
CA VAL A 268 -32.11 -5.71 12.62
C VAL A 268 -31.41 -6.43 11.46
N ALA A 269 -31.44 -7.76 11.39
CA ALA A 269 -30.90 -8.55 10.29
C ALA A 269 -31.54 -8.16 8.94
N ALA A 270 -32.87 -8.00 8.89
CA ALA A 270 -33.57 -7.59 7.67
C ALA A 270 -33.17 -6.18 7.19
N ILE A 271 -33.02 -5.23 8.10
CA ILE A 271 -32.63 -3.84 7.80
C ILE A 271 -31.16 -3.78 7.37
N THR A 272 -30.27 -4.40 8.14
CA THR A 272 -28.82 -4.28 7.97
C THR A 272 -28.23 -5.22 6.92
N GLY A 273 -28.95 -6.29 6.55
CA GLY A 273 -28.45 -7.35 5.69
C GLY A 273 -27.46 -8.30 6.39
N LEU A 274 -27.27 -8.17 7.70
CA LEU A 274 -26.37 -9.03 8.49
C LEU A 274 -27.10 -10.29 8.98
N ALA A 275 -26.35 -11.37 9.23
CA ALA A 275 -26.92 -12.58 9.83
C ALA A 275 -27.24 -12.38 11.32
N GLU A 276 -28.36 -12.92 11.79
CA GLU A 276 -28.72 -12.86 13.22
C GLU A 276 -27.65 -13.47 14.14
N SER A 277 -26.99 -14.54 13.68
CA SER A 277 -25.88 -15.18 14.40
C SER A 277 -24.74 -14.21 14.68
N ASP A 278 -24.44 -13.35 13.71
CA ASP A 278 -23.31 -12.41 13.80
C ASP A 278 -23.67 -11.23 14.70
N LEU A 279 -24.93 -10.78 14.70
CA LEU A 279 -25.45 -9.79 15.66
C LEU A 279 -25.31 -10.30 17.10
N ARG A 280 -25.70 -11.55 17.34
CA ARG A 280 -25.58 -12.19 18.66
C ARG A 280 -24.12 -12.41 19.05
N ALA A 281 -23.27 -12.79 18.10
CA ALA A 281 -21.83 -12.93 18.33
C ALA A 281 -21.17 -11.60 18.73
N ALA A 282 -21.49 -10.51 18.03
CA ALA A 282 -21.00 -9.18 18.35
C ALA A 282 -21.45 -8.72 19.75
N ALA A 283 -22.72 -8.90 20.10
CA ALA A 283 -23.23 -8.57 21.43
C ALA A 283 -22.56 -9.39 22.54
N ALA A 284 -22.38 -10.70 22.33
CA ALA A 284 -21.65 -11.56 23.26
C ALA A 284 -20.20 -11.13 23.42
N MET A 285 -19.53 -10.77 22.32
CA MET A 285 -18.15 -10.29 22.37
C MET A 285 -18.00 -9.02 23.22
N ILE A 286 -18.94 -8.08 23.07
CA ILE A 286 -19.00 -6.84 23.87
C ILE A 286 -19.22 -7.15 25.35
N ALA A 287 -20.21 -7.99 25.67
CA ALA A 287 -20.51 -8.41 27.04
C ALA A 287 -19.30 -9.05 27.74
N ASP A 288 -18.62 -9.99 27.07
CA ASP A 288 -17.46 -10.71 27.62
C ASP A 288 -16.26 -9.79 27.90
N ALA A 289 -16.07 -8.75 27.10
CA ALA A 289 -14.85 -7.95 27.10
C ALA A 289 -14.68 -7.12 28.38
N LYS A 290 -15.80 -6.65 28.95
CA LYS A 290 -15.91 -5.64 30.03
C LYS A 290 -15.30 -4.29 29.66
N ASP A 291 -14.02 -4.28 29.29
CA ASP A 291 -13.22 -3.13 28.89
C ASP A 291 -13.10 -3.12 27.38
N TRP A 292 -13.82 -2.21 26.73
CA TRP A 292 -13.90 -2.15 25.29
C TRP A 292 -13.95 -0.71 24.78
N VAL A 293 -13.39 -0.50 23.59
CA VAL A 293 -13.29 0.81 22.95
C VAL A 293 -13.98 0.78 21.60
N THR A 294 -14.83 1.76 21.33
CA THR A 294 -15.31 2.02 19.97
C THR A 294 -14.41 3.00 19.26
N CYS A 295 -13.92 2.63 18.08
CA CYS A 295 -13.15 3.50 17.19
C CYS A 295 -13.97 3.76 15.92
N TRP A 296 -14.37 5.00 15.67
CA TRP A 296 -15.13 5.35 14.46
C TRP A 296 -14.62 6.62 13.80
N ALA A 297 -14.97 6.80 12.53
CA ALA A 297 -14.61 7.97 11.75
C ALA A 297 -15.76 8.38 10.80
N VAL A 298 -15.40 8.80 9.59
CA VAL A 298 -16.32 9.39 8.62
C VAL A 298 -17.37 8.44 8.06
N GLY A 299 -17.22 7.11 8.20
CA GLY A 299 -18.29 6.17 7.82
C GLY A 299 -19.55 6.35 8.67
N MET A 300 -19.39 6.78 9.93
CA MET A 300 -20.50 7.11 10.82
C MET A 300 -20.88 8.59 10.75
N ASN A 301 -19.88 9.47 10.64
CA ASN A 301 -20.12 10.91 10.76
C ASN A 301 -20.75 11.52 9.49
N GLN A 302 -20.33 11.07 8.30
CA GLN A 302 -20.79 11.61 7.00
C GLN A 302 -22.09 10.92 6.55
N SER A 303 -23.13 11.10 7.36
CA SER A 303 -24.50 10.61 7.17
C SER A 303 -25.48 11.66 7.69
N THR A 304 -26.69 11.66 7.14
CA THR A 304 -27.85 12.42 7.62
C THR A 304 -28.32 12.02 9.03
N HIS A 305 -27.77 10.94 9.59
CA HIS A 305 -28.01 10.49 10.96
C HIS A 305 -26.72 10.39 11.78
N GLY A 306 -25.64 11.06 11.37
CA GLY A 306 -24.33 10.94 12.01
C GLY A 306 -24.33 11.33 13.49
N THR A 307 -25.14 12.31 13.89
CA THR A 307 -25.32 12.70 15.30
C THR A 307 -25.95 11.56 16.08
N ALA A 308 -27.04 10.98 15.55
CA ALA A 308 -27.74 9.85 16.16
C ALA A 308 -26.84 8.63 16.29
N ASN A 309 -26.03 8.31 15.27
CA ASN A 309 -25.01 7.26 15.31
C ASN A 309 -24.05 7.43 16.50
N THR A 310 -23.57 8.67 16.73
CA THR A 310 -22.68 8.95 17.86
C THR A 310 -23.39 8.78 19.21
N THR A 311 -24.65 9.23 19.32
CA THR A 311 -25.43 9.03 20.56
C THR A 311 -25.69 7.55 20.83
N ALA A 312 -25.95 6.73 19.81
CA ALA A 312 -26.15 5.29 19.96
C ALA A 312 -24.86 4.55 20.36
N ILE A 313 -23.70 4.97 19.85
CA ILE A 313 -22.39 4.50 20.35
C ILE A 313 -22.22 4.86 21.83
N CYS A 314 -22.58 6.09 22.23
CA CYS A 314 -22.55 6.48 23.64
C CYS A 314 -23.50 5.63 24.49
N ASN A 315 -24.73 5.36 24.02
CA ASN A 315 -25.68 4.51 24.72
C ASN A 315 -25.10 3.13 25.05
N LEU A 316 -24.38 2.48 24.12
CA LEU A 316 -23.74 1.19 24.38
C LEU A 316 -22.75 1.29 25.55
N HIS A 317 -21.84 2.27 25.51
CA HIS A 317 -20.84 2.46 26.57
C HIS A 317 -21.46 2.86 27.92
N LEU A 318 -22.53 3.67 27.91
CA LEU A 318 -23.28 4.04 29.10
C LEU A 318 -24.02 2.84 29.70
N ALA A 319 -24.63 1.99 28.86
CA ALA A 319 -25.36 0.81 29.30
C ALA A 319 -24.43 -0.24 29.91
N THR A 320 -23.19 -0.38 29.43
CA THR A 320 -22.23 -1.36 29.97
C THR A 320 -21.27 -0.77 31.02
N GLY A 321 -21.43 0.51 31.41
CA GLY A 321 -20.47 1.19 32.31
C GLY A 321 -19.03 1.27 31.78
N ALA A 322 -18.84 1.08 30.46
CA ALA A 322 -17.52 0.99 29.83
C ALA A 322 -17.07 2.37 29.31
N ILE A 323 -16.92 3.32 30.22
CA ILE A 323 -16.55 4.71 29.92
C ILE A 323 -15.82 5.34 31.12
N CYS A 324 -14.94 6.33 30.86
CA CYS A 324 -14.22 7.08 31.91
C CYS A 324 -13.40 6.21 32.87
N ARG A 325 -12.74 5.20 32.30
CA ARG A 325 -11.81 4.29 32.97
C ARG A 325 -10.88 3.66 31.92
N PRO A 326 -9.66 3.22 32.31
CA PRO A 326 -8.69 2.72 31.35
C PRO A 326 -9.22 1.57 30.49
N GLY A 327 -8.97 1.64 29.19
CA GLY A 327 -9.36 0.60 28.21
C GLY A 327 -10.83 0.63 27.80
N ALA A 328 -11.57 1.68 28.17
CA ALA A 328 -13.01 1.71 27.96
C ALA A 328 -13.50 3.09 27.49
N GLY A 329 -14.24 3.08 26.37
CA GLY A 329 -15.03 4.24 25.98
C GLY A 329 -15.16 4.48 24.48
N PRO A 330 -16.05 5.42 24.13
CA PRO A 330 -16.17 5.88 22.76
C PRO A 330 -14.97 6.77 22.39
N LEU A 331 -14.24 6.41 21.34
CA LEU A 331 -13.09 7.14 20.82
C LEU A 331 -13.26 7.48 19.32
N SER A 332 -13.94 8.59 19.06
CA SER A 332 -14.01 9.18 17.71
C SER A 332 -12.63 9.55 17.16
N LEU A 333 -12.27 8.99 16.01
CA LEU A 333 -11.00 9.24 15.34
C LEU A 333 -11.11 10.48 14.45
N THR A 334 -10.43 11.55 14.85
CA THR A 334 -10.42 12.80 14.10
C THR A 334 -9.61 12.65 12.81
N GLY A 335 -10.17 13.08 11.68
CA GLY A 335 -9.51 12.98 10.38
C GLY A 335 -8.36 13.97 10.19
N GLN A 336 -8.62 15.26 10.43
CA GLN A 336 -7.69 16.37 10.22
C GLN A 336 -6.79 16.62 11.44
N PRO A 337 -5.60 17.22 11.27
CA PRO A 337 -4.59 17.27 12.33
C PRO A 337 -5.00 18.15 13.51
N ASN A 338 -5.92 19.10 13.30
CA ASN A 338 -6.35 20.07 14.32
C ASN A 338 -7.85 20.41 14.23
N ALA A 339 -8.67 19.47 13.74
CA ALA A 339 -10.12 19.64 13.80
C ALA A 339 -10.67 19.52 15.23
N MET A 340 -9.91 18.93 16.16
CA MET A 340 -10.26 18.98 17.58
C MET A 340 -10.10 20.41 18.13
N GLY A 341 -8.94 21.02 17.92
CA GLY A 341 -8.67 22.39 18.36
C GLY A 341 -9.70 23.39 17.85
N GLY A 342 -10.10 23.28 16.57
CA GLY A 342 -11.04 24.25 16.01
C GLY A 342 -12.46 24.13 16.57
N ARG A 343 -12.88 22.91 16.92
CA ARG A 343 -14.15 22.69 17.63
C ARG A 343 -14.15 23.30 19.01
N GLU A 344 -13.00 23.30 19.69
CA GLU A 344 -12.80 23.96 20.98
C GLU A 344 -12.79 25.49 20.83
N MET A 345 -12.26 26.01 19.71
CA MET A 345 -12.22 27.46 19.41
C MET A 345 -13.52 28.01 18.84
N GLY A 346 -14.48 27.17 18.42
CA GLY A 346 -15.82 27.62 18.02
C GLY A 346 -15.93 28.12 16.57
N TYR A 347 -15.03 27.71 15.68
CA TYR A 347 -14.98 28.12 14.27
C TYR A 347 -16.07 27.54 13.33
N MET A 348 -17.14 26.97 13.90
CA MET A 348 -18.23 26.33 13.15
C MET A 348 -19.57 26.65 13.79
N GLY A 349 -20.56 27.04 12.98
CA GLY A 349 -21.94 27.29 13.39
C GLY A 349 -22.04 28.03 14.73
N PRO A 350 -22.76 27.51 15.73
CA PRO A 350 -23.01 28.22 16.98
C PRO A 350 -21.82 28.20 17.97
N GLY A 351 -20.66 27.62 17.65
CA GLY A 351 -19.55 27.49 18.61
C GLY A 351 -18.93 28.82 19.05
N LEU A 352 -18.36 28.85 20.24
CA LEU A 352 -17.51 29.93 20.76
C LEU A 352 -16.30 29.32 21.50
N PRO A 353 -15.19 30.06 21.69
CA PRO A 353 -13.99 29.49 22.30
C PRO A 353 -14.20 28.92 23.71
N GLY A 354 -13.51 27.82 23.99
CA GLY A 354 -13.59 27.08 25.25
C GLY A 354 -14.84 26.21 25.35
N GLN A 355 -15.26 25.60 24.25
CA GLN A 355 -16.49 24.79 24.15
C GLN A 355 -17.77 25.56 24.56
N ARG A 356 -17.80 26.86 24.29
CA ARG A 356 -18.96 27.72 24.52
C ARG A 356 -19.88 27.72 23.29
N ALA A 357 -21.09 28.26 23.43
CA ALA A 357 -22.02 28.39 22.34
C ALA A 357 -22.73 29.74 22.33
N ILE A 358 -22.97 30.30 21.15
CA ILE A 358 -23.73 31.54 20.98
C ILE A 358 -25.17 31.39 21.46
N THR A 359 -25.72 30.19 21.60
CA THR A 359 -27.10 29.99 22.07
C THR A 359 -27.24 30.24 23.57
N SER A 360 -26.14 30.26 24.33
CA SER A 360 -26.13 30.58 25.76
C SER A 360 -25.80 32.07 25.97
N ALA A 361 -26.72 32.81 26.59
CA ALA A 361 -26.50 34.22 26.91
C ALA A 361 -25.30 34.44 27.84
N GLY A 362 -25.11 33.56 28.82
CA GLY A 362 -23.94 33.61 29.72
C GLY A 362 -22.63 33.32 29.00
N ASP A 363 -22.65 32.43 28.01
CA ASP A 363 -21.48 32.13 27.19
C ASP A 363 -21.12 33.34 26.31
N ARG A 364 -22.10 33.99 25.68
CA ARG A 364 -21.88 35.23 24.91
C ARG A 364 -21.30 36.34 25.79
N ALA A 365 -21.91 36.61 26.94
CA ALA A 365 -21.44 37.63 27.86
C ALA A 365 -20.00 37.40 28.34
N PHE A 366 -19.63 36.14 28.60
CA PHE A 366 -18.25 35.78 28.94
C PHE A 366 -17.28 36.14 27.81
N VAL A 367 -17.61 35.77 26.57
CA VAL A 367 -16.73 36.02 25.43
C VAL A 367 -16.64 37.52 25.12
N GLU A 368 -17.76 38.26 25.18
CA GLU A 368 -17.78 39.71 25.02
C GLU A 368 -16.88 40.40 26.05
N GLN A 369 -16.96 39.98 27.32
CA GLN A 369 -16.08 40.50 28.36
C GLN A 369 -14.60 40.23 28.06
N ARG A 370 -14.26 39.01 27.63
CA ARG A 370 -12.87 38.62 27.32
C ARG A 370 -12.31 39.36 26.12
N TRP A 371 -13.13 39.63 25.12
CA TRP A 371 -12.73 40.37 23.92
C TRP A 371 -12.89 41.90 24.06
N GLY A 372 -13.34 42.40 25.21
CA GLY A 372 -13.56 43.84 25.42
C GLY A 372 -14.70 44.42 24.57
N LEU A 373 -15.66 43.60 24.16
CA LEU A 373 -16.80 44.00 23.34
C LEU A 373 -17.95 44.56 24.21
N ALA A 374 -18.76 45.42 23.62
CA ALA A 374 -19.98 45.88 24.27
C ALA A 374 -20.95 44.70 24.51
N PRO A 375 -21.70 44.67 25.63
CA PRO A 375 -22.69 43.63 25.87
C PRO A 375 -23.71 43.51 24.73
N GLY A 376 -23.98 42.28 24.28
CA GLY A 376 -24.90 41.99 23.16
C GLY A 376 -24.32 42.21 21.76
N THR A 377 -23.00 42.40 21.63
CA THR A 377 -22.32 42.48 20.33
C THR A 377 -22.38 41.16 19.57
N ILE A 378 -22.14 40.05 20.26
CA ILE A 378 -22.17 38.70 19.69
C ILE A 378 -23.63 38.29 19.50
N ARG A 379 -23.96 37.91 18.28
CA ARG A 379 -25.30 37.48 17.87
C ARG A 379 -25.68 36.16 18.53
N ASP A 380 -26.98 35.94 18.71
CA ASP A 380 -27.54 34.68 19.21
C ASP A 380 -27.99 33.73 18.10
N ASP A 381 -27.86 34.13 16.82
CA ASP A 381 -28.10 33.31 15.63
C ASP A 381 -26.80 32.91 14.91
N ALA A 382 -26.81 31.73 14.27
CA ALA A 382 -25.69 31.20 13.47
C ALA A 382 -26.13 30.94 12.03
N GLY A 383 -25.15 30.90 11.11
CA GLY A 383 -25.35 30.38 9.76
C GLY A 383 -25.69 28.89 9.76
N PRO A 384 -26.44 28.42 8.74
CA PRO A 384 -26.99 27.06 8.68
C PRO A 384 -26.02 26.03 8.06
N GLY A 385 -24.71 26.14 8.33
CA GLY A 385 -23.72 25.15 7.90
C GLY A 385 -23.05 25.43 6.56
N ALA A 386 -22.07 24.60 6.20
CA ALA A 386 -21.20 24.84 5.05
C ALA A 386 -21.90 24.68 3.70
N VAL A 387 -22.81 23.71 3.55
CA VAL A 387 -23.56 23.48 2.30
C VAL A 387 -24.41 24.70 1.97
N ASP A 388 -25.29 25.13 2.88
CA ASP A 388 -26.12 26.31 2.67
C ASP A 388 -25.29 27.59 2.50
N MET A 389 -24.14 27.73 3.19
CA MET A 389 -23.27 28.90 2.97
C MET A 389 -22.85 29.01 1.49
N PHE A 390 -22.49 27.90 0.82
CA PHE A 390 -22.19 27.93 -0.61
C PHE A 390 -23.44 28.07 -1.50
N GLU A 391 -24.60 27.57 -1.08
CA GLU A 391 -25.88 27.84 -1.78
C GLU A 391 -26.24 29.33 -1.75
N ARG A 392 -26.05 30.00 -0.59
CA ARG A 392 -26.27 31.45 -0.45
C ARG A 392 -25.26 32.27 -1.24
N LEU A 393 -24.04 31.77 -1.37
CA LEU A 393 -23.03 32.36 -2.24
C LEU A 393 -23.47 32.25 -3.71
N ALA A 394 -23.95 31.07 -4.15
CA ALA A 394 -24.48 30.87 -5.49
C ALA A 394 -25.74 31.69 -5.77
N ALA A 395 -26.60 31.90 -4.77
CA ALA A 395 -27.77 32.77 -4.85
C ALA A 395 -27.43 34.27 -4.80
N GLY A 396 -26.15 34.64 -4.60
CA GLY A 396 -25.70 36.03 -4.52
C GLY A 396 -26.10 36.76 -3.23
N ALA A 397 -26.54 36.04 -2.20
CA ALA A 397 -26.82 36.60 -0.87
C ALA A 397 -25.53 36.85 -0.07
N ILE A 398 -24.54 35.97 -0.24
CA ILE A 398 -23.16 36.24 0.17
C ILE A 398 -22.42 36.83 -1.04
N LYS A 399 -21.70 37.93 -0.85
CA LYS A 399 -20.98 38.67 -1.89
C LYS A 399 -19.47 38.38 -1.87
N ALA A 400 -18.91 38.18 -0.69
CA ALA A 400 -17.50 37.85 -0.53
C ALA A 400 -17.31 36.51 0.18
N CYS A 401 -16.35 35.70 -0.29
CA CYS A 401 -15.95 34.48 0.38
C CYS A 401 -14.45 34.47 0.64
N TRP A 402 -14.06 34.34 1.91
CA TRP A 402 -12.66 34.22 2.32
C TRP A 402 -12.36 32.79 2.75
N ILE A 403 -11.53 32.09 1.98
CA ILE A 403 -11.23 30.67 2.13
C ILE A 403 -9.81 30.49 2.67
N ILE A 404 -9.65 29.76 3.77
CA ILE A 404 -8.37 29.65 4.49
C ILE A 404 -7.97 28.17 4.62
N CYS A 405 -6.82 27.80 4.08
CA CYS A 405 -6.19 26.48 4.26
C CYS A 405 -7.10 25.29 3.84
N THR A 406 -7.90 25.47 2.78
CA THR A 406 -8.81 24.42 2.27
C THR A 406 -9.18 24.62 0.79
N ASN A 407 -9.61 23.52 0.13
CA ASN A 407 -9.85 23.45 -1.32
C ASN A 407 -11.30 23.02 -1.62
N PRO A 408 -12.33 23.84 -1.29
CA PRO A 408 -13.75 23.48 -1.35
C PRO A 408 -14.22 23.06 -2.73
N VAL A 409 -13.63 23.59 -3.80
CA VAL A 409 -13.95 23.20 -5.18
C VAL A 409 -13.77 21.69 -5.38
N ALA A 410 -12.82 21.06 -4.70
CA ALA A 410 -12.59 19.62 -4.78
C ALA A 410 -13.28 18.81 -3.65
N THR A 411 -13.58 19.43 -2.50
CA THR A 411 -13.95 18.70 -1.28
C THR A 411 -15.40 18.88 -0.82
N MET A 412 -16.12 19.92 -1.26
CA MET A 412 -17.55 20.07 -0.96
C MET A 412 -18.37 19.02 -1.71
N PRO A 413 -19.46 18.49 -1.13
CA PRO A 413 -20.43 17.70 -1.88
C PRO A 413 -21.14 18.60 -2.90
N ASN A 414 -21.75 17.99 -3.92
CA ASN A 414 -22.42 18.73 -5.00
C ASN A 414 -21.61 19.96 -5.45
N ARG A 415 -20.33 19.71 -5.81
CA ARG A 415 -19.35 20.77 -6.04
C ARG A 415 -19.79 21.85 -7.05
N ALA A 416 -20.77 21.54 -7.91
CA ALA A 416 -21.34 22.49 -8.86
C ALA A 416 -21.89 23.74 -8.17
N THR A 417 -22.56 23.60 -7.02
CA THR A 417 -23.06 24.73 -6.22
C THR A 417 -21.91 25.59 -5.69
N THR A 418 -20.83 24.95 -5.21
CA THR A 418 -19.63 25.67 -4.77
C THR A 418 -18.99 26.46 -5.91
N ILE A 419 -18.84 25.85 -7.09
CA ILE A 419 -18.28 26.52 -8.28
C ILE A 419 -19.16 27.72 -8.67
N ALA A 420 -20.47 27.51 -8.79
CA ALA A 420 -21.42 28.58 -9.10
C ALA A 420 -21.36 29.73 -8.09
N GLY A 421 -21.20 29.42 -6.81
CA GLY A 421 -21.00 30.42 -5.76
C GLY A 421 -19.73 31.24 -5.95
N LEU A 422 -18.60 30.60 -6.20
CA LEU A 422 -17.33 31.32 -6.40
C LEU A 422 -17.33 32.17 -7.68
N GLU A 423 -18.00 31.70 -8.73
CA GLU A 423 -18.21 32.45 -9.98
C GLU A 423 -19.15 33.64 -9.80
N ALA A 424 -20.18 33.53 -8.96
CA ALA A 424 -21.15 34.59 -8.67
C ALA A 424 -20.68 35.62 -7.64
N ALA A 425 -19.76 35.24 -6.75
CA ALA A 425 -19.22 36.15 -5.73
C ALA A 425 -18.57 37.38 -6.36
N GLU A 426 -18.62 38.53 -5.68
CA GLU A 426 -17.93 39.77 -6.08
C GLU A 426 -16.46 39.78 -5.65
N LEU A 427 -16.14 39.00 -4.61
CA LEU A 427 -14.79 38.85 -4.09
C LEU A 427 -14.55 37.44 -3.56
N VAL A 428 -13.53 36.77 -4.09
CA VAL A 428 -13.00 35.51 -3.52
C VAL A 428 -11.57 35.73 -3.07
N ILE A 429 -11.32 35.53 -1.79
CA ILE A 429 -9.97 35.57 -1.20
C ILE A 429 -9.58 34.16 -0.79
N THR A 430 -8.37 33.73 -1.16
CA THR A 430 -7.80 32.48 -0.63
C THR A 430 -6.53 32.74 0.17
N GLN A 431 -6.31 31.96 1.23
CA GLN A 431 -5.02 31.84 1.91
C GLN A 431 -4.54 30.41 1.72
N ASP A 432 -3.49 30.24 0.92
CA ASP A 432 -2.99 28.94 0.52
C ASP A 432 -1.46 28.95 0.48
N VAL A 433 -0.87 27.76 0.53
CA VAL A 433 0.59 27.55 0.48
C VAL A 433 1.07 27.30 -0.96
N TYR A 434 0.17 26.89 -1.86
CA TYR A 434 0.46 26.63 -3.27
C TYR A 434 -0.34 27.55 -4.19
N ARG A 435 0.28 27.94 -5.31
CA ARG A 435 -0.33 28.79 -6.34
C ARG A 435 -1.50 28.08 -7.00
N ASP A 436 -1.21 26.91 -7.55
CA ASP A 436 -2.15 26.14 -8.36
C ASP A 436 -2.90 25.16 -7.47
N THR A 437 -4.17 25.49 -7.19
CA THR A 437 -5.16 24.60 -6.57
C THR A 437 -6.48 24.75 -7.30
N ALA A 438 -7.35 23.73 -7.25
CA ALA A 438 -8.66 23.82 -7.89
C ALA A 438 -9.48 25.04 -7.43
N THR A 439 -9.35 25.46 -6.16
CA THR A 439 -10.05 26.64 -5.62
C THR A 439 -9.40 27.97 -6.03
N ASN A 440 -8.07 28.06 -6.07
CA ASN A 440 -7.38 29.31 -6.42
C ASN A 440 -7.69 29.81 -7.84
N ARG A 441 -8.18 28.93 -8.73
CA ARG A 441 -8.67 29.31 -10.06
C ARG A 441 -9.79 30.36 -10.02
N TYR A 442 -10.57 30.38 -8.94
CA TYR A 442 -11.69 31.31 -8.74
C TYR A 442 -11.33 32.49 -7.83
N ALA A 443 -10.11 32.54 -7.29
CA ALA A 443 -9.69 33.60 -6.39
C ALA A 443 -9.42 34.90 -7.16
N ASP A 444 -9.89 36.00 -6.58
CA ASP A 444 -9.51 37.36 -6.96
C ASP A 444 -8.23 37.80 -6.25
N ILE A 445 -8.00 37.31 -5.03
CA ILE A 445 -6.80 37.57 -4.22
C ILE A 445 -6.32 36.27 -3.58
N VAL A 446 -5.02 35.97 -3.69
CA VAL A 446 -4.38 34.83 -3.03
C VAL A 446 -3.29 35.33 -2.08
N LEU A 447 -3.40 34.99 -0.80
CA LEU A 447 -2.45 35.37 0.25
C LEU A 447 -1.47 34.22 0.54
N PRO A 448 -0.15 34.47 0.61
CA PRO A 448 0.87 33.42 0.72
C PRO A 448 1.03 32.93 2.18
N ALA A 449 0.61 31.70 2.45
CA ALA A 449 0.67 31.11 3.80
C ALA A 449 1.92 30.23 4.03
N THR A 450 2.34 30.09 5.30
CA THR A 450 3.40 29.15 5.71
C THR A 450 2.94 27.69 5.68
N LEU A 451 3.84 26.77 5.35
CA LEU A 451 3.63 25.32 5.41
C LEU A 451 4.40 24.69 6.59
N TRP A 452 3.68 23.98 7.46
CA TRP A 452 4.25 23.09 8.49
C TRP A 452 5.44 23.69 9.27
N ALA A 453 6.68 23.24 9.02
CA ALA A 453 7.89 23.60 9.77
C ALA A 453 8.38 25.03 9.53
N GLU A 454 7.62 25.85 8.83
CA GLU A 454 7.91 27.26 8.53
C GLU A 454 7.38 28.23 9.60
N SER A 455 6.58 27.77 10.55
CA SER A 455 6.02 28.60 11.62
C SER A 455 5.66 27.81 12.88
N ASP A 456 5.64 28.48 14.03
CA ASP A 456 5.16 27.92 15.30
C ASP A 456 3.63 27.77 15.29
N GLN A 457 3.12 26.57 15.55
CA GLN A 457 1.69 26.24 15.52
C GLN A 457 1.28 25.25 16.61
N VAL A 458 0.25 25.52 17.40
CA VAL A 458 -0.32 24.49 18.30
C VAL A 458 -1.39 23.68 17.55
N MET A 459 -1.27 22.36 17.64
CA MET A 459 -2.23 21.40 17.09
C MET A 459 -2.77 20.48 18.18
N VAL A 460 -4.05 20.12 18.09
CA VAL A 460 -4.75 19.22 19.01
C VAL A 460 -5.26 18.00 18.22
N ASN A 461 -4.75 16.83 18.57
CA ASN A 461 -5.06 15.57 17.90
C ASN A 461 -6.37 14.92 18.43
N SER A 462 -6.71 13.71 17.96
CA SER A 462 -7.97 13.05 18.36
C SER A 462 -8.10 12.70 19.83
N ASP A 463 -7.00 12.60 20.60
CA ASP A 463 -7.03 12.23 22.01
C ASP A 463 -6.80 13.42 22.96
N ARG A 464 -7.03 14.65 22.47
CA ARG A 464 -6.88 15.91 23.23
C ARG A 464 -5.44 16.31 23.53
N THR A 465 -4.46 15.68 22.89
CA THR A 465 -3.06 16.04 23.04
C THR A 465 -2.75 17.29 22.22
N LEU A 466 -2.39 18.37 22.91
CA LEU A 466 -1.76 19.56 22.38
C LEU A 466 -0.28 19.31 22.12
N THR A 467 0.18 19.61 20.91
CA THR A 467 1.59 19.59 20.53
C THR A 467 1.95 20.89 19.82
N LEU A 468 3.07 21.51 20.20
CA LEU A 468 3.64 22.63 19.48
C LEU A 468 4.47 22.12 18.30
N LEU A 469 4.07 22.50 17.09
CA LEU A 469 4.85 22.36 15.89
C LEU A 469 5.82 23.54 15.85
N GLN A 470 7.07 23.31 16.23
CA GLN A 470 8.09 24.36 16.26
C GLN A 470 8.62 24.66 14.85
N GLN A 471 8.86 25.94 14.56
CA GLN A 471 9.52 26.38 13.34
C GLN A 471 10.93 25.80 13.26
N ALA A 472 11.27 25.16 12.14
CA ALA A 472 12.59 24.61 11.88
C ALA A 472 13.31 25.29 10.70
N VAL A 473 12.57 25.88 9.78
CA VAL A 473 13.10 26.57 8.59
C VAL A 473 12.34 27.89 8.36
N PRO A 474 12.95 28.90 7.70
CA PRO A 474 12.24 30.13 7.35
C PRO A 474 11.19 29.87 6.25
N PRO A 475 10.09 30.64 6.22
CA PRO A 475 9.13 30.59 5.12
C PRO A 475 9.77 31.06 3.80
N PRO A 476 9.25 30.60 2.64
CA PRO A 476 9.70 31.07 1.35
C PRO A 476 9.16 32.47 1.03
N GLY A 477 10.03 33.34 0.52
CA GLY A 477 9.67 34.70 0.09
C GLY A 477 9.00 35.53 1.20
N GLN A 478 7.78 35.97 0.93
CA GLN A 478 6.94 36.79 1.80
C GLN A 478 5.80 35.98 2.45
N ALA A 479 5.86 34.64 2.41
CA ALA A 479 4.84 33.80 3.05
C ALA A 479 4.82 34.00 4.57
N ARG A 480 3.63 34.03 5.16
CA ARG A 480 3.41 34.31 6.59
C ARG A 480 2.46 33.29 7.23
N PRO A 481 2.50 33.09 8.56
CA PRO A 481 1.53 32.25 9.24
C PRO A 481 0.10 32.75 9.04
N ASP A 482 -0.88 31.85 8.98
CA ASP A 482 -2.29 32.21 8.77
C ASP A 482 -2.78 33.25 9.80
N TRP A 483 -2.43 33.08 11.09
CA TRP A 483 -2.77 34.04 12.14
C TRP A 483 -2.31 35.47 11.83
N ARG A 484 -1.13 35.62 11.22
CA ARG A 484 -0.55 36.93 10.91
C ARG A 484 -1.29 37.60 9.76
N LEU A 485 -1.60 36.83 8.72
CA LEU A 485 -2.41 37.31 7.60
C LEU A 485 -3.83 37.68 8.05
N ILE A 486 -4.42 36.95 9.01
CA ILE A 486 -5.72 37.30 9.61
C ILE A 486 -5.63 38.65 10.33
N CYS A 487 -4.60 38.88 11.15
CA CYS A 487 -4.38 40.16 11.83
C CYS A 487 -4.21 41.33 10.84
N GLU A 488 -3.48 41.11 9.74
CA GLU A 488 -3.24 42.14 8.72
C GLU A 488 -4.54 42.56 8.01
N VAL A 489 -5.36 41.58 7.61
CA VAL A 489 -6.69 41.86 7.05
C VAL A 489 -7.60 42.54 8.10
N ALA A 490 -7.56 42.10 9.36
CA ALA A 490 -8.31 42.73 10.45
C ALA A 490 -7.89 44.19 10.70
N ALA A 491 -6.62 44.52 10.56
CA ALA A 491 -6.11 45.88 10.67
C ALA A 491 -6.68 46.80 9.58
N GLU A 492 -6.72 46.33 8.33
CA GLU A 492 -7.29 47.04 7.18
C GLU A 492 -8.82 47.17 7.26
N LEU A 493 -9.47 46.20 7.93
CA LEU A 493 -10.87 46.30 8.31
C LEU A 493 -11.11 47.31 9.45
N GLY A 494 -10.08 47.89 10.07
CA GLY A 494 -10.20 48.89 11.13
C GLY A 494 -10.23 48.31 12.55
N PHE A 495 -9.85 47.04 12.74
CA PHE A 495 -9.81 46.35 14.03
C PHE A 495 -8.38 46.13 14.54
N GLY A 496 -7.38 46.86 14.01
CA GLY A 496 -5.96 46.57 14.25
C GLY A 496 -5.53 46.56 15.71
N ALA A 497 -6.18 47.35 16.59
CA ALA A 497 -5.87 47.39 18.01
C ALA A 497 -6.14 46.05 18.72
N ASP A 498 -7.23 45.37 18.36
CA ASP A 498 -7.67 44.10 18.98
C ASP A 498 -6.96 42.86 18.40
N PHE A 499 -6.15 43.07 17.36
CA PHE A 499 -5.41 42.05 16.62
C PHE A 499 -3.90 42.31 16.57
N ALA A 500 -3.38 43.22 17.41
CA ALA A 500 -1.98 43.65 17.45
C ALA A 500 -1.00 42.63 18.07
N TYR A 501 -1.14 41.34 17.77
CA TYR A 501 -0.26 40.28 18.27
C TYR A 501 1.09 40.28 17.54
N THR A 502 2.18 40.10 18.30
CA THR A 502 3.55 40.04 17.76
C THR A 502 4.02 38.61 17.51
N ASP A 503 3.45 37.62 18.18
CA ASP A 503 3.75 36.20 18.02
C ASP A 503 2.54 35.31 18.37
N SER A 504 2.63 34.01 18.07
CA SER A 504 1.55 33.06 18.33
C SER A 504 1.40 32.69 19.81
N ALA A 505 2.42 32.88 20.64
CA ALA A 505 2.34 32.60 22.08
C ALA A 505 1.39 33.57 22.78
N GLN A 506 1.38 34.85 22.40
CA GLN A 506 0.43 35.84 22.93
C GLN A 506 -1.03 35.47 22.63
N ILE A 507 -1.31 34.95 21.42
CA ILE A 507 -2.65 34.50 21.05
C ILE A 507 -3.03 33.29 21.90
N PHE A 508 -2.10 32.35 22.08
CA PHE A 508 -2.32 31.18 22.93
C PHE A 508 -2.53 31.55 24.41
N ASP A 509 -1.85 32.59 24.90
CA ASP A 509 -2.07 33.14 26.24
C ASP A 509 -3.50 33.65 26.42
N GLU A 510 -4.05 34.35 25.41
CA GLU A 510 -5.46 34.75 25.40
C GLU A 510 -6.39 33.52 25.34
N ILE A 511 -6.07 32.49 24.53
CA ILE A 511 -6.85 31.24 24.44
C ILE A 511 -6.96 30.54 25.80
N ARG A 512 -5.90 30.53 26.62
CA ARG A 512 -5.90 29.88 27.94
C ARG A 512 -6.94 30.48 28.90
N GLU A 513 -7.29 31.75 28.72
CA GLU A 513 -8.34 32.42 29.51
C GLU A 513 -9.75 31.87 29.23
N PHE A 514 -9.93 31.15 28.11
CA PHE A 514 -11.20 30.52 27.75
C PHE A 514 -11.41 29.15 28.40
N SER A 515 -10.64 28.80 29.43
CA SER A 515 -10.92 27.63 30.27
C SER A 515 -12.38 27.64 30.75
N ASN A 516 -12.99 26.46 30.80
CA ASN A 516 -14.41 26.26 31.01
C ASN A 516 -14.68 25.18 32.08
N PRO A 517 -14.88 25.58 33.35
CA PRO A 517 -15.13 24.65 34.43
C PRO A 517 -16.48 23.92 34.33
N ARG A 518 -17.39 24.35 33.45
CA ARG A 518 -18.65 23.64 33.19
C ARG A 518 -18.38 22.34 32.44
N THR A 519 -17.50 22.38 31.42
CA THR A 519 -17.19 21.24 30.52
C THR A 519 -15.93 20.47 30.90
N GLY A 520 -15.13 21.02 31.82
CA GLY A 520 -13.82 20.49 32.18
C GLY A 520 -12.73 20.83 31.16
N PHE A 521 -13.01 21.67 30.16
CA PHE A 521 -11.99 22.14 29.23
C PHE A 521 -11.06 23.12 29.96
N ASP A 522 -9.81 22.73 30.17
CA ASP A 522 -8.85 23.48 30.99
C ASP A 522 -7.50 23.51 30.30
N LEU A 523 -6.99 24.71 30.03
CA LEU A 523 -5.66 24.92 29.43
C LEU A 523 -4.78 25.81 30.31
N ARG A 524 -5.20 26.14 31.54
CA ARG A 524 -4.51 27.13 32.39
C ARG A 524 -3.03 26.79 32.61
N GLY A 525 -2.71 25.49 32.74
CA GLY A 525 -1.35 24.99 32.92
C GLY A 525 -0.57 24.66 31.64
N ALA A 526 -1.14 24.88 30.46
CA ALA A 526 -0.46 24.72 29.18
C ALA A 526 0.05 26.09 28.73
N ASP A 527 1.36 26.27 28.60
CA ASP A 527 2.01 27.47 28.05
C ASP A 527 2.99 27.04 26.94
N TYR A 528 3.42 27.98 26.10
CA TYR A 528 4.37 27.67 25.00
C TYR A 528 5.70 27.11 25.51
N GLU A 529 6.18 27.55 26.67
CA GLU A 529 7.41 27.03 27.28
C GLU A 529 7.29 25.53 27.58
N ARG A 530 6.16 25.11 28.15
CA ARG A 530 5.85 23.70 28.45
C ARG A 530 5.68 22.89 27.18
N LEU A 531 4.94 23.41 26.20
CA LEU A 531 4.68 22.73 24.93
C LEU A 531 5.95 22.55 24.08
N ARG A 532 6.93 23.46 24.15
CA ARG A 532 8.26 23.27 23.53
C ARG A 532 9.00 22.05 24.09
N ARG A 533 8.76 21.71 25.35
CA ARG A 533 9.43 20.60 26.05
C ARG A 533 8.70 19.27 25.88
N THR A 534 7.38 19.28 25.96
CA THR A 534 6.56 18.07 25.95
C THR A 534 5.13 18.35 25.49
N PRO A 535 4.50 17.42 24.73
CA PRO A 535 3.08 17.50 24.43
C PRO A 535 2.22 17.32 25.70
N LEU A 536 1.05 17.96 25.75
CA LEU A 536 0.16 17.99 26.91
C LEU A 536 -1.23 17.54 26.52
N GLN A 537 -1.89 16.69 27.31
CA GLN A 537 -3.28 16.30 27.08
C GLN A 537 -4.21 17.08 27.99
N TRP A 538 -5.15 17.84 27.42
CA TRP A 538 -6.12 18.57 28.21
C TRP A 538 -7.19 17.64 28.78
N PRO A 539 -7.74 17.87 29.99
CA PRO A 539 -7.56 19.05 30.84
C PRO A 539 -6.13 19.23 31.36
N VAL A 540 -5.61 20.46 31.36
CA VAL A 540 -4.27 20.82 31.88
C VAL A 540 -4.44 21.85 32.99
N PRO A 541 -4.62 21.40 34.25
CA PRO A 541 -4.84 22.31 35.36
C PRO A 541 -3.60 23.16 35.67
N PRO A 542 -3.75 24.25 36.44
CA PRO A 542 -2.64 25.07 36.90
C PRO A 542 -1.52 24.23 37.54
N ARG A 543 -0.26 24.65 37.37
CA ARG A 543 0.92 23.86 37.78
C ARG A 543 0.98 23.54 39.29
N ASP A 544 0.33 24.37 40.10
CA ASP A 544 0.22 24.27 41.55
C ASP A 544 -1.02 23.47 42.02
N ALA A 545 -1.95 23.16 41.12
CA ALA A 545 -3.10 22.31 41.40
C ALA A 545 -2.73 20.82 41.38
N PRO A 546 -3.52 19.93 42.03
CA PRO A 546 -3.36 18.48 41.90
C PRO A 546 -3.35 18.03 40.44
N GLY A 547 -2.38 17.20 40.04
CA GLY A 547 -2.19 16.78 38.65
C GLY A 547 -1.58 17.85 37.71
N GLY A 548 -1.39 19.10 38.17
CA GLY A 548 -0.88 20.22 37.35
C GLY A 548 0.49 20.02 36.73
N GLN A 549 1.32 19.16 37.32
CA GLN A 549 2.64 18.79 36.80
C GLN A 549 2.59 17.67 35.76
N ASP A 550 1.50 16.91 35.72
CA ASP A 550 1.34 15.77 34.82
C ASP A 550 1.10 16.25 33.39
N ALA A 551 1.66 15.52 32.42
CA ALA A 551 1.50 15.82 31.00
C ALA A 551 0.26 15.14 30.39
N ARG A 552 -0.30 14.13 31.06
CA ARG A 552 -1.33 13.23 30.53
C ARG A 552 -2.53 13.16 31.47
N HIS A 553 -3.73 13.28 30.92
CA HIS A 553 -5.00 13.26 31.66
C HIS A 553 -6.03 12.42 30.87
N PRO A 554 -5.87 11.08 30.87
CA PRO A 554 -6.61 10.20 29.97
C PRO A 554 -8.11 10.13 30.31
N ILE A 555 -8.49 10.33 31.57
CA ILE A 555 -9.87 10.20 32.04
C ILE A 555 -10.54 11.58 32.19
N ARG A 556 -11.67 11.79 31.52
CA ARG A 556 -12.52 12.98 31.70
C ARG A 556 -13.65 12.78 32.70
N TYR A 557 -14.29 13.91 33.05
CA TYR A 557 -15.50 14.02 33.86
C TYR A 557 -15.31 13.61 35.33
N LEU A 558 -14.07 13.53 35.81
CA LEU A 558 -13.74 13.31 37.22
C LEU A 558 -14.32 14.44 38.08
N ASN A 559 -15.15 14.09 39.05
CA ASN A 559 -15.77 15.05 39.96
C ASN A 559 -14.85 15.37 41.14
N ASP A 560 -13.64 15.87 40.84
CA ASP A 560 -12.55 16.10 41.80
C ASP A 560 -12.41 17.56 42.28
N GLY A 561 -13.02 18.51 41.56
CA GLY A 561 -12.93 19.95 41.85
C GLY A 561 -11.71 20.65 41.22
N VAL A 562 -10.93 19.97 40.38
CA VAL A 562 -9.67 20.49 39.82
C VAL A 562 -9.90 21.28 38.53
N SER A 563 -10.40 20.61 37.50
CA SER A 563 -10.70 21.22 36.19
C SER A 563 -12.19 21.46 35.96
N GLN A 564 -13.04 21.00 36.88
CA GLN A 564 -14.47 21.32 36.89
C GLN A 564 -14.96 21.61 38.31
N ALA A 565 -16.11 22.31 38.42
CA ALA A 565 -16.73 22.56 39.71
C ALA A 565 -17.20 21.26 40.37
N LEU A 566 -16.96 21.15 41.68
CA LEU A 566 -17.39 20.00 42.48
C LEU A 566 -18.93 19.92 42.49
N HIS A 567 -19.46 18.74 42.18
CA HIS A 567 -20.89 18.47 42.25
C HIS A 567 -21.21 17.55 43.43
N VAL A 568 -22.22 17.94 44.20
CA VAL A 568 -22.88 17.14 45.22
C VAL A 568 -24.37 17.17 44.87
N ASP A 569 -25.02 16.03 44.87
CA ASP A 569 -26.45 15.93 44.55
C ASP A 569 -27.33 16.42 45.71
N ALA A 570 -28.66 16.38 45.51
CA ALA A 570 -29.63 16.86 46.48
C ALA A 570 -29.62 16.08 47.80
N ASP A 571 -29.15 14.83 47.79
CA ASP A 571 -29.10 13.93 48.95
C ASP A 571 -27.75 14.04 49.69
N GLY A 572 -26.86 14.91 49.25
CA GLY A 572 -25.53 15.10 49.84
C GLY A 572 -24.49 14.09 49.36
N HIS A 573 -24.82 13.24 48.37
CA HIS A 573 -23.89 12.30 47.77
C HIS A 573 -23.02 12.98 46.71
N ARG A 574 -21.76 12.55 46.65
CA ARG A 574 -20.78 13.04 45.68
C ARG A 574 -20.48 11.92 44.70
N PRO A 575 -21.11 11.91 43.51
CA PRO A 575 -20.81 10.88 42.51
C PRO A 575 -19.37 11.03 42.03
N ARG A 576 -18.73 9.90 41.70
CA ARG A 576 -17.33 9.88 41.21
C ARG A 576 -17.16 10.68 39.92
N LEU A 577 -18.17 10.64 39.05
CA LEU A 577 -18.21 11.34 37.77
C LEU A 577 -19.31 12.39 37.79
N ALA A 578 -19.07 13.53 37.14
CA ALA A 578 -20.07 14.55 36.90
C ALA A 578 -19.97 15.02 35.45
N PHE A 579 -21.01 14.74 34.67
CA PHE A 579 -21.06 15.08 33.26
C PHE A 579 -21.50 16.55 33.07
N PRO A 580 -21.03 17.23 32.03
CA PRO A 580 -21.41 18.62 31.71
C PRO A 580 -22.83 18.83 31.16
N THR A 581 -23.78 18.02 31.59
CA THR A 581 -25.21 18.17 31.31
C THR A 581 -25.89 18.97 32.44
N PRO A 582 -27.10 19.52 32.22
CA PRO A 582 -27.85 20.19 33.28
C PRO A 582 -28.08 19.34 34.53
N SER A 583 -28.35 18.04 34.33
CA SER A 583 -28.57 17.04 35.39
C SER A 583 -27.28 16.53 36.05
N ARG A 584 -26.11 16.87 35.47
CA ARG A 584 -24.79 16.34 35.82
C ARG A 584 -24.61 14.83 35.55
N ARG A 585 -25.56 14.22 34.83
CA ARG A 585 -25.60 12.81 34.41
C ARG A 585 -25.56 12.70 32.88
N ALA A 586 -24.92 11.67 32.34
CA ALA A 586 -24.93 11.41 30.90
C ALA A 586 -26.35 11.04 30.42
N VAL A 587 -26.66 11.25 29.15
CA VAL A 587 -28.03 11.12 28.61
C VAL A 587 -28.11 9.97 27.62
N PHE A 588 -29.03 9.04 27.84
CA PHE A 588 -29.46 8.07 26.83
C PHE A 588 -30.38 8.71 25.80
N HIS A 589 -30.15 8.43 24.52
CA HIS A 589 -30.98 8.93 23.42
C HIS A 589 -31.63 7.79 22.65
N ALA A 590 -32.95 7.65 22.73
CA ALA A 590 -33.73 6.68 21.96
C ALA A 590 -33.97 7.21 20.52
N ARG A 591 -32.99 7.04 19.64
CA ARG A 591 -33.03 7.52 18.25
C ARG A 591 -33.40 6.39 17.29
N PRO A 592 -34.59 6.44 16.65
CA PRO A 592 -34.96 5.40 15.70
C PRO A 592 -34.10 5.48 14.44
N HIS A 593 -33.83 4.32 13.84
CA HIS A 593 -33.27 4.24 12.50
C HIS A 593 -34.23 4.83 11.46
N THR A 594 -33.65 5.63 10.58
CA THR A 594 -34.27 6.19 9.38
C THR A 594 -33.35 5.94 8.19
N ASP A 595 -33.95 5.80 7.01
CA ASP A 595 -33.23 5.58 5.77
C ASP A 595 -32.38 6.81 5.39
N ALA A 596 -31.26 6.57 4.70
CA ALA A 596 -30.44 7.62 4.10
C ALA A 596 -31.29 8.55 3.21
N ALA A 597 -30.88 9.82 3.10
CA ALA A 597 -31.66 10.82 2.39
C ALA A 597 -31.77 10.53 0.88
N GLU A 598 -30.81 9.79 0.33
CA GLU A 598 -30.79 9.38 -1.07
C GLU A 598 -30.49 7.89 -1.20
N LEU A 599 -31.54 7.09 -1.35
CA LEU A 599 -31.46 5.66 -1.67
C LEU A 599 -31.45 5.40 -3.19
N PRO A 600 -30.92 4.24 -3.62
CA PRO A 600 -31.01 3.82 -5.02
C PRO A 600 -32.44 3.70 -5.52
N ASP A 601 -32.64 4.01 -6.80
CA ASP A 601 -33.90 3.83 -7.52
C ASP A 601 -33.66 3.20 -8.91
N ALA A 602 -34.67 3.18 -9.77
CA ALA A 602 -34.56 2.59 -11.11
C ALA A 602 -33.57 3.35 -12.02
N ASP A 603 -33.41 4.66 -11.83
CA ASP A 603 -32.53 5.51 -12.65
C ASP A 603 -31.09 5.51 -12.13
N TYR A 604 -30.92 5.37 -10.80
CA TYR A 604 -29.64 5.38 -10.09
C TYR A 604 -29.53 4.16 -9.15
N PRO A 605 -29.31 2.95 -9.68
CA PRO A 605 -29.49 1.69 -8.93
C PRO A 605 -28.32 1.32 -8.00
N PHE A 606 -27.23 2.08 -7.97
CA PHE A 606 -26.05 1.78 -7.15
C PHE A 606 -25.89 2.76 -5.99
N VAL A 607 -25.37 2.29 -4.86
CA VAL A 607 -24.86 3.15 -3.78
C VAL A 607 -23.37 3.43 -4.01
N LEU A 608 -23.01 4.69 -4.17
CA LEU A 608 -21.62 5.16 -4.13
C LEU A 608 -21.19 5.49 -2.71
N ASN A 609 -20.10 4.85 -2.27
CA ASN A 609 -19.35 5.24 -1.09
C ASN A 609 -18.03 5.93 -1.53
N THR A 610 -17.60 6.96 -0.79
CA THR A 610 -16.34 7.67 -1.06
C THR A 610 -15.33 7.53 0.07
N GLY A 611 -14.04 7.47 -0.24
CA GLY A 611 -13.02 7.33 0.80
C GLY A 611 -11.62 7.78 0.44
N ARG A 612 -10.64 7.24 1.16
CA ARG A 612 -9.24 7.68 1.16
C ARG A 612 -8.32 6.51 0.90
N LEU A 613 -7.15 6.79 0.36
CA LEU A 613 -6.04 5.87 0.17
C LEU A 613 -4.90 6.20 1.14
N GLN A 614 -4.14 5.19 1.52
CA GLN A 614 -3.11 5.31 2.55
C GLN A 614 -2.04 6.36 2.21
N HIS A 615 -1.68 6.50 0.94
CA HIS A 615 -0.55 7.35 0.53
C HIS A 615 -0.95 8.74 0.05
N GLN A 616 -2.25 9.04 -0.09
CA GLN A 616 -2.73 10.35 -0.53
C GLN A 616 -3.43 11.12 0.59
N TRP A 617 -3.06 12.40 0.75
CA TRP A 617 -3.73 13.33 1.66
C TRP A 617 -4.68 14.22 0.88
N HIS A 618 -5.98 14.03 1.13
CA HIS A 618 -7.07 14.84 0.57
C HIS A 618 -6.86 15.12 -0.92
N THR A 619 -6.75 16.38 -1.34
CA THR A 619 -6.72 16.78 -2.76
C THR A 619 -5.35 16.67 -3.41
N MET A 620 -4.40 15.96 -2.79
CA MET A 620 -3.05 15.73 -3.31
C MET A 620 -2.17 16.98 -3.52
N THR A 621 -2.60 18.18 -3.08
CA THR A 621 -1.79 19.41 -3.20
C THR A 621 -0.44 19.31 -2.47
N LYS A 622 -0.38 18.50 -1.40
CA LYS A 622 0.86 18.12 -0.68
C LYS A 622 1.42 16.79 -1.18
N THR A 623 0.67 15.70 -1.03
CA THR A 623 1.19 14.33 -1.29
C THR A 623 1.39 13.99 -2.76
N GLY A 624 0.67 14.66 -3.66
CA GLY A 624 0.84 14.52 -5.12
C GLY A 624 2.19 15.04 -5.62
N ARG A 625 2.87 15.88 -4.81
CA ARG A 625 4.22 16.40 -5.11
C ARG A 625 5.35 15.48 -4.61
N VAL A 626 5.01 14.37 -3.94
CA VAL A 626 5.99 13.43 -3.40
C VAL A 626 5.98 12.15 -4.24
N ASP A 627 6.99 11.98 -5.09
CA ASP A 627 7.12 10.85 -6.03
C ASP A 627 7.04 9.46 -5.39
N LYS A 628 7.49 9.34 -4.13
CA LYS A 628 7.38 8.09 -3.37
C LYS A 628 5.91 7.73 -3.10
N LEU A 629 5.06 8.71 -2.82
CA LEU A 629 3.65 8.49 -2.50
C LEU A 629 2.81 8.27 -3.77
N THR A 630 3.08 9.03 -4.84
CA THR A 630 2.38 8.87 -6.13
C THR A 630 2.71 7.54 -6.80
N ARG A 631 3.91 6.97 -6.63
CA ARG A 631 4.22 5.61 -7.11
C ARG A 631 3.40 4.51 -6.43
N LEU A 632 2.99 4.71 -5.17
CA LEU A 632 2.23 3.72 -4.41
C LEU A 632 0.71 3.83 -4.65
N ASN A 633 0.16 5.04 -4.67
CA ASN A 633 -1.25 5.30 -5.00
C ASN A 633 -1.38 6.49 -5.97
N GLY A 634 -1.05 6.29 -7.24
CA GLY A 634 -0.99 7.38 -8.23
C GLY A 634 -2.15 7.49 -9.20
N ARG A 635 -3.09 6.54 -9.19
CA ARG A 635 -4.17 6.46 -10.19
C ARG A 635 -5.56 6.46 -9.54
N PRO A 636 -6.52 7.23 -10.09
CA PRO A 636 -7.92 7.16 -9.68
C PRO A 636 -8.53 5.81 -10.07
N PHE A 637 -9.60 5.41 -9.40
CA PHE A 637 -10.39 4.23 -9.77
C PHE A 637 -11.81 4.29 -9.18
N VAL A 638 -12.69 3.44 -9.68
CA VAL A 638 -13.95 3.08 -9.01
C VAL A 638 -13.99 1.57 -8.80
N GLU A 639 -14.05 1.13 -7.54
CA GLU A 639 -14.26 -0.27 -7.17
C GLU A 639 -15.69 -0.69 -7.54
N VAL A 640 -15.82 -1.76 -8.31
CA VAL A 640 -17.10 -2.35 -8.73
C VAL A 640 -17.09 -3.85 -8.45
N HIS A 641 -18.18 -4.38 -7.89
CA HIS A 641 -18.29 -5.80 -7.58
C HIS A 641 -18.32 -6.65 -8.88
N PRO A 642 -17.68 -7.84 -8.92
CA PRO A 642 -17.64 -8.68 -10.13
C PRO A 642 -19.02 -9.01 -10.72
N HIS A 643 -20.03 -9.24 -9.88
CA HIS A 643 -21.41 -9.49 -10.33
C HIS A 643 -22.01 -8.29 -11.09
N ASP A 644 -21.78 -7.09 -10.58
CA ASP A 644 -22.32 -5.87 -11.17
C ASP A 644 -21.55 -5.51 -12.44
N ALA A 645 -20.23 -5.69 -12.42
CA ALA A 645 -19.38 -5.51 -13.60
C ALA A 645 -19.82 -6.42 -14.75
N ALA A 646 -20.11 -7.70 -14.47
CA ALA A 646 -20.65 -8.64 -15.46
C ALA A 646 -22.02 -8.20 -16.00
N THR A 647 -22.91 -7.72 -15.13
CA THR A 647 -24.24 -7.24 -15.51
C THR A 647 -24.18 -5.98 -16.39
N LEU A 648 -23.24 -5.08 -16.09
CA LEU A 648 -23.04 -3.82 -16.81
C LEU A 648 -22.16 -3.94 -18.06
N GLY A 649 -21.53 -5.10 -18.28
CA GLY A 649 -20.55 -5.29 -19.36
C GLY A 649 -19.28 -4.45 -19.18
N VAL A 650 -18.85 -4.24 -17.93
CA VAL A 650 -17.65 -3.49 -17.55
C VAL A 650 -16.49 -4.45 -17.31
N VAL A 651 -15.31 -4.18 -17.88
CA VAL A 651 -14.07 -4.92 -17.62
C VAL A 651 -13.08 -4.11 -16.78
N ASP A 652 -12.12 -4.78 -16.15
CA ASP A 652 -11.12 -4.12 -15.31
C ASP A 652 -10.30 -3.08 -16.09
N GLY A 653 -10.06 -1.92 -15.48
CA GLY A 653 -9.40 -0.77 -16.09
C GLY A 653 -10.24 0.05 -17.08
N GLN A 654 -11.43 -0.41 -17.47
CA GLN A 654 -12.30 0.33 -18.39
C GLN A 654 -12.82 1.63 -17.75
N PRO A 655 -12.77 2.78 -18.44
CA PRO A 655 -13.42 4.00 -17.94
C PRO A 655 -14.92 3.82 -17.76
N VAL A 656 -15.41 4.12 -16.57
CA VAL A 656 -16.83 4.07 -16.19
C VAL A 656 -17.28 5.46 -15.81
N GLU A 657 -18.36 5.92 -16.44
CA GLU A 657 -19.10 7.10 -16.01
C GLU A 657 -19.92 6.72 -14.78
N ILE A 658 -19.67 7.45 -13.71
CA ILE A 658 -20.46 7.48 -12.49
C ILE A 658 -21.36 8.71 -12.62
N ALA A 659 -22.66 8.53 -12.74
CA ALA A 659 -23.62 9.61 -12.89
C ALA A 659 -24.57 9.65 -11.70
N SER A 660 -24.90 10.85 -11.23
CA SER A 660 -25.94 11.08 -10.21
C SER A 660 -26.92 12.15 -10.68
N ARG A 661 -27.87 12.52 -9.82
CA ARG A 661 -28.79 13.66 -10.05
C ARG A 661 -28.07 15.01 -10.19
N ARG A 662 -26.82 15.12 -9.72
CA ARG A 662 -26.06 16.38 -9.65
C ARG A 662 -25.02 16.55 -10.75
N GLY A 663 -24.52 15.46 -11.31
CA GLY A 663 -23.40 15.51 -12.24
C GLY A 663 -22.80 14.14 -12.52
N ARG A 664 -21.56 14.15 -13.02
CA ARG A 664 -20.82 12.94 -13.38
C ARG A 664 -19.35 12.99 -12.99
N ALA A 665 -18.76 11.81 -12.82
CA ALA A 665 -17.32 11.57 -12.78
C ALA A 665 -16.97 10.38 -13.68
N VAL A 666 -15.75 10.32 -14.20
CA VAL A 666 -15.28 9.23 -15.06
C VAL A 666 -13.99 8.67 -14.46
N LEU A 667 -14.03 7.42 -14.00
CA LEU A 667 -12.90 6.77 -13.35
C LEU A 667 -12.71 5.36 -13.95
N PRO A 668 -11.48 4.84 -14.04
CA PRO A 668 -11.28 3.46 -14.49
C PRO A 668 -11.84 2.48 -13.45
N ALA A 669 -12.53 1.44 -13.91
CA ALA A 669 -13.04 0.38 -13.06
C ALA A 669 -11.90 -0.42 -12.42
N ALA A 670 -12.06 -0.75 -11.15
CA ALA A 670 -11.26 -1.74 -10.43
C ALA A 670 -12.22 -2.85 -9.98
N ILE A 671 -12.20 -4.00 -10.66
CA ILE A 671 -13.12 -5.09 -10.34
C ILE A 671 -12.65 -5.80 -9.08
N SER A 672 -13.47 -5.78 -8.02
CA SER A 672 -13.10 -6.34 -6.73
C SER A 672 -14.31 -6.77 -5.91
N ASP A 673 -14.20 -7.92 -5.23
CA ASP A 673 -15.18 -8.42 -4.26
C ASP A 673 -15.13 -7.69 -2.90
N ARG A 674 -14.29 -6.64 -2.78
CA ARG A 674 -14.18 -5.82 -1.56
C ARG A 674 -15.39 -4.91 -1.33
N VAL A 675 -16.17 -4.61 -2.37
CA VAL A 675 -17.45 -3.88 -2.29
C VAL A 675 -18.60 -4.87 -2.50
N MET A 676 -19.75 -4.66 -1.85
CA MET A 676 -20.91 -5.55 -2.02
C MET A 676 -21.60 -5.36 -3.39
N PRO A 677 -22.35 -6.35 -3.91
CA PRO A 677 -23.25 -6.13 -5.03
C PRO A 677 -24.18 -4.93 -4.82
N GLY A 678 -24.45 -4.17 -5.88
CA GLY A 678 -25.23 -2.92 -5.83
C GLY A 678 -24.50 -1.73 -5.19
N ASN A 679 -23.20 -1.88 -4.85
CA ASN A 679 -22.39 -0.84 -4.22
C ASN A 679 -21.10 -0.60 -5.00
N CYS A 680 -20.62 0.64 -5.00
CA CYS A 680 -19.34 1.00 -5.58
C CYS A 680 -18.57 1.95 -4.65
N PHE A 681 -17.25 2.02 -4.86
CA PHE A 681 -16.39 2.88 -4.05
C PHE A 681 -15.40 3.67 -4.89
N ALA A 682 -15.24 4.95 -4.59
CA ALA A 682 -14.22 5.79 -5.22
C ALA A 682 -13.44 6.66 -4.21
N PRO A 683 -12.11 6.71 -4.29
CA PRO A 683 -11.31 7.69 -3.56
C PRO A 683 -11.51 9.11 -4.11
N PHE A 684 -11.57 10.12 -3.24
CA PHE A 684 -11.86 11.51 -3.66
C PHE A 684 -10.62 12.36 -4.02
N HIS A 685 -9.45 11.75 -4.11
CA HIS A 685 -8.18 12.49 -4.15
C HIS A 685 -7.95 13.32 -5.42
N TRP A 686 -8.45 12.83 -6.57
CA TRP A 686 -8.24 13.45 -7.87
C TRP A 686 -9.27 14.54 -8.16
N ASN A 687 -8.83 15.59 -8.84
CA ASN A 687 -9.64 16.76 -9.16
C ASN A 687 -9.21 17.42 -10.47
N ASP A 688 -9.72 18.63 -10.74
CA ASP A 688 -9.44 19.40 -11.96
C ASP A 688 -7.96 19.77 -12.17
N GLU A 689 -7.10 19.56 -11.17
CA GLU A 689 -5.64 19.68 -11.30
C GLU A 689 -5.03 18.44 -12.00
N HIS A 690 -5.77 17.33 -12.05
CA HIS A 690 -5.31 16.04 -12.54
C HIS A 690 -6.00 15.60 -13.85
N GLY A 691 -7.15 16.19 -14.19
CA GLY A 691 -7.90 15.86 -15.40
C GLY A 691 -9.38 16.21 -15.31
N GLU A 692 -10.06 16.17 -16.45
CA GLU A 692 -11.51 16.41 -16.56
C GLU A 692 -12.30 15.23 -15.97
N TYR A 693 -13.43 15.53 -15.32
CA TYR A 693 -14.34 14.54 -14.71
C TYR A 693 -13.73 13.59 -13.67
N LEU A 694 -12.57 13.92 -13.08
CA LEU A 694 -11.96 13.07 -12.04
C LEU A 694 -12.49 13.32 -10.62
N THR A 695 -13.17 14.45 -10.37
CA THR A 695 -13.66 14.79 -9.02
C THR A 695 -14.94 14.03 -8.67
N VAL A 696 -14.82 13.00 -7.85
CA VAL A 696 -15.96 12.19 -7.39
C VAL A 696 -17.02 13.01 -6.63
N ASN A 697 -16.65 14.10 -5.95
CA ASN A 697 -17.62 14.94 -5.26
C ASN A 697 -18.57 15.72 -6.21
N ALA A 698 -18.38 15.59 -7.53
CA ALA A 698 -19.38 15.99 -8.53
C ALA A 698 -20.66 15.13 -8.48
N VAL A 699 -20.62 13.94 -7.86
CA VAL A 699 -21.76 13.01 -7.82
C VAL A 699 -22.33 12.75 -6.43
N THR A 700 -21.65 13.20 -5.38
CA THR A 700 -22.08 13.00 -3.99
C THR A 700 -23.24 13.92 -3.62
N ASN A 701 -24.23 13.41 -2.88
CA ASN A 701 -25.33 14.23 -2.38
C ASN A 701 -24.87 15.23 -1.31
N ASP A 702 -25.65 16.29 -1.16
CA ASP A 702 -25.45 17.43 -0.28
C ASP A 702 -26.48 17.48 0.86
N ALA A 703 -27.23 16.39 1.07
CA ALA A 703 -28.10 16.25 2.23
C ALA A 703 -27.26 16.23 3.51
N VAL A 704 -27.77 16.84 4.58
CA VAL A 704 -27.05 17.02 5.84
C VAL A 704 -27.78 16.41 7.03
N ASP A 705 -27.02 16.03 8.05
CA ASP A 705 -27.56 15.73 9.37
C ASP A 705 -28.25 16.99 9.94
N PRO A 706 -29.49 16.89 10.45
CA PRO A 706 -30.25 18.07 10.86
C PRO A 706 -29.69 18.76 12.11
N ASP A 707 -28.95 18.04 12.96
CA ASP A 707 -28.37 18.59 14.18
C ASP A 707 -26.95 19.15 13.93
N SER A 708 -26.12 18.38 13.23
CA SER A 708 -24.70 18.72 13.02
C SER A 708 -24.42 19.44 11.71
N LEU A 709 -25.38 19.44 10.78
CA LEU A 709 -25.26 20.03 9.45
C LEU A 709 -24.11 19.41 8.62
N GLN A 710 -23.69 18.19 8.98
CA GLN A 710 -22.65 17.44 8.28
C GLN A 710 -23.25 16.68 7.09
N PRO A 711 -22.66 16.77 5.89
CA PRO A 711 -23.22 16.12 4.70
C PRO A 711 -22.98 14.61 4.60
N GLU A 712 -23.89 13.94 3.87
CA GLU A 712 -23.94 12.49 3.63
C GLU A 712 -23.09 12.03 2.44
N PHE A 713 -21.76 12.08 2.58
CA PHE A 713 -20.84 11.60 1.53
C PHE A 713 -20.79 10.07 1.34
N LYS A 714 -21.29 9.30 2.31
CA LYS A 714 -21.09 7.84 2.37
C LYS A 714 -22.17 7.03 1.67
N VAL A 715 -23.29 7.66 1.35
CA VAL A 715 -24.41 7.08 0.62
C VAL A 715 -24.81 8.07 -0.45
N SER A 716 -24.70 7.72 -1.72
CA SER A 716 -25.21 8.54 -2.83
C SER A 716 -25.69 7.59 -3.92
N ALA A 717 -26.89 7.82 -4.45
CA ALA A 717 -27.42 6.99 -5.52
C ALA A 717 -26.77 7.39 -6.84
N VAL A 718 -26.19 6.42 -7.54
CA VAL A 718 -25.53 6.61 -8.82
C VAL A 718 -25.93 5.56 -9.84
N ALA A 719 -25.74 5.90 -11.10
CA ALA A 719 -25.74 4.96 -12.21
C ALA A 719 -24.29 4.77 -12.67
N LEU A 720 -23.93 3.53 -12.98
CA LEU A 720 -22.65 3.20 -13.58
C LEU A 720 -22.89 2.86 -15.05
N ARG A 721 -22.15 3.52 -15.94
CA ARG A 721 -22.20 3.26 -17.38
C ARG A 721 -20.80 3.09 -17.92
N PRO A 722 -20.49 2.03 -18.68
CA PRO A 722 -19.24 1.98 -19.41
C PRO A 722 -19.18 3.20 -20.33
N VAL A 723 -18.10 3.98 -20.26
CA VAL A 723 -17.90 5.06 -21.22
C VAL A 723 -17.66 4.39 -22.56
N GLN A 724 -18.64 4.53 -23.47
CA GLN A 724 -18.39 4.25 -24.86
C GLN A 724 -17.33 5.24 -25.30
N THR A 725 -16.16 4.73 -25.69
CA THR A 725 -15.19 5.52 -26.42
C THR A 725 -15.88 5.98 -27.70
N VAL A 726 -16.41 7.21 -27.70
CA VAL A 726 -16.89 7.87 -28.91
C VAL A 726 -15.68 8.03 -29.80
N THR A 727 -15.57 7.12 -30.75
CA THR A 727 -14.70 7.26 -31.91
C THR A 727 -15.41 8.28 -32.81
N THR A 728 -15.09 9.56 -32.65
CA THR A 728 -15.44 10.58 -33.65
C THR A 728 -14.93 10.06 -35.01
N PRO A 729 -15.76 10.05 -36.07
CA PRO A 729 -15.47 9.31 -37.28
C PRO A 729 -14.33 9.96 -38.06
N VAL A 730 -13.11 9.51 -37.78
CA VAL A 730 -12.13 9.30 -38.84
C VAL A 730 -12.55 8.01 -39.53
N SER A 731 -12.88 8.12 -40.81
CA SER A 731 -13.32 7.08 -41.74
C SER A 731 -12.98 5.66 -41.29
N THR A 732 -14.03 4.91 -40.97
CA THR A 732 -14.04 3.60 -40.33
C THR A 732 -13.24 2.53 -41.07
N ARG A 733 -12.23 1.97 -40.42
CA ARG A 733 -12.01 0.52 -40.43
C ARG A 733 -11.97 0.02 -38.98
N ARG A 734 -13.02 -0.75 -38.65
CA ARG A 734 -13.33 -1.36 -37.35
C ARG A 734 -12.23 -2.37 -36.96
N ALA A 735 -11.84 -2.36 -35.68
CA ALA A 735 -11.21 -3.49 -34.99
C ALA A 735 -11.87 -3.68 -33.61
N PRO A 736 -11.97 -4.91 -33.08
CA PRO A 736 -13.21 -5.40 -32.46
C PRO A 736 -13.15 -5.68 -30.94
N VAL A 737 -14.35 -5.80 -30.38
CA VAL A 737 -14.74 -6.40 -29.10
C VAL A 737 -14.09 -7.78 -28.91
N LEU A 738 -13.54 -8.09 -27.72
CA LEU A 738 -13.30 -9.48 -27.30
C LEU A 738 -14.65 -10.13 -27.03
N GLN A 739 -15.26 -10.65 -28.10
CA GLN A 739 -16.32 -11.63 -28.04
C GLN A 739 -15.78 -12.91 -27.36
N VAL A 740 -16.65 -13.88 -27.05
CA VAL A 740 -16.26 -15.27 -27.28
C VAL A 740 -15.86 -15.33 -28.75
N THR A 741 -14.58 -15.13 -29.03
CA THR A 741 -14.08 -15.17 -30.38
C THR A 741 -14.01 -16.63 -30.78
N ASP A 742 -14.44 -16.96 -32.00
CA ASP A 742 -14.15 -18.24 -32.66
C ASP A 742 -12.63 -18.46 -32.91
N GLY A 743 -11.75 -17.73 -32.19
CA GLY A 743 -10.31 -17.75 -32.39
C GLY A 743 -9.60 -18.77 -31.48
N PRO A 744 -8.37 -19.15 -31.82
CA PRO A 744 -7.62 -20.18 -31.12
C PRO A 744 -7.21 -19.75 -29.70
N LEU A 745 -7.36 -20.66 -28.73
CA LEU A 745 -6.94 -20.49 -27.34
C LEU A 745 -5.45 -20.85 -27.20
N VAL A 746 -4.59 -19.87 -26.93
CA VAL A 746 -3.15 -20.07 -26.72
C VAL A 746 -2.87 -20.20 -25.23
N LEU A 747 -2.57 -21.42 -24.77
CA LEU A 747 -2.24 -21.76 -23.40
C LEU A 747 -0.74 -21.79 -23.18
N TRP A 748 -0.28 -21.25 -22.05
CA TRP A 748 1.15 -21.29 -21.73
C TRP A 748 1.47 -21.54 -20.26
N ALA A 749 2.63 -22.16 -20.03
CA ALA A 749 3.28 -22.29 -18.72
C ALA A 749 4.79 -22.11 -18.87
N SER A 750 5.40 -21.36 -17.94
CA SER A 750 6.79 -20.90 -18.05
C SER A 750 7.41 -20.66 -16.67
N GLN A 751 8.58 -21.22 -16.40
CA GLN A 751 9.33 -20.94 -15.16
C GLN A 751 10.25 -19.72 -15.31
N THR A 752 10.81 -19.52 -16.50
CA THR A 752 11.86 -18.52 -16.78
C THR A 752 11.40 -17.39 -17.71
N GLY A 753 10.13 -17.40 -18.13
CA GLY A 753 9.55 -16.40 -19.04
C GLY A 753 9.71 -16.71 -20.55
N THR A 754 10.57 -17.65 -20.96
CA THR A 754 10.80 -17.92 -22.39
C THR A 754 9.56 -18.45 -23.13
N ALA A 755 8.83 -19.39 -22.53
CA ALA A 755 7.60 -19.92 -23.14
C ALA A 755 6.47 -18.88 -23.17
N GLU A 756 6.43 -17.98 -22.19
CA GLU A 756 5.49 -16.85 -22.12
C GLU A 756 5.74 -15.84 -23.24
N GLU A 757 6.99 -15.41 -23.42
CA GLU A 757 7.39 -14.49 -24.49
C GLU A 757 7.06 -15.08 -25.87
N PHE A 758 7.36 -16.36 -26.08
CA PHE A 758 7.05 -17.02 -27.34
C PHE A 758 5.54 -17.21 -27.55
N ALA A 759 4.78 -17.58 -26.52
CA ALA A 759 3.33 -17.69 -26.60
C ALA A 759 2.68 -16.34 -26.92
N THR A 760 3.21 -15.25 -26.38
CA THR A 760 2.79 -13.88 -26.71
C THR A 760 3.05 -13.56 -28.18
N ALA A 761 4.23 -13.92 -28.71
CA ALA A 761 4.57 -13.70 -30.12
C ALA A 761 3.70 -14.55 -31.08
N VAL A 762 3.37 -15.79 -30.71
CA VAL A 762 2.48 -16.66 -31.49
C VAL A 762 1.03 -16.14 -31.45
N ALA A 763 0.52 -15.77 -30.28
CA ALA A 763 -0.82 -15.18 -30.16
C ALA A 763 -0.96 -13.91 -31.01
N ALA A 764 0.07 -13.08 -31.10
CA ALA A 764 0.08 -11.88 -31.94
C ALA A 764 0.04 -12.16 -33.45
N ARG A 765 0.42 -13.37 -33.89
CA ARG A 765 0.37 -13.82 -35.30
C ARG A 765 -0.98 -14.47 -35.66
N LEU A 766 -1.79 -14.81 -34.67
CA LEU A 766 -3.03 -15.55 -34.85
C LEU A 766 -4.24 -14.59 -34.73
N PRO A 767 -5.10 -14.50 -35.76
CA PRO A 767 -6.25 -13.61 -35.71
C PRO A 767 -7.23 -14.03 -34.61
N ARG A 768 -7.62 -13.09 -33.75
CA ARG A 768 -8.60 -13.29 -32.66
C ARG A 768 -8.18 -14.31 -31.58
N ALA A 769 -6.88 -14.63 -31.49
CA ALA A 769 -6.35 -15.56 -30.49
C ALA A 769 -6.49 -15.05 -29.06
N GLN A 770 -6.71 -15.96 -28.12
CA GLN A 770 -6.82 -15.67 -26.69
C GLN A 770 -5.60 -16.26 -25.96
N LEU A 771 -4.76 -15.41 -25.37
CA LEU A 771 -3.60 -15.85 -24.59
C LEU A 771 -3.99 -16.05 -23.12
N VAL A 772 -3.80 -17.25 -22.57
CA VAL A 772 -4.21 -17.60 -21.20
C VAL A 772 -3.11 -18.42 -20.52
N THR A 773 -2.83 -18.15 -19.25
CA THR A 773 -1.89 -18.96 -18.45
C THR A 773 -2.57 -20.27 -18.04
N MET A 774 -1.83 -21.37 -17.91
CA MET A 774 -2.42 -22.68 -17.61
C MET A 774 -3.19 -22.69 -16.27
N ASP A 775 -2.63 -22.13 -15.20
CA ASP A 775 -3.28 -22.09 -13.89
C ASP A 775 -4.58 -21.28 -13.88
N GLU A 776 -4.67 -20.24 -14.71
CA GLU A 776 -5.86 -19.40 -14.82
C GLU A 776 -6.97 -20.01 -15.68
N LEU A 777 -6.73 -21.12 -16.38
CA LEU A 777 -7.73 -21.77 -17.22
C LEU A 777 -8.62 -22.74 -16.42
N PRO A 778 -9.94 -22.50 -16.32
CA PRO A 778 -10.87 -23.49 -15.81
C PRO A 778 -11.09 -24.60 -16.88
N LEU A 779 -11.09 -25.88 -16.48
CA LEU A 779 -11.29 -27.00 -17.41
C LEU A 779 -12.61 -26.92 -18.23
N PRO A 780 -13.74 -26.40 -17.72
CA PRO A 780 -14.94 -26.22 -18.56
C PRO A 780 -14.69 -25.34 -19.78
N ARG A 781 -13.90 -24.26 -19.64
CA ARG A 781 -13.54 -23.36 -20.74
C ARG A 781 -12.63 -24.04 -21.78
N LEU A 782 -11.78 -24.98 -21.34
CA LEU A 782 -10.98 -25.82 -22.24
C LEU A 782 -11.86 -26.70 -23.15
N ALA A 783 -12.97 -27.24 -22.61
CA ALA A 783 -13.89 -28.09 -23.37
C ALA A 783 -14.77 -27.31 -24.36
N GLU A 784 -14.97 -26.01 -24.12
CA GLU A 784 -15.71 -25.10 -25.01
C GLU A 784 -14.85 -24.58 -26.18
N ALA A 785 -13.52 -24.64 -26.06
CA ALA A 785 -12.61 -24.18 -27.10
C ALA A 785 -12.66 -25.09 -28.35
N ARG A 786 -12.59 -24.51 -29.55
CA ARG A 786 -12.48 -25.28 -30.80
C ARG A 786 -11.03 -25.60 -31.17
N GLU A 787 -10.13 -24.64 -30.95
CA GLU A 787 -8.72 -24.73 -31.32
C GLU A 787 -7.86 -24.30 -30.13
N VAL A 788 -6.89 -25.13 -29.74
CA VAL A 788 -6.04 -24.91 -28.55
C VAL A 788 -4.57 -25.06 -28.94
N VAL A 789 -3.78 -24.03 -28.67
CA VAL A 789 -2.34 -23.99 -28.93
C VAL A 789 -1.62 -23.95 -27.60
N VAL A 790 -0.87 -24.99 -27.26
CA VAL A 790 -0.16 -25.12 -25.98
C VAL A 790 1.31 -24.84 -26.17
N ILE A 791 1.86 -23.89 -25.42
CA ILE A 791 3.29 -23.54 -25.44
C ILE A 791 3.81 -23.62 -24.01
N THR A 792 4.64 -24.61 -23.70
CA THR A 792 5.08 -24.83 -22.32
C THR A 792 6.57 -25.08 -22.19
N SER A 793 7.17 -24.56 -21.13
CA SER A 793 8.50 -25.01 -20.71
C SER A 793 8.43 -26.30 -19.89
N THR A 794 9.57 -26.97 -19.70
CA THR A 794 9.73 -28.11 -18.79
C THR A 794 10.66 -27.74 -17.64
N PHE A 795 10.34 -28.19 -16.42
CA PHE A 795 11.13 -27.94 -15.20
C PHE A 795 11.80 -29.23 -14.69
N GLY A 796 13.08 -29.14 -14.31
CA GLY A 796 13.87 -30.29 -13.85
C GLY A 796 13.99 -31.41 -14.89
N ASP A 797 13.98 -32.67 -14.44
CA ASP A 797 13.97 -33.86 -15.30
C ASP A 797 12.57 -34.18 -15.86
N GLY A 798 11.82 -33.20 -16.38
CA GLY A 798 10.58 -33.47 -17.13
C GLY A 798 9.27 -32.93 -16.55
N GLY A 799 9.29 -32.29 -15.38
CA GLY A 799 8.10 -31.84 -14.66
C GLY A 799 7.46 -30.55 -15.21
N PRO A 800 6.21 -30.24 -14.78
CA PRO A 800 5.55 -28.98 -15.11
C PRO A 800 6.27 -27.77 -14.48
N PRO A 801 6.26 -26.59 -15.14
CA PRO A 801 6.52 -25.31 -14.49
C PRO A 801 5.52 -25.05 -13.37
N ASP A 802 5.87 -24.18 -12.41
CA ASP A 802 5.00 -23.91 -11.25
C ASP A 802 3.60 -23.48 -11.69
N ASN A 803 3.49 -22.65 -12.73
CA ASN A 803 2.22 -22.12 -13.26
C ASN A 803 1.48 -23.03 -14.27
N GLY A 804 1.90 -24.29 -14.39
CA GLY A 804 1.20 -25.32 -15.17
C GLY A 804 0.98 -26.62 -14.39
N ALA A 805 1.47 -26.71 -13.16
CA ALA A 805 1.40 -27.91 -12.34
C ALA A 805 -0.04 -28.23 -11.93
N ASP A 806 -0.78 -27.24 -11.41
CA ASP A 806 -2.17 -27.41 -10.98
C ASP A 806 -3.09 -27.73 -12.17
N PHE A 807 -2.91 -27.04 -13.29
CA PHE A 807 -3.66 -27.32 -14.52
C PHE A 807 -3.49 -28.78 -14.99
N TYR A 808 -2.26 -29.30 -14.95
CA TYR A 808 -1.97 -30.68 -15.33
C TYR A 808 -2.57 -31.68 -14.33
N ASP A 809 -2.47 -31.42 -13.03
CA ASP A 809 -3.09 -32.24 -11.99
C ASP A 809 -4.62 -32.29 -12.16
N ARG A 810 -5.27 -31.14 -12.41
CA ARG A 810 -6.71 -31.05 -12.71
C ARG A 810 -7.07 -31.84 -13.97
N LEU A 811 -6.28 -31.76 -15.04
CA LEU A 811 -6.46 -32.54 -16.26
C LEU A 811 -6.35 -34.06 -16.02
N GLN A 812 -5.55 -34.49 -15.05
CA GLN A 812 -5.41 -35.90 -14.68
C GLN A 812 -6.52 -36.40 -13.74
N GLY A 813 -7.25 -35.48 -13.10
CA GLY A 813 -8.34 -35.79 -12.20
C GLY A 813 -9.52 -36.53 -12.86
N PRO A 814 -10.38 -37.19 -12.05
CA PRO A 814 -11.56 -37.91 -12.53
C PRO A 814 -12.63 -36.99 -13.15
N ASP A 815 -12.64 -35.71 -12.78
CA ASP A 815 -13.60 -34.71 -13.25
C ASP A 815 -13.16 -33.98 -14.54
N ALA A 816 -12.08 -34.45 -15.18
CA ALA A 816 -11.60 -33.85 -16.42
C ALA A 816 -12.64 -34.02 -17.56
N PRO A 817 -13.02 -32.93 -18.26
CA PRO A 817 -14.04 -33.00 -19.30
C PRO A 817 -13.55 -33.75 -20.53
N LYS A 818 -14.48 -34.35 -21.29
CA LYS A 818 -14.18 -34.84 -22.64
C LYS A 818 -13.92 -33.65 -23.56
N LEU A 819 -12.92 -33.79 -24.42
CA LEU A 819 -12.44 -32.76 -25.33
C LEU A 819 -12.71 -33.11 -26.80
N ASP A 820 -13.77 -33.87 -27.08
CA ASP A 820 -14.11 -34.44 -28.40
C ASP A 820 -14.24 -33.39 -29.53
N ARG A 821 -14.44 -32.11 -29.18
CA ARG A 821 -14.59 -30.98 -30.12
C ARG A 821 -13.36 -30.08 -30.21
N VAL A 822 -12.31 -30.36 -29.42
CA VAL A 822 -11.09 -29.56 -29.35
C VAL A 822 -10.07 -30.08 -30.36
N ARG A 823 -9.56 -29.19 -31.20
CA ARG A 823 -8.35 -29.42 -32.00
C ARG A 823 -7.17 -28.77 -31.30
N PHE A 824 -6.02 -29.45 -31.16
CA PHE A 824 -4.89 -28.91 -30.40
C PHE A 824 -3.51 -29.06 -31.07
N ALA A 825 -2.57 -28.20 -30.72
CA ALA A 825 -1.14 -28.34 -31.06
C ALA A 825 -0.31 -28.00 -29.82
N VAL A 826 0.82 -28.70 -29.63
CA VAL A 826 1.71 -28.50 -28.47
C VAL A 826 3.13 -28.20 -28.93
N LEU A 827 3.71 -27.13 -28.39
CA LEU A 827 5.14 -26.83 -28.49
C LEU A 827 5.78 -26.88 -27.10
N GLY A 828 6.75 -27.77 -26.95
CA GLY A 828 7.56 -27.90 -25.76
C GLY A 828 8.88 -27.15 -25.91
N ILE A 829 9.20 -26.30 -24.94
CA ILE A 829 10.50 -25.68 -24.80
C ILE A 829 11.25 -26.37 -23.66
N GLY A 830 12.30 -27.12 -23.99
CA GLY A 830 13.11 -27.86 -23.04
C GLY A 830 14.60 -27.55 -23.17
N ASP A 831 15.42 -28.26 -22.40
CA ASP A 831 16.88 -28.30 -22.55
C ASP A 831 17.28 -29.77 -22.74
N ARG A 832 17.90 -30.08 -23.88
CA ARG A 832 18.26 -31.45 -24.29
C ARG A 832 19.29 -32.10 -23.37
N ALA A 833 19.92 -31.31 -22.52
CA ALA A 833 20.85 -31.84 -21.55
C ALA A 833 20.16 -32.46 -20.32
N TYR A 834 18.85 -32.31 -20.16
CA TYR A 834 18.06 -33.07 -19.20
C TYR A 834 17.54 -34.37 -19.80
N SER A 835 17.30 -35.35 -18.92
CA SER A 835 16.96 -36.71 -19.33
C SER A 835 15.57 -36.82 -19.98
N ASP A 836 14.62 -35.99 -19.54
CA ASP A 836 13.24 -35.93 -20.03
C ASP A 836 12.98 -34.62 -20.80
N PHE A 837 13.66 -34.48 -21.94
CA PHE A 837 13.53 -33.32 -22.82
C PHE A 837 12.06 -33.07 -23.20
N CYS A 838 11.56 -31.87 -22.89
CA CYS A 838 10.17 -31.45 -23.10
C CYS A 838 9.11 -32.32 -22.40
N GLY A 839 9.47 -33.01 -21.31
CA GLY A 839 8.60 -33.98 -20.60
C GLY A 839 7.19 -33.50 -20.28
N HIS A 840 7.04 -32.23 -19.87
CA HIS A 840 5.72 -31.68 -19.57
C HIS A 840 4.86 -31.50 -20.83
N ALA A 841 5.46 -31.03 -21.93
CA ALA A 841 4.77 -30.91 -23.23
C ALA A 841 4.34 -32.29 -23.76
N ARG A 842 5.19 -33.31 -23.59
CA ARG A 842 4.84 -34.71 -23.96
C ARG A 842 3.64 -35.22 -23.16
N SER A 843 3.63 -34.90 -21.87
CA SER A 843 2.57 -35.29 -20.94
C SER A 843 1.23 -34.63 -21.29
N LEU A 844 1.22 -33.32 -21.58
CA LEU A 844 0.03 -32.59 -22.01
C LEU A 844 -0.49 -33.08 -23.36
N ASP A 845 0.39 -33.27 -24.34
CA ASP A 845 0.02 -33.80 -25.66
C ASP A 845 -0.64 -35.18 -25.56
N GLY A 846 -0.06 -36.08 -24.76
CA GLY A 846 -0.65 -37.40 -24.49
C GLY A 846 -2.00 -37.32 -23.80
N ARG A 847 -2.14 -36.46 -22.78
CA ARG A 847 -3.36 -36.36 -21.99
C ARG A 847 -4.51 -35.70 -22.76
N LEU A 848 -4.27 -34.62 -23.50
CA LEU A 848 -5.29 -33.98 -24.34
C LEU A 848 -5.87 -34.94 -25.37
N ALA A 849 -5.02 -35.75 -26.01
CA ALA A 849 -5.47 -36.80 -26.93
C ALA A 849 -6.27 -37.91 -26.23
N ALA A 850 -5.86 -38.34 -25.03
CA ALA A 850 -6.58 -39.35 -24.26
C ALA A 850 -7.98 -38.87 -23.81
N LEU A 851 -8.19 -37.56 -23.68
CA LEU A 851 -9.48 -36.93 -23.36
C LEU A 851 -10.37 -36.69 -24.61
N GLY A 852 -9.91 -37.05 -25.82
CA GLY A 852 -10.70 -36.98 -27.05
C GLY A 852 -10.34 -35.82 -28.00
N ALA A 853 -9.36 -34.97 -27.65
CA ALA A 853 -8.96 -33.87 -28.52
C ALA A 853 -8.16 -34.36 -29.76
N THR A 854 -8.32 -33.67 -30.89
CA THR A 854 -7.68 -34.03 -32.17
C THR A 854 -6.44 -33.17 -32.44
N ARG A 855 -5.30 -33.77 -32.82
CA ARG A 855 -4.07 -32.99 -33.11
C ARG A 855 -4.18 -32.21 -34.43
N MET A 856 -3.80 -30.93 -34.40
CA MET A 856 -3.66 -30.06 -35.58
C MET A 856 -2.28 -30.17 -36.21
N LEU A 857 -1.26 -30.23 -35.36
CA LEU A 857 0.13 -30.49 -35.72
C LEU A 857 0.69 -31.53 -34.76
N ASP A 858 1.66 -32.29 -35.24
CA ASP A 858 2.50 -33.09 -34.37
C ASP A 858 3.24 -32.18 -33.37
N ARG A 859 3.38 -32.66 -32.14
CA ARG A 859 4.09 -31.92 -31.09
C ARG A 859 5.52 -31.61 -31.52
N VAL A 860 5.93 -30.37 -31.30
CA VAL A 860 7.30 -29.91 -31.55
C VAL A 860 8.02 -29.72 -30.22
N ASP A 861 9.08 -30.49 -30.02
CA ASP A 861 9.99 -30.37 -28.88
C ASP A 861 11.24 -29.59 -29.33
N CYS A 862 11.51 -28.42 -28.77
CA CYS A 862 12.64 -27.57 -29.17
C CYS A 862 13.37 -26.97 -27.98
N GLU A 863 14.60 -26.52 -28.21
CA GLU A 863 15.33 -25.73 -27.22
C GLU A 863 14.96 -24.25 -27.35
N ALA A 864 15.12 -23.49 -26.26
CA ALA A 864 14.80 -22.06 -26.22
C ALA A 864 15.52 -21.22 -27.29
N TYR A 865 16.61 -21.74 -27.86
CA TYR A 865 17.46 -21.09 -28.86
C TYR A 865 17.27 -21.62 -30.29
N ASP A 866 16.40 -22.62 -30.52
CA ASP A 866 16.09 -23.14 -31.86
C ASP A 866 15.19 -22.16 -32.64
N ARG A 867 15.68 -20.95 -32.93
CA ARG A 867 14.89 -19.86 -33.53
C ARG A 867 14.21 -20.28 -34.82
N ASP A 868 14.89 -21.00 -35.69
CA ASP A 868 14.32 -21.46 -36.96
C ASP A 868 13.22 -22.51 -36.77
N ARG A 869 13.29 -23.31 -35.71
CA ARG A 869 12.26 -24.33 -35.41
C ARG A 869 11.04 -23.69 -34.79
N LEU A 870 11.26 -22.77 -33.84
CA LEU A 870 10.24 -21.92 -33.23
C LEU A 870 9.50 -21.12 -34.32
N GLU A 871 10.25 -20.45 -35.19
CA GLU A 871 9.69 -19.60 -36.25
C GLU A 871 8.92 -20.43 -37.29
N ARG A 872 9.47 -21.57 -37.75
CA ARG A 872 8.76 -22.48 -38.66
C ARG A 872 7.47 -23.00 -38.06
N TRP A 873 7.49 -23.42 -36.79
CA TRP A 873 6.29 -23.90 -36.12
C TRP A 873 5.24 -22.80 -36.00
N ALA A 874 5.65 -21.57 -35.63
CA ALA A 874 4.75 -20.43 -35.58
C ALA A 874 4.16 -20.08 -36.95
N GLN A 875 4.94 -20.17 -38.03
CA GLN A 875 4.46 -19.99 -39.41
C GLN A 875 3.46 -21.09 -39.82
N GLN A 876 3.73 -22.34 -39.50
CA GLN A 876 2.82 -23.46 -39.75
C GLN A 876 1.50 -23.30 -38.97
N MET A 877 1.58 -22.90 -37.71
CA MET A 877 0.39 -22.61 -36.89
C MET A 877 -0.41 -21.44 -37.45
N SER A 878 0.27 -20.39 -37.91
CA SER A 878 -0.38 -19.24 -38.54
C SER A 878 -1.11 -19.66 -39.83
N HIS A 879 -0.48 -20.45 -40.70
CA HIS A 879 -1.11 -20.95 -41.92
C HIS A 879 -2.27 -21.95 -41.65
N LEU A 880 -2.21 -22.74 -40.58
CA LEU A 880 -3.26 -23.70 -40.25
C LEU A 880 -4.52 -23.06 -39.67
N LEU A 881 -4.33 -22.00 -38.89
CA LEU A 881 -5.40 -21.29 -38.19
C LEU A 881 -5.88 -20.05 -38.96
N ASP A 882 -5.15 -19.65 -40.00
CA ASP A 882 -5.50 -18.59 -40.95
C ASP A 882 -5.08 -18.96 -42.40
N PRO A 883 -5.76 -19.93 -43.04
CA PRO A 883 -5.38 -20.46 -44.36
C PRO A 883 -5.65 -19.51 -45.54
N ASP A 884 -6.50 -18.49 -45.36
CA ASP A 884 -6.90 -17.56 -46.42
C ASP A 884 -6.00 -16.31 -46.52
N GLY A 885 -5.08 -16.10 -45.57
CA GLY A 885 -4.05 -15.06 -45.64
C GLY A 885 -4.57 -13.61 -45.63
N ASP A 886 -5.81 -13.37 -45.21
CA ASP A 886 -6.45 -12.05 -45.18
C ASP A 886 -5.91 -11.10 -44.08
N GLY A 887 -4.92 -11.55 -43.31
CA GLY A 887 -4.40 -10.88 -42.11
C GLY A 887 -3.01 -10.24 -42.23
N ALA A 888 -2.74 -9.35 -43.20
CA ALA A 888 -1.57 -8.48 -43.10
C ALA A 888 -1.71 -7.12 -43.82
N THR A 889 -1.95 -6.04 -43.04
CA THR A 889 -1.13 -4.81 -42.96
C THR A 889 -1.93 -3.66 -42.32
N GLY A 890 -1.33 -3.00 -41.30
CA GLY A 890 -1.67 -1.62 -40.93
C GLY A 890 -1.97 -1.37 -39.45
N GLY A 891 -0.95 -0.99 -38.69
CA GLY A 891 -1.11 -0.46 -37.33
C GLY A 891 0.20 -0.35 -36.57
N GLY A 892 1.21 0.31 -37.15
CA GLY A 892 2.43 0.65 -36.44
C GLY A 892 2.10 1.50 -35.21
N VAL A 893 2.17 0.90 -34.03
CA VAL A 893 2.21 1.64 -32.78
C VAL A 893 3.59 2.28 -32.69
N ALA A 894 3.67 3.54 -33.12
CA ALA A 894 4.74 4.42 -32.69
C ALA A 894 4.55 4.67 -31.20
N THR A 895 5.19 3.84 -30.38
CA THR A 895 5.31 4.04 -28.94
C THR A 895 6.06 5.34 -28.71
N LEU A 896 5.37 6.41 -28.29
CA LEU A 896 6.01 7.52 -27.59
C LEU A 896 6.39 7.02 -26.19
N THR A 897 7.47 6.25 -26.16
CA THR A 897 8.15 5.82 -24.96
C THR A 897 8.82 7.06 -24.35
N ARG A 898 8.23 7.61 -23.29
CA ARG A 898 9.00 8.42 -22.35
C ARG A 898 9.99 7.47 -21.69
N THR A 899 11.27 7.77 -21.81
CA THR A 899 12.42 6.96 -21.40
C THR A 899 12.30 6.58 -19.92
N VAL A 900 11.81 5.37 -19.67
CA VAL A 900 12.13 4.60 -18.47
C VAL A 900 13.48 3.94 -18.78
N ALA A 901 14.46 4.07 -17.87
CA ALA A 901 15.71 3.32 -17.87
C ALA A 901 15.50 1.90 -18.45
N ALA A 902 16.09 1.62 -19.61
CA ALA A 902 15.81 0.39 -20.35
C ALA A 902 16.41 -0.82 -19.61
N PRO A 903 15.62 -1.82 -19.16
CA PRO A 903 16.18 -3.00 -18.52
C PRO A 903 17.04 -3.80 -19.50
N PHE A 904 18.20 -4.29 -19.04
CA PHE A 904 19.13 -5.10 -19.84
C PHE A 904 18.69 -6.57 -19.83
N THR A 905 18.00 -6.98 -20.89
CA THR A 905 17.36 -8.30 -21.05
C THR A 905 18.23 -9.29 -21.83
N ARG A 906 17.91 -10.59 -21.83
CA ARG A 906 18.66 -11.61 -22.61
C ARG A 906 18.79 -11.27 -24.10
N ALA A 907 17.76 -10.66 -24.69
CA ALA A 907 17.77 -10.23 -26.09
C ALA A 907 18.63 -8.97 -26.34
N ARG A 908 18.96 -8.23 -25.28
CA ARG A 908 19.77 -7.00 -25.29
C ARG A 908 20.71 -6.98 -24.07
N PRO A 909 21.74 -7.85 -24.05
CA PRO A 909 22.64 -7.94 -22.92
C PRO A 909 23.48 -6.66 -22.80
N LEU A 910 23.76 -6.29 -21.56
CA LEU A 910 24.64 -5.19 -21.19
C LEU A 910 26.10 -5.65 -21.23
N LEU A 911 26.98 -4.86 -21.83
CA LEU A 911 28.42 -5.12 -21.74
C LEU A 911 28.97 -4.49 -20.44
N ALA A 912 29.04 -5.27 -19.37
CA ALA A 912 29.44 -4.78 -18.05
C ALA A 912 30.89 -5.17 -17.72
N PRO A 913 31.78 -4.22 -17.35
CA PRO A 913 33.12 -4.52 -16.85
C PRO A 913 33.06 -5.34 -15.55
N LEU A 914 33.93 -6.36 -15.43
CA LEU A 914 34.12 -7.08 -14.17
C LEU A 914 35.00 -6.23 -13.23
N SER A 915 34.39 -5.40 -12.40
CA SER A 915 35.06 -4.48 -11.48
C SER A 915 35.55 -5.14 -10.19
N ARG A 916 35.00 -6.31 -9.83
CA ARG A 916 35.40 -7.05 -8.63
C ARG A 916 35.61 -8.54 -8.90
N ASN A 917 36.69 -9.06 -8.33
CA ASN A 917 37.05 -10.48 -8.35
C ASN A 917 37.82 -10.81 -7.06
N THR A 918 37.08 -11.04 -5.97
CA THR A 918 37.65 -11.26 -4.63
C THR A 918 37.52 -12.73 -4.22
N LEU A 919 38.60 -13.34 -3.74
CA LEU A 919 38.57 -14.70 -3.21
C LEU A 919 37.94 -14.72 -1.80
N LEU A 920 36.88 -15.52 -1.60
CA LEU A 920 36.17 -15.68 -0.32
C LEU A 920 36.67 -16.87 0.52
N THR A 921 37.42 -17.78 -0.09
CA THR A 921 37.98 -18.98 0.54
C THR A 921 39.49 -18.83 0.70
N PRO A 922 40.12 -19.41 1.73
CA PRO A 922 41.58 -19.48 1.79
C PRO A 922 42.17 -20.16 0.54
N THR A 923 43.39 -19.79 0.14
CA THR A 923 44.06 -20.33 -1.06
C THR A 923 44.31 -21.84 -0.99
N HIS A 924 44.36 -22.41 0.21
CA HIS A 924 44.51 -23.85 0.45
C HIS A 924 43.16 -24.60 0.51
N ALA A 925 42.03 -23.89 0.47
CA ALA A 925 40.72 -24.51 0.52
C ALA A 925 40.48 -25.37 -0.71
N ARG A 926 39.83 -26.53 -0.52
CA ARG A 926 39.55 -27.44 -1.64
C ARG A 926 38.62 -26.84 -2.69
N LYS A 927 37.74 -25.92 -2.28
CA LYS A 927 36.77 -25.24 -3.14
C LYS A 927 37.16 -23.77 -3.21
N GLU A 928 37.40 -23.28 -4.43
CA GLU A 928 37.62 -21.86 -4.68
C GLU A 928 36.26 -21.18 -4.83
N VAL A 929 35.92 -20.27 -3.92
CA VAL A 929 34.70 -19.45 -4.04
C VAL A 929 35.09 -17.99 -4.11
N ARG A 930 34.50 -17.28 -5.07
CA ARG A 930 34.80 -15.89 -5.37
C ARG A 930 33.56 -15.01 -5.34
N HIS A 931 33.80 -13.75 -5.01
CA HIS A 931 32.85 -12.66 -5.08
C HIS A 931 33.18 -11.83 -6.32
N PHE A 932 32.29 -11.89 -7.31
CA PHE A 932 32.39 -11.12 -8.55
C PHE A 932 31.49 -9.89 -8.48
N GLY A 933 31.88 -8.80 -9.14
CA GLY A 933 31.07 -7.59 -9.24
C GLY A 933 31.18 -7.00 -10.65
N PHE A 934 30.03 -6.68 -11.23
CA PHE A 934 29.91 -6.07 -12.54
C PHE A 934 29.53 -4.61 -12.38
N ASP A 935 30.35 -3.72 -12.94
CA ASP A 935 30.09 -2.28 -12.93
C ASP A 935 28.93 -1.96 -13.88
N ILE A 936 27.91 -1.31 -13.33
CA ILE A 936 26.76 -0.82 -14.08
C ILE A 936 26.62 0.70 -14.01
N SER A 937 27.61 1.42 -13.47
CA SER A 937 27.56 2.88 -13.26
C SER A 937 27.41 3.68 -14.54
N GLU A 938 27.99 3.21 -15.65
CA GLU A 938 27.89 3.84 -16.98
C GLU A 938 26.56 3.56 -17.68
N HIS A 939 25.66 2.80 -17.02
CA HIS A 939 24.41 2.34 -17.58
C HIS A 939 23.26 2.79 -16.68
N ASP A 940 22.27 3.48 -17.27
CA ASP A 940 21.03 3.84 -16.55
C ASP A 940 20.13 2.61 -16.42
N VAL A 941 20.55 1.67 -15.56
CA VAL A 941 19.90 0.39 -15.31
C VAL A 941 19.87 0.08 -13.81
N THR A 942 18.93 -0.77 -13.40
CA THR A 942 18.81 -1.20 -12.00
C THR A 942 18.35 -2.67 -11.92
N TYR A 943 18.52 -3.26 -10.73
CA TYR A 943 18.15 -4.63 -10.39
C TYR A 943 17.50 -4.64 -9.01
N ALA A 944 16.85 -5.73 -8.61
CA ALA A 944 16.28 -5.88 -7.28
C ALA A 944 16.84 -7.10 -6.54
N ALA A 945 16.88 -7.04 -5.20
CA ALA A 945 17.33 -8.14 -4.38
C ALA A 945 16.49 -9.41 -4.66
N GLY A 946 17.16 -10.50 -5.03
CA GLY A 946 16.52 -11.76 -5.46
C GLY A 946 16.47 -12.01 -6.96
N ASP A 947 16.88 -11.03 -7.79
CA ASP A 947 17.08 -11.26 -9.22
C ASP A 947 18.31 -12.16 -9.46
N SER A 948 18.38 -12.72 -10.67
CA SER A 948 19.54 -13.47 -11.16
C SER A 948 20.21 -12.74 -12.32
N LEU A 949 21.53 -12.90 -12.46
CA LEU A 949 22.32 -12.36 -13.56
C LEU A 949 22.72 -13.49 -14.50
N GLY A 950 22.32 -13.38 -15.76
CA GLY A 950 22.78 -14.23 -16.85
C GLY A 950 24.12 -13.74 -17.38
N VAL A 951 25.12 -14.61 -17.42
CA VAL A 951 26.48 -14.29 -17.87
C VAL A 951 26.80 -15.05 -19.16
N HIS A 952 27.13 -14.32 -20.23
CA HIS A 952 27.64 -14.90 -21.47
C HIS A 952 29.14 -15.18 -21.34
N ALA A 953 29.49 -16.44 -21.11
CA ALA A 953 30.88 -16.89 -21.08
C ALA A 953 31.30 -17.48 -22.43
N THR A 954 32.61 -17.51 -22.66
CA THR A 954 33.21 -18.12 -23.86
C THR A 954 34.10 -19.29 -23.47
N ASN A 955 34.26 -20.26 -24.37
CA ASN A 955 35.24 -21.33 -24.21
C ASN A 955 36.67 -20.77 -24.19
N SER A 956 37.60 -21.47 -23.54
CA SER A 956 39.01 -21.06 -23.54
C SER A 956 39.69 -21.44 -24.85
N ALA A 957 40.65 -20.63 -25.30
CA ALA A 957 41.45 -20.93 -26.48
C ALA A 957 42.07 -22.35 -26.39
N ALA A 958 42.60 -22.72 -25.22
CA ALA A 958 43.16 -24.05 -24.99
C ALA A 958 42.14 -25.20 -25.14
N ALA A 959 40.88 -25.00 -24.76
CA ALA A 959 39.84 -26.01 -24.96
C ALA A 959 39.48 -26.12 -26.45
N VAL A 960 39.38 -25.00 -27.16
CA VAL A 960 39.09 -24.96 -28.60
C VAL A 960 40.23 -25.59 -29.40
N ASP A 961 41.48 -25.24 -29.11
CA ASP A 961 42.68 -25.87 -29.70
C ASP A 961 42.71 -27.36 -29.42
N GLY A 962 42.37 -27.73 -28.17
CA GLY A 962 42.28 -29.12 -27.76
C GLY A 962 41.24 -29.90 -28.56
N TRP A 963 40.08 -29.29 -28.85
CA TRP A 963 39.01 -29.88 -29.63
C TRP A 963 39.39 -30.02 -31.10
N LEU A 964 39.88 -28.96 -31.72
CA LEU A 964 40.33 -28.96 -33.12
C LEU A 964 41.44 -30.00 -33.34
N ALA A 965 42.39 -30.12 -32.42
CA ALA A 965 43.41 -31.15 -32.47
C ALA A 965 42.84 -32.57 -32.34
N ALA A 966 41.86 -32.77 -31.45
CA ALA A 966 41.23 -34.08 -31.23
C ALA A 966 40.39 -34.53 -32.43
N THR A 967 39.62 -33.62 -33.03
CA THR A 967 38.74 -33.89 -34.18
C THR A 967 39.48 -33.82 -35.52
N GLY A 968 40.60 -33.09 -35.58
CA GLY A 968 41.41 -32.89 -36.80
C GLY A 968 40.79 -31.89 -37.77
N LEU A 969 39.88 -31.04 -37.29
CA LEU A 969 39.20 -30.03 -38.09
C LEU A 969 40.09 -28.78 -38.23
N ASP A 970 39.97 -28.10 -39.38
CA ASP A 970 40.60 -26.81 -39.59
C ASP A 970 39.76 -25.71 -38.93
N GLY A 971 40.36 -24.96 -38.01
CA GLY A 971 39.69 -23.86 -37.32
C GLY A 971 39.31 -22.69 -38.22
N ALA A 972 39.92 -22.58 -39.42
CA ALA A 972 39.60 -21.57 -40.42
C ALA A 972 38.43 -21.96 -41.34
N GLU A 973 37.98 -23.22 -41.29
CA GLU A 973 36.84 -23.69 -42.09
C GLU A 973 35.59 -22.90 -41.71
N THR A 974 34.83 -22.46 -42.72
CA THR A 974 33.62 -21.66 -42.51
C THR A 974 32.42 -22.58 -42.25
N VAL A 975 31.68 -22.30 -41.19
CA VAL A 975 30.46 -22.99 -40.81
C VAL A 975 29.32 -22.00 -40.62
N ASP A 976 28.10 -22.42 -40.94
CA ASP A 976 26.90 -21.63 -40.68
C ASP A 976 26.44 -21.84 -39.23
N VAL A 977 26.24 -20.76 -38.50
CA VAL A 977 25.69 -20.77 -37.15
C VAL A 977 24.55 -19.76 -37.09
N ASP A 978 23.31 -20.25 -36.97
CA ASP A 978 22.10 -19.43 -36.92
C ASP A 978 22.02 -18.42 -38.10
N GLY A 979 22.45 -18.82 -39.31
CA GLY A 979 22.46 -17.99 -40.51
C GLY A 979 23.68 -17.07 -40.66
N ALA A 980 24.67 -17.17 -39.77
CA ALA A 980 25.92 -16.43 -39.84
C ALA A 980 27.09 -17.34 -40.22
N ALA A 981 27.83 -16.94 -41.27
CA ALA A 981 29.07 -17.60 -41.67
C ALA A 981 30.21 -17.23 -40.72
N LEU A 982 30.64 -18.19 -39.89
CA LEU A 982 31.72 -18.01 -38.90
C LEU A 982 32.87 -18.99 -39.17
N ALA A 983 34.08 -18.62 -38.78
CA ALA A 983 35.17 -19.58 -38.69
C ALA A 983 34.84 -20.63 -37.61
N LEU A 984 35.12 -21.91 -37.85
CA LEU A 984 34.83 -22.99 -36.91
C LEU A 984 35.42 -22.73 -35.52
N ARG A 985 36.63 -22.15 -35.46
CA ARG A 985 37.25 -21.72 -34.20
C ARG A 985 36.37 -20.71 -33.44
N GLU A 986 35.82 -19.72 -34.13
CA GLU A 986 34.94 -18.72 -33.53
C GLU A 986 33.62 -19.35 -33.07
N ALA A 987 33.02 -20.20 -33.91
CA ALA A 987 31.82 -20.96 -33.55
C ALA A 987 32.03 -21.81 -32.29
N LEU A 988 33.14 -22.54 -32.18
CA LEU A 988 33.49 -23.30 -30.98
C LEU A 988 33.79 -22.39 -29.78
N THR A 989 34.26 -21.17 -29.99
CA THR A 989 34.58 -20.24 -28.90
C THR A 989 33.32 -19.68 -28.25
N VAL A 990 32.33 -19.28 -29.04
CA VAL A 990 31.17 -18.50 -28.54
C VAL A 990 29.83 -19.21 -28.65
N SER A 991 29.72 -20.27 -29.47
CA SER A 991 28.41 -20.79 -29.90
C SER A 991 28.10 -22.22 -29.43
N TYR A 992 29.10 -23.07 -29.17
CA TYR A 992 28.90 -24.49 -28.81
C TYR A 992 29.56 -24.88 -27.49
N ASP A 993 28.87 -25.63 -26.64
CA ASP A 993 29.43 -26.23 -25.42
C ASP A 993 29.87 -27.68 -25.69
N PHE A 994 31.02 -27.80 -26.33
CA PHE A 994 31.65 -29.10 -26.60
C PHE A 994 32.31 -29.74 -25.37
N CYS A 995 32.32 -29.05 -24.23
CA CYS A 995 32.79 -29.60 -22.97
C CYS A 995 31.66 -30.35 -22.24
N ARG A 996 30.40 -30.02 -22.49
CA ARG A 996 29.26 -30.73 -21.88
C ARG A 996 29.14 -32.15 -22.43
N LEU A 997 29.01 -33.13 -21.53
CA LEU A 997 28.66 -34.50 -21.90
C LEU A 997 27.14 -34.58 -22.06
N THR A 998 26.70 -34.89 -23.29
CA THR A 998 25.29 -35.09 -23.61
C THR A 998 25.06 -36.51 -24.13
N PRO A 999 23.87 -37.09 -23.95
CA PRO A 999 23.55 -38.40 -24.53
C PRO A 999 23.78 -38.46 -26.04
N ASP A 1000 23.46 -37.37 -26.75
CA ASP A 1000 23.67 -37.25 -28.20
C ASP A 1000 25.15 -37.32 -28.58
N LEU A 1001 26.01 -36.58 -27.86
CA LEU A 1001 27.47 -36.63 -28.06
C LEU A 1001 28.03 -38.03 -27.79
N LEU A 1002 27.61 -38.67 -26.70
CA LEU A 1002 28.08 -40.01 -26.35
C LEU A 1002 27.63 -41.05 -27.38
N ARG A 1003 26.38 -40.98 -27.84
CA ARG A 1003 25.83 -41.84 -28.89
C ARG A 1003 26.56 -41.64 -30.21
N PHE A 1004 26.75 -40.39 -30.64
CA PHE A 1004 27.47 -40.06 -31.88
C PHE A 1004 28.90 -40.60 -31.85
N VAL A 1005 29.62 -40.39 -30.74
CA VAL A 1005 30.97 -40.95 -30.57
C VAL A 1005 30.94 -42.48 -30.62
N ALA A 1006 29.96 -43.12 -29.98
CA ALA A 1006 29.82 -44.58 -29.99
C ALA A 1006 29.45 -45.16 -31.36
N GLU A 1007 28.86 -44.37 -32.25
CA GLU A 1007 28.51 -44.75 -33.63
C GLU A 1007 29.67 -44.52 -34.61
N GLN A 1008 30.41 -43.42 -34.44
CA GLN A 1008 31.49 -43.01 -35.36
C GLN A 1008 32.87 -43.55 -34.98
N CYS A 1009 33.07 -44.02 -33.75
CA CYS A 1009 34.33 -44.63 -33.33
C CYS A 1009 34.52 -46.00 -34.02
N ARG A 1010 35.67 -46.17 -34.67
CA ARG A 1010 36.00 -47.40 -35.42
C ARG A 1010 36.39 -48.57 -34.52
N ASP A 1011 36.87 -48.30 -33.31
CA ASP A 1011 37.23 -49.33 -32.34
C ASP A 1011 36.02 -49.75 -31.51
N ARG A 1012 35.37 -50.84 -31.95
CA ARG A 1012 34.17 -51.39 -31.30
C ARG A 1012 34.42 -51.96 -29.90
N ALA A 1013 35.66 -52.28 -29.53
CA ALA A 1013 35.97 -52.77 -28.20
C ALA A 1013 35.97 -51.64 -27.15
N SER A 1014 36.44 -50.45 -27.54
CA SER A 1014 36.55 -49.28 -26.67
C SER A 1014 35.19 -48.63 -26.35
N VAL A 1015 34.22 -48.64 -27.27
CA VAL A 1015 32.90 -47.99 -27.08
C VAL A 1015 31.94 -48.74 -26.14
N LYS A 1016 32.33 -49.91 -25.60
CA LYS A 1016 31.46 -50.70 -24.70
C LYS A 1016 30.99 -49.90 -23.48
N ALA A 1017 31.87 -49.05 -22.94
CA ALA A 1017 31.53 -48.17 -21.81
C ALA A 1017 30.48 -47.10 -22.16
N LEU A 1018 30.45 -46.63 -23.41
CA LEU A 1018 29.48 -45.63 -23.89
C LEU A 1018 28.07 -46.19 -24.11
N ARG A 1019 27.96 -47.52 -24.21
CA ARG A 1019 26.70 -48.26 -24.42
C ARG A 1019 26.22 -48.98 -23.16
N ALA A 1020 26.86 -48.71 -22.02
CA ALA A 1020 26.53 -49.33 -20.75
C ALA A 1020 25.16 -48.84 -20.21
N ALA A 1021 24.63 -49.53 -19.20
CA ALA A 1021 23.44 -49.08 -18.49
C ALA A 1021 23.69 -47.70 -17.86
N ARG A 1022 22.63 -46.93 -17.64
CA ARG A 1022 22.72 -45.51 -17.25
C ARG A 1022 23.60 -45.28 -16.00
N GLU A 1023 23.46 -46.12 -14.99
CA GLU A 1023 24.24 -46.02 -13.75
C GLU A 1023 25.75 -46.19 -13.97
N ASP A 1024 26.13 -47.13 -14.84
CA ASP A 1024 27.53 -47.36 -15.21
C ASP A 1024 28.09 -46.21 -16.04
N LEU A 1025 27.27 -45.61 -16.91
CA LEU A 1025 27.64 -44.47 -17.75
C LEU A 1025 27.84 -43.21 -16.89
N ASP A 1026 26.95 -42.94 -15.94
CA ASP A 1026 27.06 -41.81 -15.02
C ASP A 1026 28.33 -41.92 -14.15
N ALA A 1027 28.65 -43.14 -13.67
CA ALA A 1027 29.89 -43.41 -12.95
C ALA A 1027 31.14 -43.25 -13.84
N TRP A 1028 31.07 -43.68 -15.10
CA TRP A 1028 32.16 -43.53 -16.07
C TRP A 1028 32.42 -42.07 -16.45
N SER A 1029 31.38 -41.24 -16.54
CA SER A 1029 31.49 -39.80 -16.87
C SER A 1029 32.16 -38.96 -15.78
N VAL A 1030 32.29 -39.47 -14.54
CA VAL A 1030 32.96 -38.74 -13.45
C VAL A 1030 34.42 -38.41 -13.82
N GLY A 1031 34.72 -37.11 -13.83
CA GLY A 1031 36.05 -36.57 -14.14
C GLY A 1031 36.35 -36.49 -15.64
N ARG A 1032 35.34 -36.62 -16.51
CA ARG A 1032 35.44 -36.45 -17.97
C ARG A 1032 34.56 -35.31 -18.46
N ASN A 1033 34.97 -34.67 -19.54
CA ASN A 1033 34.16 -33.73 -20.31
C ASN A 1033 34.09 -34.17 -21.79
N GLY A 1034 33.31 -33.47 -22.62
CA GLY A 1034 33.16 -33.83 -24.04
C GLY A 1034 34.48 -33.87 -24.81
N LEU A 1035 35.41 -32.94 -24.51
CA LEU A 1035 36.75 -32.95 -25.09
C LEU A 1035 37.55 -34.21 -24.72
N ASP A 1036 37.47 -34.65 -23.47
CA ASP A 1036 38.14 -35.89 -23.02
C ASP A 1036 37.62 -37.11 -23.77
N VAL A 1037 36.29 -37.17 -23.99
CA VAL A 1037 35.66 -38.27 -24.72
C VAL A 1037 36.11 -38.30 -26.18
N VAL A 1038 36.12 -37.15 -26.86
CA VAL A 1038 36.57 -37.12 -28.27
C VAL A 1038 38.05 -37.46 -28.41
N ARG A 1039 38.88 -37.08 -27.43
CA ARG A 1039 40.30 -37.50 -27.38
C ARG A 1039 40.47 -38.99 -27.12
N GLU A 1040 39.68 -39.57 -26.21
CA GLU A 1040 39.76 -40.99 -25.83
C GLU A 1040 39.34 -41.91 -26.99
N PHE A 1041 38.28 -41.54 -27.74
CA PHE A 1041 37.70 -42.39 -28.79
C PHE A 1041 38.09 -42.02 -30.23
N THR A 1042 38.80 -40.90 -30.43
CA THR A 1042 39.37 -40.45 -31.71
C THR A 1042 38.37 -40.53 -32.88
N VAL A 1043 37.37 -39.64 -32.86
CA VAL A 1043 36.32 -39.59 -33.89
C VAL A 1043 36.67 -38.57 -34.97
N ARG A 1044 36.55 -38.98 -36.24
CA ARG A 1044 36.70 -38.11 -37.42
C ARG A 1044 35.34 -37.97 -38.10
N ALA A 1045 34.80 -36.75 -38.11
CA ALA A 1045 33.53 -36.40 -38.75
C ALA A 1045 33.62 -34.96 -39.29
N ALA A 1046 32.83 -34.63 -40.31
CA ALA A 1046 32.79 -33.28 -40.88
C ALA A 1046 32.21 -32.26 -39.88
N PRO A 1047 32.54 -30.95 -39.98
CA PRO A 1047 32.03 -29.93 -39.05
C PRO A 1047 30.51 -29.93 -38.91
N GLN A 1048 29.76 -30.13 -39.99
CA GLN A 1048 28.30 -30.12 -40.00
C GLN A 1048 27.73 -31.25 -39.13
N GLN A 1049 28.37 -32.42 -39.12
CA GLN A 1049 27.96 -33.54 -38.27
C GLN A 1049 28.21 -33.25 -36.78
N TRP A 1050 29.25 -32.48 -36.46
CA TRP A 1050 29.47 -32.02 -35.09
C TRP A 1050 28.45 -30.95 -34.69
N GLN A 1051 28.06 -30.04 -35.59
CA GLN A 1051 27.03 -29.03 -35.32
C GLN A 1051 25.67 -29.66 -34.98
N GLU A 1052 25.34 -30.82 -35.56
CA GLU A 1052 24.10 -31.56 -35.27
C GLU A 1052 24.05 -32.18 -33.87
N VAL A 1053 25.22 -32.41 -33.26
CA VAL A 1053 25.35 -33.22 -32.03
C VAL A 1053 25.76 -32.38 -30.82
N LEU A 1054 26.50 -31.29 -31.07
CA LEU A 1054 26.92 -30.35 -30.03
C LEU A 1054 25.76 -29.47 -29.60
N VAL A 1055 25.66 -29.24 -28.29
CA VAL A 1055 24.68 -28.29 -27.73
C VAL A 1055 25.20 -26.86 -27.77
N ARG A 1056 24.29 -25.89 -27.78
CA ARG A 1056 24.64 -24.47 -27.78
C ARG A 1056 25.30 -24.05 -26.46
N LEU A 1057 26.24 -23.12 -26.55
CA LEU A 1057 26.81 -22.50 -25.36
C LEU A 1057 25.78 -21.52 -24.78
N THR A 1058 25.15 -21.91 -23.67
CA THR A 1058 24.12 -21.11 -23.03
C THR A 1058 24.68 -20.19 -21.94
N PRO A 1059 24.13 -18.97 -21.77
CA PRO A 1059 24.50 -18.11 -20.65
C PRO A 1059 24.25 -18.78 -19.30
N ARG A 1060 25.17 -18.59 -18.34
CA ARG A 1060 25.03 -19.15 -17.00
C ARG A 1060 24.29 -18.17 -16.08
N GLN A 1061 23.24 -18.65 -15.43
CA GLN A 1061 22.51 -17.90 -14.40
C GLN A 1061 23.21 -17.99 -13.05
N TYR A 1062 23.27 -16.86 -12.35
CA TYR A 1062 23.75 -16.75 -10.97
C TYR A 1062 22.82 -15.84 -10.17
N SER A 1063 22.38 -16.28 -9.00
CA SER A 1063 21.62 -15.43 -8.07
C SER A 1063 22.50 -14.24 -7.63
N ILE A 1064 21.92 -13.04 -7.63
CA ILE A 1064 22.63 -11.81 -7.26
C ILE A 1064 22.84 -11.77 -5.73
N SER A 1065 24.06 -11.43 -5.31
CA SER A 1065 24.49 -11.40 -3.90
C SER A 1065 24.55 -10.01 -3.25
N SER A 1066 24.08 -8.98 -3.95
CA SER A 1066 24.00 -7.60 -3.47
C SER A 1066 22.57 -7.07 -3.51
N SER A 1067 22.28 -6.08 -2.66
CA SER A 1067 21.12 -5.20 -2.81
C SER A 1067 21.51 -3.93 -3.59
N PRO A 1068 20.64 -3.42 -4.49
CA PRO A 1068 20.86 -2.14 -5.15
C PRO A 1068 20.89 -0.96 -4.16
N LEU A 1069 20.31 -1.10 -2.96
CA LEU A 1069 20.34 -0.06 -1.93
C LEU A 1069 21.71 0.05 -1.23
N VAL A 1070 22.51 -1.02 -1.28
CA VAL A 1070 23.87 -1.08 -0.70
C VAL A 1070 24.94 -0.98 -1.78
N SER A 1071 24.68 -1.51 -2.98
CA SER A 1071 25.59 -1.49 -4.13
C SER A 1071 24.84 -1.02 -5.38
N PRO A 1072 24.51 0.29 -5.49
CA PRO A 1072 23.70 0.84 -6.58
C PRO A 1072 24.40 0.81 -7.94
N HIS A 1073 25.73 0.73 -7.95
CA HIS A 1073 26.57 0.81 -9.16
C HIS A 1073 27.26 -0.51 -9.51
N GLU A 1074 27.01 -1.58 -8.73
CA GLU A 1074 27.70 -2.86 -8.90
C GLU A 1074 26.71 -4.01 -8.67
N VAL A 1075 26.58 -4.92 -9.65
CA VAL A 1075 25.83 -6.18 -9.49
C VAL A 1075 26.80 -7.27 -9.03
N GLN A 1076 26.60 -7.83 -7.84
CA GLN A 1076 27.53 -8.79 -7.25
C GLN A 1076 27.05 -10.24 -7.35
N LEU A 1077 27.96 -11.21 -7.51
CA LEU A 1077 27.70 -12.65 -7.53
C LEU A 1077 28.60 -13.41 -6.55
N THR A 1078 28.08 -14.46 -5.92
CA THR A 1078 28.88 -15.45 -5.16
C THR A 1078 29.01 -16.74 -5.97
N VAL A 1079 30.22 -17.04 -6.46
CA VAL A 1079 30.43 -18.13 -7.44
C VAL A 1079 31.47 -19.12 -6.96
N SER A 1080 31.13 -20.41 -7.01
CA SER A 1080 32.08 -21.50 -6.84
C SER A 1080 32.80 -21.75 -8.16
N VAL A 1081 34.12 -21.56 -8.17
CA VAL A 1081 34.94 -21.80 -9.35
C VAL A 1081 35.15 -23.30 -9.51
N VAL A 1082 34.59 -23.86 -10.58
CA VAL A 1082 34.72 -25.29 -10.88
C VAL A 1082 36.10 -25.54 -11.49
N ARG A 1083 36.94 -26.25 -10.75
CA ARG A 1083 38.24 -26.76 -11.21
C ARG A 1083 38.40 -28.23 -10.80
N TYR A 1084 38.90 -29.05 -11.70
CA TYR A 1084 39.18 -30.46 -11.44
C TYR A 1084 40.31 -30.94 -12.34
N ARG A 1085 40.84 -32.13 -12.05
CA ARG A 1085 41.78 -32.80 -12.95
C ARG A 1085 41.04 -33.86 -13.75
N GLY A 1086 41.28 -33.88 -15.07
CA GLY A 1086 40.82 -34.94 -15.94
C GLY A 1086 41.51 -36.27 -15.62
N ARG A 1087 41.01 -37.35 -16.20
CA ARG A 1087 41.62 -38.70 -16.10
C ARG A 1087 43.07 -38.73 -16.61
N ASP A 1088 43.41 -37.87 -17.56
CA ASP A 1088 44.75 -37.67 -18.12
C ASP A 1088 45.67 -36.84 -17.21
N GLY A 1089 45.19 -36.41 -16.03
CA GLY A 1089 45.92 -35.54 -15.10
C GLY A 1089 45.93 -34.06 -15.50
N GLY A 1090 45.36 -33.71 -16.65
CA GLY A 1090 45.28 -32.33 -17.15
C GLY A 1090 44.28 -31.48 -16.36
N ALA A 1091 44.54 -30.18 -16.29
CA ALA A 1091 43.62 -29.24 -15.65
C ALA A 1091 42.34 -29.09 -16.47
N ARG A 1092 41.20 -29.07 -15.78
CA ARG A 1092 39.86 -28.83 -16.34
C ARG A 1092 39.11 -27.83 -15.46
N GLY A 1093 38.15 -27.13 -16.05
CA GLY A 1093 37.31 -26.20 -15.32
C GLY A 1093 35.98 -25.97 -16.00
N GLY A 1094 35.02 -25.44 -15.24
CA GLY A 1094 33.72 -25.05 -15.77
C GLY A 1094 33.84 -23.80 -16.65
N VAL A 1095 33.10 -23.75 -17.76
CA VAL A 1095 33.23 -22.70 -18.78
C VAL A 1095 33.01 -21.30 -18.18
N ALA A 1096 31.85 -21.05 -17.59
CA ALA A 1096 31.51 -19.74 -17.05
C ALA A 1096 32.31 -19.35 -15.80
N SER A 1097 32.49 -20.27 -14.84
CA SER A 1097 33.13 -19.95 -13.57
C SER A 1097 34.65 -19.69 -13.73
N SER A 1098 35.32 -20.43 -14.61
CA SER A 1098 36.75 -20.19 -14.92
C SER A 1098 36.95 -18.99 -15.84
N PHE A 1099 36.00 -18.72 -16.75
CA PHE A 1099 35.98 -17.49 -17.53
C PHE A 1099 36.00 -16.25 -16.63
N LEU A 1100 35.08 -16.17 -15.67
CA LEU A 1100 35.02 -15.05 -14.72
C LEU A 1100 36.25 -14.97 -13.81
N ALA A 1101 36.73 -16.11 -13.33
CA ALA A 1101 37.88 -16.13 -12.42
C ALA A 1101 39.19 -15.66 -13.08
N ASP A 1102 39.42 -16.07 -14.34
CA ASP A 1102 40.76 -16.02 -14.94
C ASP A 1102 40.85 -15.17 -16.23
N ARG A 1103 39.74 -14.91 -16.94
CA ARG A 1103 39.78 -14.45 -18.35
C ARG A 1103 38.87 -13.26 -18.69
N ALA A 1104 37.96 -12.87 -17.83
CA ALA A 1104 37.02 -11.77 -18.07
C ALA A 1104 37.70 -10.39 -17.95
N THR A 1105 38.61 -10.07 -18.89
CA THR A 1105 39.37 -8.80 -18.92
C THR A 1105 38.71 -7.70 -19.75
N ALA A 1106 37.76 -8.05 -20.62
CA ALA A 1106 36.92 -7.13 -21.37
C ALA A 1106 35.49 -7.10 -20.80
N PRO A 1107 34.67 -6.07 -21.08
CA PRO A 1107 33.27 -6.02 -20.68
C PRO A 1107 32.52 -7.30 -21.07
N VAL A 1108 31.85 -7.91 -20.11
CA VAL A 1108 31.16 -9.19 -20.25
C VAL A 1108 29.70 -8.93 -20.59
N PRO A 1109 29.12 -9.58 -21.61
CA PRO A 1109 27.69 -9.50 -21.86
C PRO A 1109 26.92 -10.16 -20.71
N VAL A 1110 26.15 -9.37 -19.98
CA VAL A 1110 25.30 -9.80 -18.88
C VAL A 1110 23.87 -9.37 -19.11
N PHE A 1111 22.90 -10.11 -18.58
CA PHE A 1111 21.50 -9.71 -18.62
C PHE A 1111 20.80 -10.02 -17.30
N LEU A 1112 19.80 -9.23 -16.97
CA LEU A 1112 18.98 -9.42 -15.79
C LEU A 1112 17.89 -10.45 -16.07
N GLN A 1113 17.83 -11.49 -15.26
CA GLN A 1113 16.67 -12.38 -15.14
C GLN A 1113 15.87 -11.95 -13.91
N ARG A 1114 14.65 -11.45 -14.13
CA ARG A 1114 13.80 -10.99 -13.04
C ARG A 1114 13.14 -12.14 -12.31
N SER A 1115 13.12 -12.06 -10.98
CA SER A 1115 12.46 -13.04 -10.10
C SER A 1115 11.44 -12.35 -9.20
N PRO A 1116 10.27 -11.93 -9.72
CA PRO A 1116 9.29 -11.13 -8.95
C PRO A 1116 8.73 -11.88 -7.73
N HIS A 1117 8.81 -13.20 -7.70
CA HIS A 1117 8.30 -14.04 -6.62
C HIS A 1117 9.36 -14.42 -5.58
N PHE A 1118 10.66 -14.28 -5.89
CA PHE A 1118 11.76 -14.57 -4.97
C PHE A 1118 12.30 -13.26 -4.38
N ARG A 1119 11.52 -12.62 -3.50
CA ARG A 1119 11.81 -11.32 -2.89
C ARG A 1119 11.73 -11.39 -1.37
N PRO A 1120 12.47 -10.55 -0.62
CA PRO A 1120 12.25 -10.42 0.82
C PRO A 1120 10.82 -9.89 1.07
N PRO A 1121 10.20 -10.21 2.22
CA PRO A 1121 8.85 -9.74 2.54
C PRO A 1121 8.76 -8.21 2.48
N HIS A 1122 7.72 -7.69 1.82
CA HIS A 1122 7.47 -6.25 1.69
C HIS A 1122 7.10 -5.61 3.04
N ASP A 1123 6.35 -6.32 3.90
CA ASP A 1123 6.06 -5.83 5.25
C ASP A 1123 7.32 -5.91 6.12
N ALA A 1124 7.74 -4.74 6.61
CA ALA A 1124 8.91 -4.53 7.45
C ALA A 1124 8.97 -5.40 8.71
N ARG A 1125 7.83 -5.90 9.21
CA ARG A 1125 7.77 -6.74 10.43
C ARG A 1125 7.64 -8.23 10.15
N THR A 1126 7.41 -8.62 8.90
CA THR A 1126 7.20 -10.03 8.56
C THR A 1126 8.50 -10.82 8.78
N PRO A 1127 8.49 -11.89 9.61
CA PRO A 1127 9.68 -12.68 9.84
C PRO A 1127 10.11 -13.40 8.56
N MET A 1128 11.41 -13.62 8.42
CA MET A 1128 12.00 -14.27 7.26
C MET A 1128 12.94 -15.39 7.69
N ILE A 1129 12.74 -16.57 7.13
CA ILE A 1129 13.57 -17.76 7.32
C ILE A 1129 14.26 -18.08 6.00
N MET A 1130 15.58 -18.18 6.00
CA MET A 1130 16.41 -18.39 4.81
C MET A 1130 17.25 -19.64 4.99
N ILE A 1131 17.29 -20.49 3.96
CA ILE A 1131 18.07 -21.73 3.95
C ILE A 1131 18.98 -21.70 2.72
N GLY A 1132 20.26 -21.41 2.92
CA GLY A 1132 21.22 -21.20 1.84
C GLY A 1132 22.59 -21.78 2.11
N PRO A 1133 22.79 -23.11 1.96
CA PRO A 1133 24.10 -23.71 2.10
C PRO A 1133 25.04 -23.37 0.92
N GLY A 1134 26.32 -23.21 1.23
CA GLY A 1134 27.37 -22.87 0.27
C GLY A 1134 27.10 -21.56 -0.47
N THR A 1135 27.17 -21.58 -1.80
CA THR A 1135 26.90 -20.38 -2.61
C THR A 1135 25.41 -20.02 -2.66
N GLY A 1136 24.51 -20.87 -2.14
CA GLY A 1136 23.10 -20.55 -1.94
C GLY A 1136 22.85 -19.41 -0.93
N VAL A 1137 23.89 -18.93 -0.24
CA VAL A 1137 23.80 -17.72 0.60
C VAL A 1137 23.67 -16.44 -0.21
N ALA A 1138 24.02 -16.45 -1.50
CA ALA A 1138 24.05 -15.28 -2.38
C ALA A 1138 22.79 -14.39 -2.25
N PRO A 1139 21.58 -14.86 -2.59
CA PRO A 1139 20.39 -14.00 -2.52
C PRO A 1139 20.03 -13.60 -1.10
N PHE A 1140 20.42 -14.38 -0.09
CA PHE A 1140 20.12 -14.08 1.31
C PHE A 1140 21.01 -12.98 1.88
N ARG A 1141 22.25 -12.86 1.40
CA ARG A 1141 23.05 -11.67 1.64
C ARG A 1141 22.36 -10.43 1.07
N ALA A 1142 21.86 -10.50 -0.17
CA ALA A 1142 21.11 -9.41 -0.78
C ALA A 1142 19.83 -9.07 0.00
N PHE A 1143 19.06 -10.07 0.46
CA PHE A 1143 17.85 -9.87 1.26
C PHE A 1143 18.13 -9.20 2.60
N LEU A 1144 19.19 -9.63 3.29
CA LEU A 1144 19.61 -9.04 4.56
C LEU A 1144 20.08 -7.60 4.38
N GLN A 1145 20.88 -7.32 3.35
CA GLN A 1145 21.28 -5.96 2.99
C GLN A 1145 20.09 -5.06 2.67
N GLU A 1146 19.15 -5.54 1.84
CA GLU A 1146 17.94 -4.83 1.47
C GLU A 1146 17.10 -4.49 2.72
N ARG A 1147 16.81 -5.49 3.55
CA ARG A 1147 16.00 -5.31 4.76
C ARG A 1147 16.70 -4.39 5.77
N ARG A 1148 18.01 -4.48 5.93
CA ARG A 1148 18.78 -3.61 6.83
C ARG A 1148 18.79 -2.16 6.33
N ALA A 1149 18.98 -1.96 5.02
CA ALA A 1149 18.94 -0.64 4.39
C ALA A 1149 17.55 0.02 4.45
N LEU A 1150 16.48 -0.78 4.32
CA LEU A 1150 15.09 -0.33 4.47
C LEU A 1150 14.65 -0.14 5.94
N GLY A 1151 15.49 -0.53 6.92
CA GLY A 1151 15.16 -0.45 8.34
C GLY A 1151 14.06 -1.43 8.78
N HIS A 1152 13.93 -2.58 8.11
CA HIS A 1152 12.96 -3.60 8.48
C HIS A 1152 13.30 -4.20 9.85
N THR A 1153 12.28 -4.42 10.67
CA THR A 1153 12.40 -4.85 12.08
C THR A 1153 11.93 -6.28 12.32
N GLY A 1154 11.34 -6.94 11.31
CA GLY A 1154 10.92 -8.33 11.40
C GLY A 1154 12.10 -9.27 11.52
N ASP A 1155 11.94 -10.28 12.36
CA ASP A 1155 13.02 -11.22 12.68
C ASP A 1155 13.60 -11.88 11.42
N ASN A 1156 14.93 -11.91 11.30
CA ASN A 1156 15.63 -12.59 10.20
C ASN A 1156 16.34 -13.83 10.75
N TRP A 1157 16.17 -14.96 10.09
CA TRP A 1157 16.81 -16.22 10.47
C TRP A 1157 17.45 -16.89 9.26
N LEU A 1158 18.77 -17.05 9.30
CA LEU A 1158 19.54 -17.76 8.27
C LEU A 1158 20.05 -19.11 8.80
N PHE A 1159 19.75 -20.17 8.07
CA PHE A 1159 20.44 -21.45 8.16
C PHE A 1159 21.51 -21.50 7.07
N PHE A 1160 22.78 -21.41 7.49
CA PHE A 1160 23.93 -21.48 6.59
C PHE A 1160 24.74 -22.75 6.87
N GLY A 1161 25.27 -23.37 5.82
CA GLY A 1161 26.12 -24.55 5.99
C GLY A 1161 27.03 -24.84 4.81
N ASP A 1162 28.17 -25.47 5.09
CA ASP A 1162 29.12 -25.95 4.07
C ASP A 1162 29.99 -27.08 4.67
N ARG A 1163 31.21 -27.31 4.16
CA ARG A 1163 32.11 -28.38 4.63
C ARG A 1163 32.84 -27.98 5.90
N HIS A 1164 33.61 -26.90 5.85
CA HIS A 1164 34.48 -26.47 6.94
C HIS A 1164 34.25 -25.01 7.30
N ARG A 1165 34.10 -24.71 8.60
CA ARG A 1165 33.92 -23.32 9.06
C ARG A 1165 35.10 -22.44 8.70
N ALA A 1166 36.31 -22.94 8.89
CA ALA A 1166 37.55 -22.19 8.67
C ALA A 1166 37.78 -21.83 7.19
N GLU A 1167 37.22 -22.60 6.26
CA GLU A 1167 37.42 -22.42 4.82
C GLU A 1167 36.21 -21.83 4.10
N ASN A 1168 34.99 -22.11 4.58
CA ASN A 1168 33.77 -21.95 3.79
C ASN A 1168 32.70 -21.08 4.44
N PHE A 1169 32.99 -20.39 5.55
CA PHE A 1169 32.06 -19.44 6.15
C PHE A 1169 32.13 -18.09 5.42
N TYR A 1170 31.46 -18.01 4.27
CA TYR A 1170 31.46 -16.82 3.42
C TYR A 1170 30.81 -15.64 4.13
N TYR A 1171 31.33 -14.43 3.89
CA TYR A 1171 30.80 -13.18 4.46
C TYR A 1171 30.70 -13.20 5.98
N ARG A 1172 31.61 -13.92 6.65
CA ARG A 1172 31.60 -14.12 8.10
C ARG A 1172 31.44 -12.82 8.87
N ASP A 1173 32.25 -11.81 8.56
CA ASP A 1173 32.24 -10.54 9.28
C ASP A 1173 30.90 -9.80 9.11
N ASP A 1174 30.33 -9.82 7.89
CA ASP A 1174 29.03 -9.21 7.55
C ASP A 1174 27.89 -9.90 8.32
N LEU A 1175 27.91 -11.23 8.38
CA LEU A 1175 26.88 -12.02 9.06
C LEU A 1175 27.03 -12.01 10.59
N GLU A 1176 28.25 -12.07 11.12
CA GLU A 1176 28.52 -11.99 12.57
C GLU A 1176 28.22 -10.58 13.12
N ASP A 1177 28.42 -9.51 12.34
CA ASP A 1177 28.00 -8.14 12.67
C ASP A 1177 26.47 -8.05 12.83
N MET A 1178 25.71 -8.58 11.87
CA MET A 1178 24.24 -8.62 11.94
C MET A 1178 23.72 -9.50 13.08
N VAL A 1179 24.49 -10.51 13.52
CA VAL A 1179 24.13 -11.29 14.72
C VAL A 1179 24.35 -10.45 15.99
N THR A 1180 25.43 -9.66 16.02
CA THR A 1180 25.84 -8.90 17.21
C THR A 1180 24.86 -7.79 17.55
N ASP A 1181 24.27 -7.12 16.57
CA ASP A 1181 23.25 -6.09 16.80
C ASP A 1181 21.81 -6.64 16.91
N GLY A 1182 21.66 -7.97 16.84
CA GLY A 1182 20.38 -8.67 16.95
C GLY A 1182 19.53 -8.65 15.67
N PHE A 1183 20.04 -8.12 14.55
CA PHE A 1183 19.33 -8.08 13.28
C PHE A 1183 19.14 -9.47 12.66
N LEU A 1184 20.09 -10.37 12.86
CA LEU A 1184 20.11 -11.72 12.31
C LEU A 1184 20.24 -12.77 13.41
N ARG A 1185 19.39 -13.78 13.34
CA ARG A 1185 19.68 -15.08 13.93
C ARG A 1185 20.37 -15.97 12.91
N LEU A 1186 21.49 -16.57 13.29
CA LEU A 1186 22.29 -17.43 12.41
C LEU A 1186 22.49 -18.82 13.01
N ASP A 1187 22.09 -19.85 12.25
CA ASP A 1187 22.32 -21.25 12.60
C ASP A 1187 23.25 -21.93 11.60
N LEU A 1188 24.40 -22.41 12.09
CA LEU A 1188 25.51 -22.89 11.29
C LEU A 1188 25.59 -24.43 11.23
N ALA A 1189 25.82 -24.96 10.03
CA ALA A 1189 25.94 -26.40 9.77
C ALA A 1189 27.19 -26.72 8.92
N PHE A 1190 28.28 -27.11 9.56
CA PHE A 1190 29.49 -27.58 8.88
C PHE A 1190 29.55 -29.10 8.92
N SER A 1191 29.71 -29.72 7.75
CA SER A 1191 29.55 -31.17 7.59
C SER A 1191 30.83 -31.98 7.81
N ARG A 1192 31.98 -31.32 8.01
CA ARG A 1192 33.30 -31.95 8.12
C ARG A 1192 34.13 -31.50 9.33
N ASP A 1193 33.59 -30.64 10.19
CA ASP A 1193 34.29 -30.16 11.39
C ASP A 1193 34.14 -31.12 12.59
N GLN A 1194 33.38 -32.21 12.41
CA GLN A 1194 33.04 -33.19 13.44
C GLN A 1194 32.79 -34.58 12.82
N PRO A 1195 32.90 -35.68 13.59
CA PRO A 1195 32.74 -37.04 13.07
C PRO A 1195 31.37 -37.35 12.46
N LYS A 1196 30.29 -36.77 13.03
CA LYS A 1196 28.92 -36.93 12.53
C LYS A 1196 28.54 -35.69 11.68
N PRO A 1197 28.38 -35.82 10.35
CA PRO A 1197 28.06 -34.67 9.50
C PRO A 1197 26.78 -33.94 9.93
N VAL A 1198 26.87 -32.61 10.07
CA VAL A 1198 25.71 -31.73 10.32
C VAL A 1198 25.41 -30.93 9.05
N TYR A 1199 24.15 -30.97 8.62
CA TYR A 1199 23.63 -30.22 7.47
C TYR A 1199 22.50 -29.29 7.90
N VAL A 1200 22.10 -28.36 7.04
CA VAL A 1200 21.08 -27.34 7.37
C VAL A 1200 19.73 -27.96 7.78
N GLN A 1201 19.31 -29.06 7.15
CA GLN A 1201 18.11 -29.81 7.53
C GLN A 1201 18.19 -30.46 8.92
N HIS A 1202 19.41 -30.74 9.42
CA HIS A 1202 19.59 -31.19 10.81
C HIS A 1202 19.34 -30.05 11.79
N ARG A 1203 19.87 -28.84 11.51
CA ARG A 1203 19.61 -27.63 12.31
C ARG A 1203 18.15 -27.21 12.28
N MET A 1204 17.49 -27.31 11.12
CA MET A 1204 16.05 -27.06 11.01
C MET A 1204 15.25 -27.98 11.94
N ARG A 1205 15.57 -29.29 11.96
CA ARG A 1205 14.88 -30.26 12.84
C ARG A 1205 15.18 -30.02 14.32
N GLU A 1206 16.43 -29.67 14.65
CA GLU A 1206 16.84 -29.29 16.01
C GLU A 1206 16.02 -28.10 16.53
N HIS A 1207 15.83 -27.08 15.68
CA HIS A 1207 15.03 -25.90 16.02
C HIS A 1207 13.57 -25.99 15.56
N GLY A 1208 13.06 -27.20 15.29
CA GLY A 1208 11.77 -27.42 14.65
C GLY A 1208 10.59 -26.73 15.34
N ALA A 1209 10.55 -26.76 16.67
CA ALA A 1209 9.49 -26.09 17.44
C ALA A 1209 9.49 -24.57 17.24
N GLN A 1210 10.66 -23.96 17.09
CA GLN A 1210 10.78 -22.52 16.90
C GLN A 1210 10.56 -22.11 15.44
N LEU A 1211 11.01 -22.94 14.50
CA LEU A 1211 10.73 -22.77 13.08
C LEU A 1211 9.21 -22.81 12.85
N TRP A 1212 8.51 -23.78 13.46
CA TRP A 1212 7.05 -23.85 13.43
C TRP A 1212 6.40 -22.58 13.99
N ARG A 1213 6.79 -22.11 15.18
CA ARG A 1213 6.28 -20.85 15.76
C ARG A 1213 6.47 -19.65 14.83
N TRP A 1214 7.56 -19.59 14.08
CA TRP A 1214 7.77 -18.51 13.12
C TRP A 1214 6.84 -18.64 11.91
N LEU A 1215 6.61 -19.86 11.40
CA LEU A 1215 5.63 -20.11 10.34
C LEU A 1215 4.21 -19.70 10.77
N GLU A 1216 3.82 -19.98 12.01
CA GLU A 1216 2.52 -19.52 12.57
C GLU A 1216 2.44 -17.99 12.70
N ARG A 1217 3.58 -17.32 12.95
CA ARG A 1217 3.69 -15.85 13.00
C ARG A 1217 3.70 -15.17 11.62
N GLY A 1218 3.43 -15.90 10.54
CA GLY A 1218 3.42 -15.32 9.20
C GLY A 1218 4.77 -15.34 8.50
N ALA A 1219 5.78 -16.06 9.00
CA ALA A 1219 7.10 -16.04 8.37
C ALA A 1219 7.08 -16.50 6.91
N HIS A 1220 7.91 -15.86 6.09
CA HIS A 1220 8.26 -16.35 4.75
C HIS A 1220 9.51 -17.21 4.82
N LEU A 1221 9.50 -18.35 4.16
CA LEU A 1221 10.58 -19.33 4.12
C LEU A 1221 11.16 -19.42 2.71
N TYR A 1222 12.47 -19.22 2.60
CA TYR A 1222 13.19 -19.19 1.34
C TYR A 1222 14.28 -20.25 1.29
N VAL A 1223 14.43 -20.91 0.15
CA VAL A 1223 15.47 -21.93 -0.07
C VAL A 1223 16.27 -21.58 -1.31
N CYS A 1224 17.60 -21.56 -1.21
CA CYS A 1224 18.48 -21.38 -2.35
C CYS A 1224 19.64 -22.38 -2.33
N GLY A 1225 19.91 -23.03 -3.46
CA GLY A 1225 21.03 -23.96 -3.64
C GLY A 1225 20.71 -25.15 -4.55
N ASP A 1226 21.31 -26.30 -4.27
CA ASP A 1226 21.23 -27.51 -5.11
C ASP A 1226 19.80 -28.08 -5.18
N ALA A 1227 19.25 -28.18 -6.40
CA ALA A 1227 17.91 -28.70 -6.65
C ALA A 1227 17.77 -30.23 -6.44
N THR A 1228 18.84 -30.98 -6.67
CA THR A 1228 18.81 -32.45 -6.76
C THR A 1228 18.75 -33.17 -5.41
N ARG A 1229 19.49 -32.69 -4.42
CA ARG A 1229 19.54 -33.32 -3.09
C ARG A 1229 19.14 -32.36 -1.98
N MET A 1230 19.71 -31.16 -1.97
CA MET A 1230 19.55 -30.24 -0.83
C MET A 1230 18.12 -29.74 -0.71
N ALA A 1231 17.52 -29.27 -1.82
CA ALA A 1231 16.15 -28.75 -1.81
C ALA A 1231 15.13 -29.79 -1.35
N ARG A 1232 15.31 -31.05 -1.77
CA ARG A 1232 14.50 -32.19 -1.34
C ARG A 1232 14.64 -32.47 0.16
N ASP A 1233 15.87 -32.55 0.67
CA ASP A 1233 16.12 -32.81 2.09
C ASP A 1233 15.55 -31.71 3.00
N VAL A 1234 15.57 -30.46 2.54
CA VAL A 1234 14.99 -29.29 3.22
C VAL A 1234 13.46 -29.35 3.20
N ASP A 1235 12.86 -29.71 2.07
CA ASP A 1235 11.41 -29.89 1.93
C ASP A 1235 10.89 -31.04 2.81
N ASP A 1236 11.62 -32.15 2.87
CA ASP A 1236 11.33 -33.30 3.75
C ASP A 1236 11.45 -32.90 5.22
N ALA A 1237 12.47 -32.10 5.57
CA ALA A 1237 12.63 -31.60 6.93
C ALA A 1237 11.52 -30.62 7.34
N LEU A 1238 11.13 -29.70 6.45
CA LEU A 1238 10.01 -28.80 6.67
C LEU A 1238 8.71 -29.58 6.88
N THR A 1239 8.44 -30.56 6.02
CA THR A 1239 7.27 -31.44 6.15
C THR A 1239 7.26 -32.18 7.49
N ALA A 1240 8.40 -32.71 7.92
CA ALA A 1240 8.53 -33.36 9.23
C ALA A 1240 8.31 -32.39 10.40
N ILE A 1241 8.78 -31.14 10.29
CA ILE A 1241 8.57 -30.10 11.31
C ILE A 1241 7.10 -29.74 11.42
N ILE A 1242 6.41 -29.49 10.30
CA ILE A 1242 4.97 -29.17 10.26
C ILE A 1242 4.16 -30.31 10.89
N ARG A 1243 4.43 -31.56 10.53
CA ARG A 1243 3.77 -32.72 11.13
C ARG A 1243 3.97 -32.79 12.64
N ARG A 1244 5.22 -32.72 13.09
CA ARG A 1244 5.57 -32.92 14.49
C ARG A 1244 5.12 -31.78 15.38
N HIS A 1245 5.32 -30.54 14.96
CA HIS A 1245 5.10 -29.36 15.79
C HIS A 1245 3.75 -28.68 15.55
N GLY A 1246 3.14 -28.87 14.37
CA GLY A 1246 1.76 -28.47 14.09
C GLY A 1246 0.72 -29.52 14.47
N GLY A 1247 1.13 -30.71 14.94
CA GLY A 1247 0.21 -31.80 15.28
C GLY A 1247 -0.56 -32.36 14.09
N MET A 1248 -0.02 -32.22 12.88
CA MET A 1248 -0.72 -32.51 11.62
C MET A 1248 -0.47 -33.94 11.12
N SER A 1249 -1.51 -34.53 10.51
CA SER A 1249 -1.36 -35.72 9.68
C SER A 1249 -0.48 -35.44 8.46
N GLU A 1250 -0.01 -36.47 7.77
CA GLU A 1250 0.86 -36.29 6.60
C GLU A 1250 0.17 -35.55 5.44
N SER A 1251 -1.10 -35.85 5.19
CA SER A 1251 -1.91 -35.14 4.18
C SER A 1251 -2.14 -33.67 4.58
N ALA A 1252 -2.48 -33.40 5.85
CA ALA A 1252 -2.69 -32.04 6.33
C ALA A 1252 -1.41 -31.20 6.29
N ALA A 1253 -0.25 -31.79 6.59
CA ALA A 1253 1.03 -31.10 6.49
C ALA A 1253 1.41 -30.75 5.03
N ARG A 1254 1.06 -31.63 4.08
CA ARG A 1254 1.24 -31.33 2.64
C ARG A 1254 0.31 -30.21 2.19
N GLU A 1255 -0.94 -30.21 2.66
CA GLU A 1255 -1.90 -29.14 2.34
C GLU A 1255 -1.50 -27.79 2.94
N TYR A 1256 -1.06 -27.76 4.20
CA TYR A 1256 -0.51 -26.56 4.83
C TYR A 1256 0.68 -26.00 4.04
N LYS A 1257 1.58 -26.89 3.60
CA LYS A 1257 2.72 -26.50 2.76
C LYS A 1257 2.27 -25.98 1.39
N LYS A 1258 1.25 -26.57 0.76
CA LYS A 1258 0.64 -26.04 -0.48
C LYS A 1258 0.07 -24.63 -0.25
N GLY A 1259 -0.61 -24.41 0.86
CA GLY A 1259 -1.06 -23.08 1.29
C GLY A 1259 0.09 -22.07 1.39
N LEU A 1260 1.21 -22.46 2.02
CA LEU A 1260 2.40 -21.60 2.07
C LEU A 1260 2.95 -21.26 0.67
N VAL A 1261 2.91 -22.19 -0.29
CA VAL A 1261 3.34 -21.93 -1.67
C VAL A 1261 2.36 -20.99 -2.38
N ALA A 1262 1.05 -21.26 -2.27
CA ALA A 1262 -0.01 -20.43 -2.84
C ALA A 1262 0.03 -18.99 -2.30
N ASP A 1263 0.29 -18.82 -1.01
CA ASP A 1263 0.45 -17.53 -0.33
C ASP A 1263 1.80 -16.85 -0.65
N LYS A 1264 2.67 -17.47 -1.46
CA LYS A 1264 4.04 -17.00 -1.77
C LYS A 1264 4.90 -16.83 -0.53
N ARG A 1265 4.64 -17.63 0.50
CA ARG A 1265 5.36 -17.70 1.77
C ARG A 1265 6.37 -18.83 1.84
N TYR A 1266 6.33 -19.79 0.92
CA TYR A 1266 7.40 -20.77 0.70
C TYR A 1266 7.91 -20.69 -0.74
N VAL A 1267 9.12 -20.16 -0.92
CA VAL A 1267 9.69 -19.87 -2.26
C VAL A 1267 11.09 -20.46 -2.39
N ARG A 1268 11.43 -20.93 -3.60
CA ARG A 1268 12.70 -21.63 -3.87
C ARG A 1268 13.40 -21.04 -5.09
N ASP A 1269 14.71 -20.84 -4.99
CA ASP A 1269 15.62 -20.46 -6.08
C ASP A 1269 16.72 -21.53 -6.17
N VAL A 1270 16.43 -22.61 -6.89
CA VAL A 1270 17.25 -23.82 -6.93
C VAL A 1270 17.67 -24.14 -8.37
N TYR A 1271 18.92 -24.58 -8.54
CA TYR A 1271 19.56 -24.80 -9.85
C TYR A 1271 20.20 -26.18 -9.95
#